data_AF-A0A1V5ZUY2-F1
#
_entry.id   AF-A0A1V5ZUY2-F1
#
_cell.length_a   1.000
_cell.length_b   1.000
_cell.length_c   1.000
_cell.angle_alpha   90.00
_cell.angle_beta   90.00
_cell.angle_gamma   90.00
#
_symmetry.space_group_name_H-M   'P 1'
#
loop_
_entity.id
_entity.type
_entity.pdbx_description
1 polymer ?
#
loop_
_entity_poly.entity_id
_entity_poly.type
_entity_poly.pdbx_seq_one_letter_code
_entity_poly.pdbx_strand_id
1 'polypeptide(L)'
;MKRIRGFLPLMGLGFFSLVAQSLLFRDVIAVFEYSEPGIAVFYASWLLWIALGAYAGRRDSSWTVAFGAWFAPAVLLYIPAFLLQHFLVLHARSLAGIEPYVVFPLMRMFVLLFLVNAPVSLLTGVLFPVGCRWAEKDAGLPAARVYTFETLGACMGGLFVTAMLIGHASGQTVFVWACFAAAASLPFNAGFGRGSGRARLRWIPVVVLLILTGADNVPGRLGRCWTQMEDRAAWARLLPTDTYGGSLSTARGRYLYGEREGQFLVLSGGGVCESFPGSDRAAAVAALHLAQHPAARDILVFGEDTLGISARFCALPGVARVTWMHPDPEYPEKLRCLLANKFPDKIEVIGQDLRLFVQNARQRVDLVVLNLPEITTLTVNRYCTREFFEQLSGILSDTGVIGVRVSGGANYVGAELADPGAMMLATLRHQFRNIVIKPGDETWLIVSNGDGLSQSPETLRERYSAIAGAQTLYPPEGVAMLYPPDRVAFQLDAYENTLAASARDEFLNTDSHPKALQHGLYLSFKQAEWRAFARALRHLLRAGLWLFAAPIVLYGMLRCLYLLKSRGRGRSLFDCHVVVTSTGLASMAFNIVLMFIYQARFGSLFLDIGLITALFMLGSSAGCACVSRLLQRYRGLSPRRLMGVFLTVQVLILLAIAPLPEWSRPVWLALFLWGGIFTGIYVPLVAAQSAAAGIAAPRAGAHLELSDTLGGALGALSTGLLLLPLLGAKGTVTLLAALVAVNLAPLLLPARNTITAGDWFDRLRRSCGYILAGIAVYALLVSQLADRARQAQENQSIEVSARAFTGSRVLRKETAHRADGAATEYLAVLPDTDTPGGYVFDSADWSPRVYGYGGPLRLLVYMAPDGSLRDYDLFQHNETPAYLEMAQGGKLQLLGRSLFSPVPFEDVDAVSGATVTSNAIMRALEQAGHGFAVNALHKEITGMKQIPPAPSGIENTGLRDFLLLSLLLMAAVALRLRPSLWRRRLLLCTSLVVAGFLLNLQFSTQQVLTLTAMNFGRASFTGAFFVLAIVPLAVLLLGNVYCGYLCPFGALQELAGDLVAGGRHIPDKSTWRYGRAVKYLFLFALLILYACTRDASVLRGDILITLFGGARERAVLAVAVLAVALSVLSPRFWCRTLCPAGAFLSLCSGVSLLRRWMPKPLPRHCHLGVMTPADLDCIHCDRCVLRHNDAKPSVPEPRNAYWLNALFPLAVVLMFLSVLFMSVSSAGIFLTDMGAPAVTDGVGKPREVDVDLFKRLIQEGALSEREADFYIKK
;
A
#
# COMPACT_ATOMS: atom_id res chain seq x y z
N MET A 1 12.41 -30.52 -47.96
CA MET A 1 11.59 -30.22 -46.76
C MET A 1 12.45 -30.35 -45.49
N LYS A 2 12.99 -29.25 -44.97
CA LYS A 2 13.76 -29.26 -43.71
C LYS A 2 12.80 -29.58 -42.55
N ARG A 3 13.15 -30.58 -41.73
CA ARG A 3 12.35 -31.08 -40.59
C ARG A 3 12.05 -29.94 -39.61
N ILE A 4 10.86 -29.36 -39.70
CA ILE A 4 10.29 -28.47 -38.69
C ILE A 4 10.14 -29.33 -37.42
N ARG A 5 10.85 -29.00 -36.34
CA ARG A 5 10.52 -29.57 -35.03
C ARG A 5 9.06 -29.20 -34.72
N GLY A 6 8.23 -30.19 -34.35
CA GLY A 6 6.77 -30.03 -34.26
C GLY A 6 6.35 -28.96 -33.25
N PHE A 7 5.30 -28.18 -33.52
CA PHE A 7 4.80 -27.13 -32.62
C PHE A 7 4.08 -27.68 -31.37
N LEU A 8 3.70 -28.97 -31.39
CA LEU A 8 2.93 -29.65 -30.34
C LEU A 8 3.53 -29.55 -28.92
N PRO A 9 4.84 -29.73 -28.68
CA PRO A 9 5.40 -29.61 -27.31
C PRO A 9 5.33 -28.19 -26.76
N LEU A 10 5.45 -27.17 -27.62
CA LEU A 10 5.31 -25.77 -27.22
C LEU A 10 3.86 -25.44 -26.86
N MET A 11 2.90 -25.98 -27.61
CA MET A 11 1.48 -25.88 -27.27
C MET A 11 1.14 -26.68 -26.01
N GLY A 12 1.73 -27.86 -25.83
CA GLY A 12 1.57 -28.67 -24.62
C GLY A 12 1.98 -27.91 -23.36
N LEU A 13 3.10 -27.18 -23.41
CA LEU A 13 3.54 -26.35 -22.28
C LEU A 13 2.47 -25.36 -21.81
N GLY A 14 1.86 -24.61 -22.72
CA GLY A 14 0.79 -23.67 -22.39
C GLY A 14 -0.52 -24.36 -21.99
N PHE A 15 -0.87 -25.47 -22.66
CA PHE A 15 -2.06 -26.27 -22.35
C PHE A 15 -2.04 -26.76 -20.90
N PHE A 16 -0.93 -27.40 -20.47
CA PHE A 16 -0.81 -27.89 -19.09
C PHE A 16 -0.78 -26.76 -18.07
N SER A 17 -0.03 -25.69 -18.36
CA SER A 17 0.06 -24.56 -17.45
C SER A 17 -1.33 -23.98 -17.17
N LEU A 18 -2.16 -23.76 -18.19
CA LEU A 18 -3.48 -23.17 -17.99
C LEU A 18 -4.51 -24.15 -17.40
N VAL A 19 -4.44 -25.44 -17.75
CA VAL A 19 -5.26 -26.47 -17.08
C VAL A 19 -4.92 -26.53 -15.59
N ALA A 20 -3.65 -26.63 -15.25
CA ALA A 20 -3.18 -26.68 -13.87
C ALA A 20 -3.58 -25.40 -13.10
N GLN A 21 -3.33 -24.22 -13.68
CA GLN A 21 -3.71 -22.94 -13.06
C GLN A 21 -5.22 -22.89 -12.77
N SER A 22 -6.05 -23.26 -13.74
CA SER A 22 -7.51 -23.17 -13.61
C SER A 22 -8.06 -24.11 -12.54
N LEU A 23 -7.50 -25.31 -12.42
CA LEU A 23 -7.92 -26.29 -11.41
C LEU A 23 -7.42 -25.90 -10.01
N LEU A 24 -6.13 -25.62 -9.87
CA LEU A 24 -5.52 -25.24 -8.58
C LEU A 24 -6.09 -23.93 -8.03
N PHE A 25 -6.46 -22.98 -8.90
CA PHE A 25 -7.12 -21.75 -8.49
C PHE A 25 -8.44 -22.01 -7.79
N ARG A 26 -9.23 -22.98 -8.26
CA ARG A 26 -10.50 -23.36 -7.63
C ARG A 26 -10.30 -23.95 -6.24
N ASP A 27 -9.30 -24.82 -6.11
CA ASP A 27 -8.95 -25.43 -4.82
C ASP A 27 -8.45 -24.37 -3.84
N VAL A 28 -7.62 -23.44 -4.30
CA VAL A 28 -7.13 -22.30 -3.52
C VAL A 28 -8.30 -21.43 -3.05
N ILE A 29 -9.15 -20.94 -3.94
CA ILE A 29 -10.27 -20.08 -3.54
C ILE A 29 -11.18 -20.78 -2.51
N ALA A 30 -11.46 -22.08 -2.69
CA ALA A 30 -12.26 -22.84 -1.74
C ALA A 30 -11.60 -22.96 -0.36
N VAL A 31 -10.28 -23.15 -0.31
CA VAL A 31 -9.50 -23.26 0.94
C VAL A 31 -9.35 -21.91 1.66
N PHE A 32 -9.28 -20.81 0.90
CA PHE A 32 -9.09 -19.44 1.38
C PHE A 32 -10.37 -18.58 1.30
N GLU A 33 -11.53 -19.23 1.42
CA GLU A 33 -12.85 -18.61 1.68
C GLU A 33 -13.28 -17.56 0.65
N TYR A 34 -12.96 -17.75 -0.62
CA TYR A 34 -13.41 -16.88 -1.72
C TYR A 34 -13.04 -15.39 -1.55
N SER A 35 -11.99 -15.08 -0.80
CA SER A 35 -11.57 -13.71 -0.53
C SER A 35 -10.87 -13.06 -1.74
N GLU A 36 -11.23 -11.81 -2.06
CA GLU A 36 -10.59 -11.03 -3.14
C GLU A 36 -9.08 -10.85 -2.94
N PRO A 37 -8.58 -10.56 -1.71
CA PRO A 37 -7.14 -10.57 -1.45
C PRO A 37 -6.49 -11.92 -1.76
N GLY A 38 -7.17 -13.04 -1.48
CA GLY A 38 -6.70 -14.38 -1.82
C GLY A 38 -6.53 -14.57 -3.33
N ILE A 39 -7.48 -14.09 -4.13
CA ILE A 39 -7.42 -14.13 -5.60
C ILE A 39 -6.24 -13.30 -6.12
N ALA A 40 -6.11 -12.05 -5.64
CA ALA A 40 -5.03 -11.16 -6.05
C ALA A 40 -3.64 -11.74 -5.73
N VAL A 41 -3.48 -12.30 -4.52
CA VAL A 41 -2.22 -12.91 -4.10
C VAL A 41 -1.94 -14.23 -4.82
N PHE A 42 -2.96 -15.03 -5.12
CA PHE A 42 -2.78 -16.24 -5.94
C PHE A 42 -2.16 -15.91 -7.30
N TYR A 43 -2.75 -14.96 -8.05
CA TYR A 43 -2.22 -14.59 -9.37
C TYR A 43 -0.86 -13.91 -9.27
N ALA A 44 -0.65 -13.05 -8.27
CA ALA A 44 0.63 -12.40 -8.05
C ALA A 44 1.73 -13.41 -7.73
N SER A 45 1.50 -14.36 -6.82
CA SER A 45 2.49 -15.37 -6.45
C SER A 45 2.76 -16.36 -7.59
N TRP A 46 1.71 -16.78 -8.31
CA TRP A 46 1.82 -17.63 -9.50
C TRP A 46 2.75 -17.00 -10.54
N LEU A 47 2.52 -15.72 -10.89
CA LEU A 47 3.32 -15.02 -11.87
C LEU A 47 4.75 -14.71 -11.38
N LEU A 48 4.93 -14.41 -10.08
CA LEU A 48 6.27 -14.22 -9.50
C LEU A 48 7.13 -15.49 -9.57
N TRP A 49 6.55 -16.67 -9.35
CA TRP A 49 7.28 -17.93 -9.49
C TRP A 49 7.65 -18.24 -10.94
N ILE A 50 6.80 -17.90 -11.91
CA ILE A 50 7.17 -17.97 -13.33
C ILE A 50 8.35 -17.04 -13.62
N ALA A 51 8.31 -15.82 -13.09
CA ALA A 51 9.39 -14.83 -13.24
C ALA A 51 10.72 -15.37 -12.65
N LEU A 52 10.69 -15.94 -11.45
CA LEU A 52 11.84 -16.58 -10.81
C LEU A 52 12.35 -17.80 -11.59
N GLY A 53 11.44 -18.61 -12.11
CA GLY A 53 11.75 -19.77 -12.97
C GLY A 53 12.44 -19.35 -14.26
N ALA A 54 11.96 -18.29 -14.92
CA ALA A 54 12.57 -17.73 -16.12
C ALA A 54 13.98 -17.21 -15.83
N TYR A 55 14.18 -16.55 -14.68
CA TYR A 55 15.49 -16.13 -14.22
C TYR A 55 16.44 -17.31 -13.93
N ALA A 56 15.93 -18.41 -13.38
CA ALA A 56 16.73 -19.62 -13.17
C ALA A 56 17.11 -20.30 -14.50
N GLY A 57 16.18 -20.37 -15.45
CA GLY A 57 16.35 -20.95 -16.78
C GLY A 57 17.28 -20.15 -17.72
N ARG A 58 17.68 -18.93 -17.35
CA ARG A 58 18.56 -18.06 -18.16
C ARG A 58 20.01 -18.55 -18.27
N ARG A 59 20.48 -19.35 -17.30
CA ARG A 59 21.90 -19.75 -17.20
C ARG A 59 22.18 -20.88 -18.19
N ASP A 60 23.33 -20.83 -18.86
CA ASP A 60 23.84 -21.93 -19.67
C ASP A 60 24.49 -23.00 -18.77
N SER A 61 23.69 -23.65 -17.92
CA SER A 61 24.13 -24.76 -17.05
C SER A 61 23.97 -26.12 -17.74
N SER A 62 24.74 -27.13 -17.29
CA SER A 62 24.65 -28.50 -17.80
C SER A 62 23.22 -29.06 -17.77
N TRP A 63 22.47 -28.78 -16.70
CA TRP A 63 21.07 -29.17 -16.54
C TRP A 63 20.15 -28.49 -17.57
N THR A 64 20.25 -27.16 -17.78
CA THR A 64 19.37 -26.45 -18.74
C THR A 64 19.61 -26.88 -20.19
N VAL A 65 20.85 -27.26 -20.52
CA VAL A 65 21.20 -27.83 -21.82
C VAL A 65 20.60 -29.24 -21.97
N ALA A 66 20.68 -30.06 -20.93
CA ALA A 66 20.03 -31.37 -20.90
C ALA A 66 18.51 -31.25 -21.07
N PHE A 67 17.85 -30.36 -20.32
CA PHE A 67 16.40 -30.11 -20.45
C PHE A 67 16.03 -29.63 -21.86
N GLY A 68 16.88 -28.84 -22.52
CA GLY A 68 16.66 -28.43 -23.91
C GLY A 68 16.71 -29.59 -24.91
N ALA A 69 17.51 -30.62 -24.65
CA ALA A 69 17.54 -31.84 -25.46
C ALA A 69 16.32 -32.74 -25.20
N TRP A 70 15.77 -32.71 -23.98
CA TRP A 70 14.63 -33.51 -23.51
C TRP A 70 13.35 -32.66 -23.34
N PHE A 71 13.21 -31.57 -24.09
CA PHE A 71 12.16 -30.58 -23.85
C PHE A 71 10.74 -31.16 -23.91
N ALA A 72 10.46 -32.04 -24.87
CA ALA A 72 9.12 -32.59 -25.01
C ALA A 72 8.72 -33.53 -23.85
N PRO A 73 9.53 -34.53 -23.43
CA PRO A 73 9.22 -35.29 -22.22
C PRO A 73 9.29 -34.45 -20.94
N ALA A 74 10.01 -33.34 -20.92
CA ALA A 74 10.01 -32.43 -19.75
C ALA A 74 8.64 -31.81 -19.46
N VAL A 75 7.71 -31.77 -20.43
CA VAL A 75 6.31 -31.35 -20.20
C VAL A 75 5.59 -32.29 -19.22
N LEU A 76 5.97 -33.58 -19.15
CA LEU A 76 5.38 -34.52 -18.18
C LEU A 76 5.72 -34.18 -16.72
N LEU A 77 6.72 -33.33 -16.46
CA LEU A 77 7.04 -32.86 -15.11
C LEU A 77 5.91 -32.02 -14.49
N TYR A 78 4.96 -31.53 -15.30
CA TYR A 78 3.74 -30.90 -14.78
C TYR A 78 2.88 -31.84 -13.94
N ILE A 79 2.92 -33.16 -14.20
CA ILE A 79 2.12 -34.14 -13.46
C ILE A 79 2.54 -34.20 -11.98
N PRO A 80 3.81 -34.51 -11.64
CA PRO A 80 4.24 -34.51 -10.24
C PRO A 80 4.21 -33.10 -9.62
N ALA A 81 4.45 -32.04 -10.39
CA ALA A 81 4.36 -30.67 -9.89
C ALA A 81 2.92 -30.31 -9.47
N PHE A 82 1.91 -30.68 -10.28
CA PHE A 82 0.51 -30.47 -9.95
C PHE A 82 0.10 -31.28 -8.72
N LEU A 83 0.45 -32.57 -8.66
CA LEU A 83 0.10 -33.42 -7.51
C LEU A 83 0.69 -32.88 -6.20
N LEU A 84 1.94 -32.41 -6.24
CA LEU A 84 2.58 -31.78 -5.09
C LEU A 84 1.86 -30.48 -4.69
N GLN A 85 1.59 -29.59 -5.65
CA GLN A 85 0.92 -28.32 -5.37
C GLN A 85 -0.51 -28.54 -4.86
N HIS A 86 -1.28 -29.44 -5.47
CA HIS A 86 -2.61 -29.83 -5.05
C HIS A 86 -2.63 -30.34 -3.60
N PHE A 87 -1.69 -31.24 -3.26
CA PHE A 87 -1.53 -31.74 -1.90
C PHE A 87 -1.25 -30.61 -0.89
N LEU A 88 -0.34 -29.69 -1.24
CA LEU A 88 0.01 -28.54 -0.40
C LEU A 88 -1.19 -27.59 -0.19
N VAL A 89 -2.00 -27.34 -1.23
CA VAL A 89 -3.22 -26.53 -1.13
C VAL A 89 -4.22 -27.17 -0.17
N LEU A 90 -4.52 -28.47 -0.34
CA LEU A 90 -5.51 -29.15 0.50
C LEU A 90 -5.13 -29.24 1.98
N HIS A 91 -3.83 -29.19 2.29
CA HIS A 91 -3.29 -29.22 3.66
C HIS A 91 -2.89 -27.84 4.19
N ALA A 92 -3.19 -26.76 3.46
CA ALA A 92 -2.79 -25.41 3.81
C ALA A 92 -3.17 -24.99 5.24
N ARG A 93 -4.41 -25.27 5.68
CA ARG A 93 -4.87 -24.95 7.05
C ARG A 93 -4.08 -25.70 8.12
N SER A 94 -3.80 -26.97 7.88
CA SER A 94 -2.98 -27.81 8.77
C SER A 94 -1.52 -27.31 8.84
N LEU A 95 -0.92 -26.96 7.69
CA LEU A 95 0.42 -26.39 7.60
C LEU A 95 0.55 -25.03 8.31
N ALA A 96 -0.53 -24.26 8.36
CA ALA A 96 -0.57 -22.97 9.05
C ALA A 96 -0.99 -23.06 10.53
N GLY A 97 -1.32 -24.26 11.03
CA GLY A 97 -1.85 -24.46 12.37
C GLY A 97 -3.14 -23.68 12.64
N ILE A 98 -4.05 -23.65 11.65
CA ILE A 98 -5.34 -22.95 11.73
C ILE A 98 -6.45 -24.00 11.86
N GLU A 99 -7.32 -23.81 12.85
CA GLU A 99 -8.47 -24.67 13.07
C GLU A 99 -9.55 -24.45 11.98
N PRO A 100 -10.35 -25.47 11.62
CA PRO A 100 -11.30 -25.38 10.51
C PRO A 100 -12.33 -24.24 10.60
N TYR A 101 -12.75 -23.88 11.81
CA TYR A 101 -13.77 -22.85 12.09
C TYR A 101 -13.22 -21.44 12.26
N VAL A 102 -11.90 -21.24 12.09
CA VAL A 102 -11.26 -19.93 12.19
C VAL A 102 -11.03 -19.36 10.79
N VAL A 103 -11.45 -18.10 10.58
CA VAL A 103 -11.19 -17.33 9.36
C VAL A 103 -9.69 -17.28 9.09
N PHE A 104 -9.27 -17.52 7.86
CA PHE A 104 -7.85 -17.62 7.51
C PHE A 104 -7.13 -16.27 7.74
N PRO A 105 -6.15 -16.16 8.66
CA PRO A 105 -5.47 -14.89 8.91
C PRO A 105 -4.68 -14.41 7.69
N LEU A 106 -4.86 -13.14 7.30
CA LEU A 106 -4.34 -12.57 6.06
C LEU A 106 -2.83 -12.78 5.86
N MET A 107 -2.01 -12.60 6.91
CA MET A 107 -0.55 -12.76 6.82
C MET A 107 -0.13 -14.21 6.61
N ARG A 108 -0.77 -15.15 7.32
CA ARG A 108 -0.53 -16.58 7.12
C ARG A 108 -0.97 -16.98 5.71
N MET A 109 -2.09 -16.44 5.22
CA MET A 109 -2.55 -16.66 3.85
C MET A 109 -1.51 -16.20 2.83
N PHE A 110 -0.97 -14.99 2.97
CA PHE A 110 -0.01 -14.44 1.99
C PHE A 110 1.28 -15.26 1.94
N VAL A 111 1.85 -15.60 3.09
CA VAL A 111 3.08 -16.42 3.17
C VAL A 111 2.82 -17.81 2.60
N LEU A 112 1.71 -18.43 2.98
CA LEU A 112 1.42 -19.80 2.57
C LEU A 112 1.05 -19.88 1.08
N LEU A 113 0.22 -18.98 0.55
CA LEU A 113 -0.07 -18.91 -0.89
C LEU A 113 1.19 -18.69 -1.71
N PHE A 114 2.15 -17.89 -1.21
CA PHE A 114 3.43 -17.74 -1.87
C PHE A 114 4.21 -19.06 -1.89
N LEU A 115 4.26 -19.82 -0.80
CA LEU A 115 4.98 -21.10 -0.77
C LEU A 115 4.29 -22.20 -1.59
N VAL A 116 2.97 -22.32 -1.45
CA VAL A 116 2.16 -23.38 -2.07
C VAL A 116 2.12 -23.24 -3.59
N ASN A 117 2.13 -22.02 -4.14
CA ASN A 117 2.08 -21.80 -5.59
C ASN A 117 3.39 -22.07 -6.34
N ALA A 118 4.48 -22.41 -5.65
CA ALA A 118 5.79 -22.58 -6.29
C ALA A 118 5.88 -23.72 -7.34
N PRO A 119 5.38 -24.95 -7.12
CA PRO A 119 5.78 -26.11 -7.92
C PRO A 119 5.48 -26.02 -9.42
N VAL A 120 4.22 -25.73 -9.80
CA VAL A 120 3.83 -25.65 -11.22
C VAL A 120 4.37 -24.38 -11.86
N SER A 121 4.20 -23.24 -11.20
CA SER A 121 4.60 -21.93 -11.72
C SER A 121 6.11 -21.80 -11.95
N LEU A 122 6.93 -22.29 -11.01
CA LEU A 122 8.38 -22.28 -11.15
C LEU A 122 8.82 -23.15 -12.34
N LEU A 123 8.19 -24.31 -12.53
CA LEU A 123 8.45 -25.21 -13.64
C LEU A 123 8.11 -24.55 -14.99
N THR A 124 6.94 -23.89 -15.09
CA THR A 124 6.56 -23.12 -16.29
C THR A 124 7.61 -22.09 -16.66
N GLY A 125 8.06 -21.30 -15.67
CA GLY A 125 9.11 -20.30 -15.87
C GLY A 125 10.44 -20.89 -16.32
N VAL A 126 10.84 -22.06 -15.81
CA VAL A 126 12.08 -22.73 -16.24
C VAL A 126 11.97 -23.28 -17.67
N LEU A 127 10.81 -23.85 -18.02
CA LEU A 127 10.62 -24.48 -19.33
C LEU A 127 10.56 -23.46 -20.47
N PHE A 128 10.14 -22.22 -20.23
CA PHE A 128 10.05 -21.20 -21.28
C PHE A 128 11.42 -20.84 -21.92
N PRO A 129 12.48 -20.44 -21.18
CA PRO A 129 13.81 -20.21 -21.74
C PRO A 129 14.42 -21.45 -22.38
N VAL A 130 14.13 -22.64 -21.84
CA VAL A 130 14.55 -23.92 -22.41
C VAL A 130 13.87 -24.17 -23.76
N GLY A 131 12.58 -23.85 -23.88
CA GLY A 131 11.83 -23.86 -25.13
C GLY A 131 12.43 -22.90 -26.16
N CYS A 132 12.89 -21.72 -25.73
CA CYS A 132 13.59 -20.76 -26.59
C CYS A 132 14.89 -21.33 -27.15
N ARG A 133 15.67 -22.06 -26.33
CA ARG A 133 16.87 -22.80 -26.78
C ARG A 133 16.50 -23.88 -27.80
N TRP A 134 15.40 -24.59 -27.54
CA TRP A 134 14.93 -25.65 -28.42
C TRP A 134 14.46 -25.12 -29.80
N ALA A 135 13.85 -23.94 -29.82
CA ALA A 135 13.37 -23.27 -31.05
C ALA A 135 14.46 -22.47 -31.80
N GLU A 136 15.64 -22.27 -31.20
CA GLU A 136 16.72 -21.40 -31.72
C GLU A 136 17.17 -21.76 -33.15
N LYS A 137 17.15 -23.05 -33.50
CA LYS A 137 17.60 -23.54 -34.81
C LYS A 137 16.57 -23.40 -35.93
N ASP A 138 15.30 -23.17 -35.58
CA ASP A 138 14.16 -23.31 -36.51
C ASP A 138 13.38 -22.00 -36.71
N ALA A 139 13.73 -20.92 -36.01
CA ALA A 139 12.95 -19.67 -36.01
C ALA A 139 13.85 -18.44 -36.09
N GLY A 140 13.46 -17.45 -36.92
CA GLY A 140 14.16 -16.16 -36.98
C GLY A 140 14.05 -15.33 -35.69
N LEU A 141 12.96 -15.51 -34.93
CA LEU A 141 12.75 -14.95 -33.59
C LEU A 141 12.27 -16.08 -32.66
N PRO A 142 13.17 -16.83 -32.03
CA PRO A 142 12.81 -18.02 -31.24
C PRO A 142 11.90 -17.71 -30.05
N ALA A 143 12.18 -16.63 -29.30
CA ALA A 143 11.37 -16.24 -28.15
C ALA A 143 9.92 -15.89 -28.53
N ALA A 144 9.73 -15.13 -29.62
CA ALA A 144 8.39 -14.80 -30.12
C ALA A 144 7.63 -16.05 -30.58
N ARG A 145 8.31 -17.00 -31.23
CA ARG A 145 7.69 -18.26 -31.66
C ARG A 145 7.23 -19.11 -30.48
N VAL A 146 8.05 -19.24 -29.44
CA VAL A 146 7.70 -19.99 -28.23
C VAL A 146 6.48 -19.36 -27.57
N TYR A 147 6.51 -18.05 -27.35
CA TYR A 147 5.39 -17.31 -26.77
C TYR A 147 4.09 -17.47 -27.58
N THR A 148 4.14 -17.39 -28.93
CA THR A 148 2.95 -17.59 -29.79
C THR A 148 2.31 -18.97 -29.59
N PHE A 149 3.11 -20.03 -29.59
CA PHE A 149 2.58 -21.40 -29.51
C PHE A 149 2.21 -21.80 -28.10
N GLU A 150 2.94 -21.34 -27.10
CA GLU A 150 2.55 -21.50 -25.69
C GLU A 150 1.22 -20.83 -25.42
N THR A 151 1.06 -19.54 -25.74
CA THR A 151 -0.21 -18.82 -25.52
C THR A 151 -1.37 -19.44 -26.29
N LEU A 152 -1.14 -19.96 -27.50
CA LEU A 152 -2.15 -20.72 -28.23
C LEU A 152 -2.52 -22.04 -27.52
N GLY A 153 -1.52 -22.74 -26.99
CA GLY A 153 -1.72 -23.92 -26.15
C GLY A 153 -2.52 -23.62 -24.89
N ALA A 154 -2.21 -22.50 -24.22
CA ALA A 154 -2.95 -22.01 -23.07
C ALA A 154 -4.41 -21.72 -23.45
N CYS A 155 -4.67 -21.02 -24.56
CA CYS A 155 -6.02 -20.82 -25.08
C CYS A 155 -6.79 -22.15 -25.23
N MET A 156 -6.17 -23.18 -25.80
CA MET A 156 -6.80 -24.50 -25.92
C MET A 156 -7.05 -25.16 -24.55
N GLY A 157 -6.12 -25.02 -23.60
CA GLY A 157 -6.28 -25.50 -22.23
C GLY A 157 -7.47 -24.86 -21.52
N GLY A 158 -7.65 -23.54 -21.69
CA GLY A 158 -8.75 -22.78 -21.08
C GLY A 158 -10.11 -23.19 -21.65
N LEU A 159 -10.20 -23.34 -22.97
CA LEU A 159 -11.41 -23.87 -23.63
C LEU A 159 -11.70 -25.31 -23.19
N PHE A 160 -10.67 -26.15 -23.06
CA PHE A 160 -10.80 -27.53 -22.61
C PHE A 160 -11.37 -27.63 -21.19
N VAL A 161 -10.80 -26.89 -20.22
CA VAL A 161 -11.31 -26.86 -18.84
C VAL A 161 -12.75 -26.34 -18.81
N THR A 162 -13.04 -25.25 -19.51
CA THR A 162 -14.38 -24.64 -19.55
C THR A 162 -15.42 -25.64 -20.08
N ALA A 163 -15.13 -26.31 -21.20
CA ALA A 163 -16.04 -27.28 -21.79
C ALA A 163 -16.30 -28.48 -20.86
N MET A 164 -15.28 -28.99 -20.18
CA MET A 164 -15.43 -30.11 -19.24
C MET A 164 -16.22 -29.72 -17.98
N LEU A 165 -16.02 -28.51 -17.46
CA LEU A 165 -16.75 -28.03 -16.27
C LEU A 165 -18.23 -27.74 -16.56
N ILE A 166 -18.56 -27.22 -17.76
CA ILE A 166 -19.96 -27.12 -18.23
C ILE A 166 -20.59 -28.51 -18.32
N GLY A 167 -19.80 -29.52 -18.70
CA GLY A 167 -20.19 -30.93 -18.66
C GLY A 167 -20.25 -31.55 -17.26
N HIS A 168 -20.15 -30.75 -16.19
CA HIS A 168 -20.16 -31.19 -14.78
C HIS A 168 -19.02 -32.16 -14.40
N ALA A 169 -17.91 -32.18 -15.14
CA ALA A 169 -16.76 -32.98 -14.78
C ALA A 169 -16.06 -32.41 -13.53
N SER A 170 -15.59 -33.30 -12.65
CA SER A 170 -14.77 -32.91 -11.50
C SER A 170 -13.40 -32.38 -11.94
N GLY A 171 -12.77 -31.52 -11.13
CA GLY A 171 -11.44 -31.00 -11.44
C GLY A 171 -10.38 -32.11 -11.58
N GLN A 172 -10.46 -33.15 -10.76
CA GLN A 172 -9.59 -34.32 -10.81
C GLN A 172 -9.78 -35.07 -12.14
N THR A 173 -11.02 -35.25 -12.60
CA THR A 173 -11.31 -35.84 -13.93
C THR A 173 -10.68 -35.03 -15.06
N VAL A 174 -10.79 -33.69 -15.02
CA VAL A 174 -10.18 -32.80 -16.02
C VAL A 174 -8.66 -32.95 -16.05
N PHE A 175 -8.02 -33.00 -14.88
CA PHE A 175 -6.57 -33.18 -14.78
C PHE A 175 -6.12 -34.53 -15.34
N VAL A 176 -6.81 -35.64 -15.04
CA VAL A 176 -6.44 -36.97 -15.58
C VAL A 176 -6.56 -37.00 -17.11
N TRP A 177 -7.60 -36.38 -17.68
CA TRP A 177 -7.71 -36.21 -19.14
C TRP A 177 -6.59 -35.35 -19.72
N ALA A 178 -6.19 -34.29 -19.02
CA ALA A 178 -5.05 -33.49 -19.42
C ALA A 178 -3.77 -34.35 -19.42
N CYS A 179 -3.44 -35.07 -18.34
CA CYS A 179 -2.27 -35.96 -18.27
C CYS A 179 -2.21 -36.93 -19.46
N PHE A 180 -3.38 -37.47 -19.83
CA PHE A 180 -3.51 -38.36 -20.98
C PHE A 180 -3.26 -37.64 -22.32
N ALA A 181 -3.80 -36.43 -22.51
CA ALA A 181 -3.49 -35.58 -23.65
C ALA A 181 -1.99 -35.21 -23.71
N ALA A 182 -1.33 -35.03 -22.56
CA ALA A 182 0.13 -34.79 -22.46
C ALA A 182 0.90 -35.96 -23.07
N ALA A 183 0.59 -37.16 -22.58
CA ALA A 183 1.24 -38.38 -22.99
C ALA A 183 1.04 -38.64 -24.49
N ALA A 184 -0.16 -38.36 -25.01
CA ALA A 184 -0.47 -38.47 -26.43
C ALA A 184 0.24 -37.40 -27.31
N SER A 185 0.53 -36.21 -26.76
CA SER A 185 1.16 -35.10 -27.48
C SER A 185 2.68 -35.19 -27.61
N LEU A 186 3.31 -36.15 -26.92
CA LEU A 186 4.77 -36.33 -26.97
C LEU A 186 5.19 -36.64 -28.41
N PRO A 187 6.10 -35.84 -29.00
CA PRO A 187 6.55 -36.06 -30.35
C PRO A 187 7.33 -37.37 -30.41
N PHE A 188 6.84 -38.29 -31.25
CA PHE A 188 7.46 -39.56 -31.67
C PHE A 188 8.90 -39.46 -32.23
N ASN A 189 9.50 -38.27 -32.23
CA ASN A 189 10.86 -37.99 -32.72
C ASN A 189 11.81 -37.41 -31.65
N ALA A 190 11.36 -37.17 -30.41
CA ALA A 190 12.19 -36.56 -29.37
C ALA A 190 12.80 -37.61 -28.43
N GLY A 191 14.00 -38.09 -28.78
CA GLY A 191 15.03 -38.37 -27.78
C GLY A 191 14.89 -39.62 -26.93
N PHE A 192 15.12 -40.80 -27.51
CA PHE A 192 16.41 -41.43 -27.18
C PHE A 192 17.39 -40.91 -28.23
N GLY A 193 18.63 -40.63 -27.84
CA GLY A 193 19.63 -39.93 -28.67
C GLY A 193 19.77 -40.49 -30.10
N ARG A 194 20.39 -39.70 -30.99
CA ARG A 194 20.71 -40.03 -32.40
C ARG A 194 20.78 -41.55 -32.66
N GLY A 195 19.67 -42.18 -33.06
CA GLY A 195 19.63 -43.63 -33.18
C GLY A 195 18.31 -44.22 -33.67
N SER A 196 18.28 -44.57 -34.96
CA SER A 196 17.42 -45.56 -35.64
C SER A 196 15.88 -45.39 -35.65
N GLY A 197 15.29 -45.62 -36.83
CA GLY A 197 13.83 -45.71 -37.03
C GLY A 197 13.13 -46.84 -36.28
N ARG A 198 13.86 -47.73 -35.58
CA ARG A 198 13.28 -48.84 -34.78
C ARG A 198 12.64 -48.37 -33.46
N ALA A 199 13.07 -47.24 -32.90
CA ALA A 199 12.44 -46.68 -31.69
C ALA A 199 11.00 -46.18 -31.95
N ARG A 200 10.69 -45.77 -33.19
CA ARG A 200 9.35 -45.29 -33.60
C ARG A 200 8.30 -46.41 -33.56
N LEU A 201 8.70 -47.67 -33.81
CA LEU A 201 7.81 -48.83 -33.80
C LEU A 201 7.42 -49.28 -32.38
N ARG A 202 8.25 -49.00 -31.36
CA ARG A 202 8.02 -49.37 -29.96
C ARG A 202 6.98 -48.51 -29.22
N TRP A 203 6.66 -47.32 -29.72
CA TRP A 203 5.70 -46.39 -29.10
C TRP A 203 4.28 -46.49 -29.68
N ILE A 204 4.10 -47.11 -30.85
CA ILE A 204 2.78 -47.36 -31.45
C ILE A 204 1.85 -48.16 -30.50
N PRO A 205 2.30 -49.25 -29.82
CA PRO A 205 1.44 -49.97 -28.88
C PRO A 205 1.04 -49.12 -27.67
N VAL A 206 1.92 -48.23 -27.18
CA VAL A 206 1.61 -47.33 -26.05
C VAL A 206 0.56 -46.30 -26.43
N VAL A 207 0.63 -45.74 -27.65
CA VAL A 207 -0.37 -44.78 -28.12
C VAL A 207 -1.69 -45.45 -28.47
N VAL A 208 -1.67 -46.65 -29.05
CA VAL A 208 -2.87 -47.47 -29.24
C VAL A 208 -3.48 -47.84 -27.89
N LEU A 209 -2.68 -48.27 -26.91
CA LEU A 209 -3.15 -48.56 -25.55
C LEU A 209 -3.72 -47.32 -24.87
N LEU A 210 -3.07 -46.16 -25.00
CA LEU A 210 -3.62 -44.90 -24.52
C LEU A 210 -4.97 -44.67 -25.21
N ILE A 211 -5.06 -44.58 -26.53
CA ILE A 211 -6.31 -44.31 -27.26
C ILE A 211 -7.42 -45.31 -26.87
N LEU A 212 -7.11 -46.61 -26.73
CA LEU A 212 -8.05 -47.65 -26.29
C LEU A 212 -8.51 -47.43 -24.84
N THR A 213 -7.60 -47.13 -23.91
CA THR A 213 -7.95 -46.83 -22.51
C THR A 213 -8.72 -45.51 -22.36
N GLY A 214 -8.48 -44.54 -23.25
CA GLY A 214 -9.28 -43.33 -23.38
C GLY A 214 -10.70 -43.62 -23.90
N ALA A 215 -10.85 -44.55 -24.84
CA ALA A 215 -12.15 -44.99 -25.37
C ALA A 215 -13.00 -45.71 -24.30
N ASP A 216 -12.38 -46.49 -23.40
CA ASP A 216 -13.05 -47.17 -22.29
C ASP A 216 -13.39 -46.25 -21.08
N ASN A 217 -13.19 -44.94 -21.22
CA ASN A 217 -13.45 -43.92 -20.18
C ASN A 217 -12.69 -44.20 -18.86
N VAL A 218 -11.50 -44.83 -18.93
CA VAL A 218 -10.62 -45.05 -17.77
C VAL A 218 -10.23 -43.74 -17.09
N PRO A 219 -9.86 -42.65 -17.80
CA PRO A 219 -9.59 -41.35 -17.18
C PRO A 219 -10.75 -40.83 -16.32
N GLY A 220 -11.99 -41.01 -16.80
CA GLY A 220 -13.19 -40.62 -16.07
C GLY A 220 -13.39 -41.43 -14.79
N ARG A 221 -13.13 -42.75 -14.81
CA ARG A 221 -13.23 -43.62 -13.63
C ARG A 221 -12.18 -43.27 -12.58
N LEU A 222 -10.92 -43.08 -12.99
CA LEU A 222 -9.83 -42.69 -12.08
C LEU A 222 -10.09 -41.34 -11.43
N GLY A 223 -10.54 -40.35 -12.22
CA GLY A 223 -10.92 -39.05 -11.70
C GLY A 223 -12.02 -39.16 -10.64
N ARG A 224 -13.13 -39.88 -10.92
CA ARG A 224 -14.23 -40.06 -9.96
C ARG A 224 -13.80 -40.75 -8.65
N CYS A 225 -12.91 -41.74 -8.72
CA CYS A 225 -12.39 -42.42 -7.53
C CYS A 225 -11.61 -41.44 -6.64
N TRP A 226 -10.71 -40.65 -7.24
CA TRP A 226 -9.95 -39.62 -6.53
C TRP A 226 -10.88 -38.57 -5.91
N THR A 227 -11.84 -38.08 -6.69
CA THR A 227 -12.87 -37.13 -6.27
C THR A 227 -13.68 -37.59 -5.06
N GLN A 228 -14.03 -38.89 -4.96
CA GLN A 228 -14.75 -39.45 -3.81
C GLN A 228 -13.88 -39.59 -2.56
N MET A 229 -12.60 -39.92 -2.72
CA MET A 229 -11.66 -39.99 -1.59
C MET A 229 -11.49 -38.62 -0.94
N GLU A 230 -11.35 -37.57 -1.75
CA GLU A 230 -11.21 -36.20 -1.26
C GLU A 230 -12.48 -35.67 -0.58
N ASP A 231 -13.68 -35.99 -1.09
CA ASP A 231 -14.93 -35.59 -0.43
C ASP A 231 -15.04 -36.12 0.99
N ARG A 232 -14.75 -37.41 1.16
CA ARG A 232 -14.82 -38.06 2.47
C ARG A 232 -13.81 -37.43 3.41
N ALA A 233 -12.60 -37.14 2.92
CA ALA A 233 -11.58 -36.46 3.71
C ALA A 233 -11.97 -35.01 4.06
N ALA A 234 -12.65 -34.29 3.17
CA ALA A 234 -13.14 -32.94 3.43
C ALA A 234 -14.29 -32.92 4.45
N TRP A 235 -15.26 -33.84 4.33
CA TRP A 235 -16.35 -34.02 5.28
C TRP A 235 -15.83 -34.37 6.67
N ALA A 236 -14.89 -35.33 6.75
CA ALA A 236 -14.29 -35.82 7.99
C ALA A 236 -13.58 -34.73 8.82
N ARG A 237 -13.25 -33.57 8.23
CA ARG A 237 -12.63 -32.44 8.94
C ARG A 237 -13.59 -31.72 9.88
N LEU A 238 -14.89 -31.77 9.60
CA LEU A 238 -15.92 -31.02 10.33
C LEU A 238 -16.96 -31.95 10.97
N LEU A 239 -17.30 -33.05 10.30
CA LEU A 239 -18.36 -33.95 10.71
C LEU A 239 -17.89 -35.41 10.69
N PRO A 240 -18.46 -36.29 11.53
CA PRO A 240 -18.15 -37.71 11.53
C PRO A 240 -18.38 -38.37 10.16
N THR A 241 -17.49 -39.28 9.75
CA THR A 241 -17.51 -39.89 8.40
C THR A 241 -18.75 -40.72 8.08
N ASP A 242 -19.42 -41.25 9.10
CA ASP A 242 -20.66 -42.04 9.01
C ASP A 242 -21.88 -41.19 8.64
N THR A 243 -21.83 -39.88 8.87
CA THR A 243 -22.91 -38.94 8.52
C THR A 243 -22.87 -38.47 7.06
N TYR A 244 -21.85 -38.86 6.28
CA TYR A 244 -21.67 -38.42 4.89
C TYR A 244 -22.67 -39.10 3.95
N GLY A 245 -23.54 -38.30 3.31
CA GLY A 245 -24.55 -38.77 2.37
C GLY A 245 -24.09 -38.74 0.91
N GLY A 246 -23.25 -37.78 0.52
CA GLY A 246 -22.75 -37.66 -0.84
C GLY A 246 -22.25 -36.26 -1.20
N SER A 247 -22.03 -36.03 -2.49
CA SER A 247 -21.65 -34.71 -3.01
C SER A 247 -22.47 -34.33 -4.25
N LEU A 248 -22.72 -33.03 -4.36
CA LEU A 248 -23.38 -32.38 -5.47
C LEU A 248 -22.38 -31.44 -6.15
N SER A 249 -22.27 -31.51 -7.47
CA SER A 249 -21.49 -30.56 -8.27
C SER A 249 -22.41 -29.64 -9.05
N THR A 250 -22.18 -28.34 -8.94
CA THR A 250 -22.67 -27.33 -9.89
C THR A 250 -21.50 -26.86 -10.73
N ALA A 251 -21.79 -26.10 -11.79
CA ALA A 251 -20.70 -25.48 -12.54
C ALA A 251 -19.95 -24.41 -11.70
N ARG A 252 -20.58 -23.86 -10.64
CA ARG A 252 -20.02 -22.85 -9.72
C ARG A 252 -19.33 -23.39 -8.47
N GLY A 253 -19.64 -24.61 -8.04
CA GLY A 253 -19.17 -25.08 -6.75
C GLY A 253 -19.41 -26.56 -6.52
N ARG A 254 -18.90 -27.03 -5.39
CA ARG A 254 -19.06 -28.40 -4.94
C ARG A 254 -19.60 -28.39 -3.53
N TYR A 255 -20.70 -29.09 -3.32
CA TYR A 255 -21.44 -29.12 -2.07
C TYR A 255 -21.44 -30.55 -1.55
N LEU A 256 -20.98 -30.74 -0.31
CA LEU A 256 -21.03 -32.03 0.36
C LEU A 256 -22.29 -32.06 1.22
N TYR A 257 -23.00 -33.18 1.28
CA TYR A 257 -24.21 -33.27 2.08
C TYR A 257 -24.24 -34.54 2.93
N GLY A 258 -25.00 -34.48 4.02
CA GLY A 258 -25.17 -35.56 4.97
C GLY A 258 -26.26 -35.26 5.99
N GLU A 259 -26.60 -36.25 6.81
CA GLU A 259 -27.60 -36.12 7.87
C GLU A 259 -26.95 -36.35 9.24
N ARG A 260 -27.22 -35.46 10.20
CA ARG A 260 -26.78 -35.58 11.58
C ARG A 260 -27.89 -35.13 12.53
N GLU A 261 -28.19 -35.94 13.55
CA GLU A 261 -29.15 -35.60 14.62
C GLU A 261 -30.53 -35.15 14.07
N GLY A 262 -30.97 -35.72 12.93
CA GLY A 262 -32.23 -35.38 12.28
C GLY A 262 -32.22 -34.12 11.41
N GLN A 263 -31.08 -33.43 11.29
CA GLN A 263 -30.87 -32.29 10.38
C GLN A 263 -30.08 -32.70 9.15
N PHE A 264 -30.53 -32.23 7.99
CA PHE A 264 -29.81 -32.29 6.73
C PHE A 264 -28.84 -31.10 6.65
N LEU A 265 -27.56 -31.39 6.48
CA LEU A 265 -26.49 -30.41 6.46
C LEU A 265 -25.81 -30.42 5.10
N VAL A 266 -25.55 -29.22 4.56
CA VAL A 266 -24.75 -29.03 3.36
C VAL A 266 -23.50 -28.24 3.71
N LEU A 267 -22.34 -28.77 3.35
CA LEU A 267 -21.05 -28.11 3.50
C LEU A 267 -20.57 -27.53 2.16
N SER A 268 -20.07 -26.30 2.20
CA SER A 268 -19.37 -25.63 1.10
C SER A 268 -18.31 -24.69 1.66
N GLY A 269 -17.21 -24.46 0.93
CA GLY A 269 -16.18 -23.49 1.34
C GLY A 269 -15.49 -23.76 2.69
N GLY A 270 -15.59 -24.99 3.23
CA GLY A 270 -15.06 -25.34 4.55
C GLY A 270 -15.97 -24.99 5.73
N GLY A 271 -17.24 -24.67 5.49
CA GLY A 271 -18.26 -24.44 6.53
C GLY A 271 -19.63 -25.00 6.16
N VAL A 272 -20.61 -24.81 7.05
CA VAL A 272 -22.03 -25.15 6.80
C VAL A 272 -22.64 -24.05 5.93
N CYS A 273 -23.17 -24.44 4.77
CA CYS A 273 -23.78 -23.56 3.78
C CYS A 273 -25.32 -23.55 3.91
N GLU A 274 -25.93 -24.69 4.23
CA GLU A 274 -27.37 -24.82 4.45
C GLU A 274 -27.64 -25.84 5.55
N SER A 275 -28.67 -25.56 6.34
CA SER A 275 -29.17 -26.42 7.40
C SER A 275 -30.70 -26.58 7.31
N PHE A 276 -31.20 -27.82 7.34
CA PHE A 276 -32.63 -28.09 7.19
C PHE A 276 -33.12 -29.24 8.09
N PRO A 277 -34.22 -29.09 8.86
CA PRO A 277 -35.05 -27.88 9.02
C PRO A 277 -34.32 -26.78 9.80
N GLY A 278 -34.50 -25.52 9.38
CA GLY A 278 -33.72 -24.39 9.90
C GLY A 278 -33.90 -24.10 11.39
N SER A 279 -32.90 -23.43 11.97
CA SER A 279 -32.80 -23.07 13.39
C SER A 279 -33.86 -22.06 13.87
N ASP A 280 -33.98 -21.85 15.19
CA ASP A 280 -34.85 -20.83 15.79
C ASP A 280 -34.59 -19.41 15.24
N ARG A 281 -33.36 -19.16 14.76
CA ARG A 281 -33.00 -17.94 14.05
C ARG A 281 -33.85 -17.73 12.80
N ALA A 282 -34.15 -18.79 12.03
CA ALA A 282 -34.95 -18.68 10.82
C ALA A 282 -36.40 -18.26 11.13
N ALA A 283 -36.96 -18.74 12.24
CA ALA A 283 -38.28 -18.32 12.71
C ALA A 283 -38.29 -16.86 13.17
N ALA A 284 -37.26 -16.43 13.90
CA ALA A 284 -37.11 -15.03 14.32
C ALA A 284 -36.99 -14.07 13.12
N VAL A 285 -36.21 -14.44 12.09
CA VAL A 285 -36.06 -13.64 10.86
C VAL A 285 -37.38 -13.58 10.08
N ALA A 286 -38.12 -14.68 9.97
CA ALA A 286 -39.44 -14.65 9.33
C ALA A 286 -40.42 -13.76 10.09
N ALA A 287 -40.44 -13.87 11.43
CA ALA A 287 -41.30 -13.05 12.29
C ALA A 287 -40.98 -11.55 12.21
N LEU A 288 -39.69 -11.21 12.23
CA LEU A 288 -39.18 -9.85 12.05
C LEU A 288 -39.77 -9.15 10.82
N HIS A 289 -39.74 -9.82 9.68
CA HIS A 289 -40.17 -9.23 8.41
C HIS A 289 -41.71 -9.21 8.28
N LEU A 290 -42.40 -10.23 8.79
CA LEU A 290 -43.88 -10.26 8.81
C LEU A 290 -44.47 -9.22 9.75
N ALA A 291 -43.80 -8.89 10.85
CA ALA A 291 -44.24 -7.80 11.73
C ALA A 291 -44.24 -6.43 11.02
N GLN A 292 -43.32 -6.24 10.06
CA GLN A 292 -43.25 -5.03 9.25
C GLN A 292 -44.27 -5.02 8.12
N HIS A 293 -44.55 -6.17 7.50
CA HIS A 293 -45.58 -6.31 6.45
C HIS A 293 -46.49 -7.53 6.68
N PRO A 294 -47.49 -7.44 7.58
CA PRO A 294 -48.35 -8.57 7.96
C PRO A 294 -49.18 -9.16 6.82
N ALA A 295 -49.46 -8.36 5.79
CA ALA A 295 -50.27 -8.75 4.64
C ALA A 295 -49.46 -9.34 3.47
N ALA A 296 -48.16 -9.64 3.67
CA ALA A 296 -47.29 -10.12 2.59
C ALA A 296 -47.74 -11.49 2.06
N ARG A 297 -48.00 -11.59 0.75
CA ARG A 297 -48.43 -12.85 0.11
C ARG A 297 -47.36 -13.45 -0.79
N ASP A 298 -46.67 -12.60 -1.55
CA ASP A 298 -45.56 -12.96 -2.43
C ASP A 298 -44.23 -12.52 -1.79
N ILE A 299 -43.41 -13.50 -1.39
CA ILE A 299 -42.16 -13.28 -0.65
C ILE A 299 -40.97 -13.78 -1.47
N LEU A 300 -39.95 -12.94 -1.65
CA LEU A 300 -38.68 -13.31 -2.26
C LEU A 300 -37.60 -13.43 -1.19
N VAL A 301 -36.98 -14.60 -1.06
CA VAL A 301 -35.89 -14.85 -0.11
C VAL A 301 -34.62 -15.16 -0.88
N PHE A 302 -33.55 -14.40 -0.60
CA PHE A 302 -32.26 -14.56 -1.24
C PHE A 302 -31.12 -14.58 -0.22
N GLY A 303 -30.18 -15.51 -0.40
CA GLY A 303 -28.97 -15.63 0.41
C GLY A 303 -28.55 -17.08 0.65
N GLU A 304 -27.47 -17.24 1.41
CA GLU A 304 -27.04 -18.54 1.96
C GLU A 304 -27.81 -18.81 3.28
N ASP A 305 -27.97 -20.08 3.66
CA ASP A 305 -28.75 -20.53 4.83
C ASP A 305 -30.18 -19.94 4.84
N THR A 306 -30.85 -19.96 3.69
CA THR A 306 -32.19 -19.35 3.51
C THR A 306 -33.30 -20.34 3.24
N LEU A 307 -32.99 -21.62 3.02
CA LEU A 307 -34.03 -22.64 2.85
C LEU A 307 -34.87 -22.78 4.13
N GLY A 308 -34.22 -22.74 5.29
CA GLY A 308 -34.89 -22.73 6.59
C GLY A 308 -35.85 -21.55 6.76
N ILE A 309 -35.42 -20.34 6.38
CA ILE A 309 -36.25 -19.12 6.45
C ILE A 309 -37.46 -19.24 5.50
N SER A 310 -37.23 -19.73 4.29
CA SER A 310 -38.28 -19.92 3.28
C SER A 310 -39.35 -20.92 3.76
N ALA A 311 -38.93 -22.02 4.38
CA ALA A 311 -39.84 -23.01 4.95
C ALA A 311 -40.72 -22.43 6.08
N ARG A 312 -40.18 -21.50 6.90
CA ARG A 312 -40.93 -20.82 7.97
C ARG A 312 -42.01 -19.88 7.41
N PHE A 313 -41.75 -19.19 6.31
CA PHE A 313 -42.80 -18.43 5.62
C PHE A 313 -43.91 -19.33 5.06
N CYS A 314 -43.55 -20.46 4.46
CA CYS A 314 -44.52 -21.41 3.89
C CYS A 314 -45.46 -22.04 4.92
N ALA A 315 -45.01 -22.16 6.18
CA ALA A 315 -45.81 -22.72 7.27
C ALA A 315 -47.06 -21.87 7.58
N LEU A 316 -47.11 -20.61 7.16
CA LEU A 316 -48.23 -19.71 7.40
C LEU A 316 -49.28 -19.81 6.26
N PRO A 317 -50.58 -19.81 6.60
CA PRO A 317 -51.64 -19.90 5.61
C PRO A 317 -51.78 -18.63 4.74
N GLY A 318 -51.48 -17.45 5.30
CA GLY A 318 -51.59 -16.16 4.60
C GLY A 318 -50.55 -15.95 3.47
N VAL A 319 -49.46 -16.71 3.48
CA VAL A 319 -48.42 -16.64 2.44
C VAL A 319 -48.83 -17.53 1.27
N ALA A 320 -48.99 -16.91 0.10
CA ALA A 320 -49.41 -17.60 -1.13
C ALA A 320 -48.21 -18.29 -1.81
N ARG A 321 -47.08 -17.59 -1.89
CA ARG A 321 -45.90 -18.05 -2.62
C ARG A 321 -44.61 -17.51 -2.01
N VAL A 322 -43.60 -18.38 -1.94
CA VAL A 322 -42.24 -18.01 -1.53
C VAL A 322 -41.26 -18.35 -2.65
N THR A 323 -40.67 -17.34 -3.27
CA THR A 323 -39.61 -17.52 -4.25
C THR A 323 -38.27 -17.62 -3.53
N TRP A 324 -37.62 -18.78 -3.62
CA TRP A 324 -36.30 -19.01 -3.02
C TRP A 324 -35.21 -18.97 -4.07
N MET A 325 -34.20 -18.15 -3.84
CA MET A 325 -33.05 -17.98 -4.73
C MET A 325 -31.74 -18.07 -3.94
N HIS A 326 -30.75 -18.72 -4.54
CA HIS A 326 -29.41 -18.88 -3.97
C HIS A 326 -28.37 -18.14 -4.83
N PRO A 327 -27.23 -17.67 -4.28
CA PRO A 327 -26.14 -17.10 -5.08
C PRO A 327 -25.60 -18.03 -6.18
N ASP A 328 -25.81 -19.34 -6.06
CA ASP A 328 -25.59 -20.35 -7.11
C ASP A 328 -26.94 -20.79 -7.73
N PRO A 329 -27.28 -20.37 -8.97
CA PRO A 329 -28.57 -20.64 -9.60
C PRO A 329 -28.86 -22.13 -9.84
N GLU A 330 -27.85 -22.99 -9.98
CA GLU A 330 -28.07 -24.42 -10.17
C GLU A 330 -28.33 -25.17 -8.86
N TYR A 331 -27.91 -24.57 -7.74
CA TYR A 331 -27.96 -25.19 -6.42
C TYR A 331 -29.38 -25.53 -5.96
N PRO A 332 -30.35 -24.59 -5.95
CA PRO A 332 -31.64 -24.86 -5.33
C PRO A 332 -32.43 -25.94 -6.06
N GLU A 333 -32.34 -26.05 -7.40
CA GLU A 333 -33.03 -27.10 -8.17
C GLU A 333 -32.44 -28.48 -7.91
N LYS A 334 -31.11 -28.58 -7.83
CA LYS A 334 -30.41 -29.82 -7.47
C LYS A 334 -30.72 -30.26 -6.04
N LEU A 335 -30.83 -29.32 -5.11
CA LEU A 335 -31.19 -29.60 -3.72
C LEU A 335 -32.67 -30.04 -3.57
N ARG A 336 -33.58 -29.40 -4.30
CA ARG A 336 -35.00 -29.77 -4.37
C ARG A 336 -35.17 -31.24 -4.76
N CYS A 337 -34.42 -31.70 -5.76
CA CYS A 337 -34.40 -33.10 -6.17
C CYS A 337 -33.90 -34.06 -5.08
N LEU A 338 -32.93 -33.64 -4.25
CA LEU A 338 -32.42 -34.45 -3.13
C LEU A 338 -33.41 -34.51 -1.95
N LEU A 339 -34.11 -33.41 -1.68
CA LEU A 339 -35.05 -33.27 -0.56
C LEU A 339 -36.50 -33.62 -0.94
N ALA A 340 -36.75 -34.28 -2.08
CA ALA A 340 -38.05 -34.38 -2.75
C ALA A 340 -39.28 -34.58 -1.83
N ASN A 341 -39.21 -35.43 -0.80
CA ASN A 341 -40.33 -35.70 0.11
C ASN A 341 -40.43 -34.76 1.33
N LYS A 342 -39.39 -33.95 1.59
CA LYS A 342 -39.26 -33.02 2.72
C LYS A 342 -39.35 -31.55 2.29
N PHE A 343 -39.42 -31.27 0.98
CA PHE A 343 -39.41 -29.91 0.42
C PHE A 343 -40.82 -29.30 0.40
N PRO A 344 -41.05 -28.10 0.97
CA PRO A 344 -42.39 -27.50 1.01
C PRO A 344 -42.95 -27.11 -0.38
N ASP A 345 -44.21 -27.44 -0.66
CA ASP A 345 -44.87 -27.21 -1.96
C ASP A 345 -45.03 -25.73 -2.34
N LYS A 346 -45.08 -24.81 -1.36
CA LYS A 346 -45.23 -23.36 -1.59
C LYS A 346 -43.95 -22.66 -2.03
N ILE A 347 -42.80 -23.36 -2.06
CA ILE A 347 -41.50 -22.79 -2.44
C ILE A 347 -41.30 -22.92 -3.95
N GLU A 348 -41.23 -21.79 -4.64
CA GLU A 348 -40.83 -21.71 -6.04
C GLU A 348 -39.31 -21.54 -6.14
N VAL A 349 -38.66 -22.48 -6.83
CA VAL A 349 -37.22 -22.45 -7.09
C VAL A 349 -36.96 -21.84 -8.46
N ILE A 350 -36.12 -20.81 -8.51
CA ILE A 350 -35.74 -20.15 -9.76
C ILE A 350 -34.26 -20.37 -10.06
N GLY A 351 -33.97 -21.06 -11.16
CA GLY A 351 -32.61 -21.37 -11.64
C GLY A 351 -31.90 -20.22 -12.37
N GLN A 352 -32.06 -18.97 -11.93
CA GLN A 352 -31.42 -17.80 -12.55
C GLN A 352 -30.77 -16.85 -11.54
N ASP A 353 -29.89 -15.96 -12.01
CA ASP A 353 -29.24 -14.94 -11.17
C ASP A 353 -30.25 -13.90 -10.68
N LEU A 354 -30.14 -13.45 -9.42
CA LEU A 354 -31.10 -12.49 -8.83
C LEU A 354 -31.20 -11.20 -9.64
N ARG A 355 -30.08 -10.61 -10.07
CA ARG A 355 -30.12 -9.36 -10.86
C ARG A 355 -30.83 -9.57 -12.20
N LEU A 356 -30.57 -10.70 -12.85
CA LEU A 356 -31.23 -11.05 -14.11
C LEU A 356 -32.73 -11.29 -13.92
N PHE A 357 -33.12 -11.94 -12.81
CA PHE A 357 -34.52 -12.11 -12.44
C PHE A 357 -35.20 -10.75 -12.26
N VAL A 358 -34.63 -9.85 -11.46
CA VAL A 358 -35.19 -8.52 -11.19
C VAL A 358 -35.35 -7.71 -12.48
N GLN A 359 -34.38 -7.78 -13.40
CA GLN A 359 -34.45 -7.08 -14.69
C GLN A 359 -35.56 -7.61 -15.63
N ASN A 360 -35.86 -8.91 -15.54
CA ASN A 360 -36.85 -9.56 -16.40
C ASN A 360 -38.22 -9.74 -15.73
N ALA A 361 -38.31 -9.49 -14.42
CA ALA A 361 -39.50 -9.72 -13.63
C ALA A 361 -40.62 -8.78 -14.07
N ARG A 362 -41.80 -9.36 -14.32
CA ARG A 362 -43.03 -8.62 -14.64
C ARG A 362 -44.01 -8.59 -13.47
N GLN A 363 -43.77 -9.40 -12.45
CA GLN A 363 -44.63 -9.54 -11.28
C GLN A 363 -44.09 -8.68 -10.13
N ARG A 364 -45.01 -8.14 -9.33
CA ARG A 364 -44.65 -7.37 -8.12
C ARG A 364 -44.53 -8.28 -6.91
N VAL A 365 -43.58 -7.98 -6.04
CA VAL A 365 -43.28 -8.72 -4.80
C VAL A 365 -43.63 -7.84 -3.60
N ASP A 366 -44.24 -8.42 -2.56
CA ASP A 366 -44.63 -7.68 -1.35
C ASP A 366 -43.50 -7.59 -0.32
N LEU A 367 -42.71 -8.64 -0.19
CA LEU A 367 -41.63 -8.72 0.80
C LEU A 367 -40.38 -9.36 0.20
N VAL A 368 -39.24 -8.68 0.35
CA VAL A 368 -37.93 -9.19 -0.06
C VAL A 368 -37.03 -9.33 1.17
N VAL A 369 -36.44 -10.51 1.36
CA VAL A 369 -35.49 -10.78 2.44
C VAL A 369 -34.13 -11.08 1.83
N LEU A 370 -33.18 -10.17 2.03
CA LEU A 370 -31.79 -10.31 1.58
C LEU A 370 -30.91 -10.72 2.78
N ASN A 371 -30.77 -12.03 2.98
CA ASN A 371 -29.88 -12.61 3.98
C ASN A 371 -28.44 -12.71 3.43
N LEU A 372 -27.80 -11.54 3.26
CA LEU A 372 -26.46 -11.48 2.69
C LEU A 372 -25.39 -11.80 3.75
N PRO A 373 -24.31 -12.52 3.40
CA PRO A 373 -23.13 -12.67 4.26
C PRO A 373 -22.42 -11.30 4.44
N GLU A 374 -21.32 -11.28 5.20
CA GLU A 374 -20.51 -10.05 5.29
C GLU A 374 -20.07 -9.59 3.89
N ILE A 375 -20.11 -8.28 3.64
CA ILE A 375 -19.84 -7.70 2.31
C ILE A 375 -18.33 -7.59 2.08
N THR A 376 -17.65 -8.73 2.12
CA THR A 376 -16.18 -8.86 2.01
C THR A 376 -15.72 -9.26 0.60
N THR A 377 -16.66 -9.65 -0.27
CA THR A 377 -16.38 -10.09 -1.64
C THR A 377 -17.15 -9.28 -2.68
N LEU A 378 -16.64 -9.25 -3.92
CA LEU A 378 -17.30 -8.54 -5.01
C LEU A 378 -18.61 -9.22 -5.44
N THR A 379 -18.68 -10.55 -5.29
CA THR A 379 -19.90 -11.33 -5.55
C THR A 379 -21.06 -10.89 -4.67
N VAL A 380 -20.80 -10.59 -3.40
CA VAL A 380 -21.83 -10.13 -2.46
C VAL A 380 -22.09 -8.63 -2.64
N ASN A 381 -21.05 -7.83 -2.92
CA ASN A 381 -21.16 -6.39 -3.13
C ASN A 381 -22.17 -6.01 -4.22
N ARG A 382 -22.32 -6.82 -5.28
CA ARG A 382 -23.30 -6.55 -6.33
C ARG A 382 -24.76 -6.59 -5.84
N TYR A 383 -25.05 -7.16 -4.68
CA TYR A 383 -26.40 -7.10 -4.09
C TYR A 383 -26.55 -5.95 -3.10
N CYS A 384 -25.56 -5.06 -3.03
CA CYS A 384 -25.45 -3.96 -2.07
C CYS A 384 -25.19 -2.60 -2.75
N THR A 385 -25.42 -2.47 -4.06
CA THR A 385 -25.17 -1.23 -4.81
C THR A 385 -26.44 -0.44 -5.07
N ARG A 386 -26.30 0.87 -5.28
CA ARG A 386 -27.38 1.76 -5.67
C ARG A 386 -28.14 1.24 -6.89
N GLU A 387 -27.42 0.83 -7.94
CA GLU A 387 -28.02 0.33 -9.19
C GLU A 387 -28.87 -0.93 -8.95
N PHE A 388 -28.44 -1.81 -8.04
CA PHE A 388 -29.23 -2.98 -7.68
C PHE A 388 -30.49 -2.63 -6.90
N PHE A 389 -30.41 -1.73 -5.92
CA PHE A 389 -31.59 -1.31 -5.16
C PHE A 389 -32.59 -0.54 -6.02
N GLU A 390 -32.12 0.23 -6.99
CA GLU A 390 -32.95 0.87 -8.00
C GLU A 390 -33.74 -0.18 -8.81
N GLN A 391 -33.04 -1.20 -9.34
CA GLN A 391 -33.68 -2.32 -10.04
C GLN A 391 -34.68 -3.07 -9.14
N LEU A 392 -34.30 -3.34 -7.89
CA LEU A 392 -35.14 -4.06 -6.93
C LEU A 392 -36.40 -3.27 -6.57
N SER A 393 -36.31 -1.95 -6.46
CA SER A 393 -37.47 -1.10 -6.21
C SER A 393 -38.50 -1.13 -7.34
N GLY A 394 -38.07 -1.42 -8.58
CA GLY A 394 -38.96 -1.52 -9.74
C GLY A 394 -39.89 -2.73 -9.72
N ILE A 395 -39.59 -3.75 -8.91
CA ILE A 395 -40.41 -4.97 -8.78
C ILE A 395 -41.23 -5.01 -7.48
N LEU A 396 -41.18 -3.99 -6.63
CA LEU A 396 -41.95 -3.95 -5.39
C LEU A 396 -43.41 -3.54 -5.62
N SER A 397 -44.31 -4.07 -4.78
CA SER A 397 -45.65 -3.47 -4.61
C SER A 397 -45.55 -2.10 -3.93
N ASP A 398 -46.62 -1.31 -3.99
CA ASP A 398 -46.59 0.08 -3.49
C ASP A 398 -46.38 0.15 -1.96
N THR A 399 -46.74 -0.92 -1.23
CA THR A 399 -46.45 -1.11 0.20
C THR A 399 -45.27 -2.06 0.44
N GLY A 400 -44.55 -2.45 -0.61
CA GLY A 400 -43.52 -3.47 -0.55
C GLY A 400 -42.38 -3.13 0.41
N VAL A 401 -41.85 -4.16 1.07
CA VAL A 401 -40.79 -4.03 2.08
C VAL A 401 -39.57 -4.86 1.68
N ILE A 402 -38.38 -4.30 1.87
CA ILE A 402 -37.11 -5.05 1.74
C ILE A 402 -36.43 -5.06 3.10
N GLY A 403 -35.96 -6.21 3.55
CA GLY A 403 -35.02 -6.33 4.67
C GLY A 403 -33.64 -6.77 4.20
N VAL A 404 -32.61 -6.04 4.61
CA VAL A 404 -31.20 -6.32 4.27
C VAL A 404 -30.41 -6.55 5.54
N ARG A 405 -29.74 -7.70 5.63
CA ARG A 405 -28.84 -8.00 6.75
C ARG A 405 -27.46 -7.36 6.55
N VAL A 406 -26.92 -6.75 7.61
CA VAL A 406 -25.52 -6.31 7.72
C VAL A 406 -24.96 -6.69 9.09
N SER A 407 -23.64 -6.88 9.19
CA SER A 407 -22.97 -7.13 10.47
C SER A 407 -23.10 -5.90 11.37
N GLY A 408 -23.51 -6.10 12.61
CA GLY A 408 -23.63 -5.06 13.63
C GLY A 408 -22.91 -5.44 14.92
N GLY A 409 -23.17 -4.70 15.99
CA GLY A 409 -22.65 -5.04 17.33
C GLY A 409 -23.67 -4.71 18.41
N ALA A 410 -24.07 -5.70 19.21
CA ALA A 410 -25.11 -5.51 20.21
C ALA A 410 -24.73 -4.48 21.30
N ASN A 411 -23.46 -4.44 21.70
CA ASN A 411 -22.97 -3.59 22.80
C ASN A 411 -21.89 -2.58 22.40
N TYR A 412 -21.26 -2.77 21.25
CA TYR A 412 -20.18 -1.91 20.79
C TYR A 412 -20.13 -1.91 19.27
N VAL A 413 -20.07 -0.73 18.67
CA VAL A 413 -19.93 -0.54 17.22
C VAL A 413 -18.64 0.22 16.97
N GLY A 414 -17.54 -0.51 16.75
CA GLY A 414 -16.30 0.10 16.31
C GLY A 414 -16.39 0.56 14.85
N ALA A 415 -15.41 1.35 14.39
CA ALA A 415 -15.37 1.86 13.02
C ALA A 415 -15.49 0.74 11.95
N GLU A 416 -15.02 -0.46 12.26
CA GLU A 416 -15.11 -1.64 11.40
C GLU A 416 -16.53 -2.16 11.14
N LEU A 417 -17.46 -1.90 12.06
CA LEU A 417 -18.89 -2.23 11.93
C LEU A 417 -19.71 -0.98 11.57
N ALA A 418 -19.28 0.20 12.04
CA ALA A 418 -19.90 1.47 11.72
C ALA A 418 -19.77 1.81 10.23
N ASP A 419 -18.59 1.63 9.63
CA ASP A 419 -18.37 2.01 8.23
C ASP A 419 -19.26 1.21 7.25
N PRO A 420 -19.35 -0.15 7.31
CA PRO A 420 -20.24 -0.91 6.43
C PRO A 420 -21.73 -0.65 6.69
N GLY A 421 -22.13 -0.45 7.95
CA GLY A 421 -23.49 -0.10 8.32
C GLY A 421 -23.90 1.28 7.78
N ALA A 422 -23.03 2.28 7.94
CA ALA A 422 -23.20 3.62 7.39
C ALA A 422 -23.26 3.62 5.86
N MET A 423 -22.38 2.86 5.19
CA MET A 423 -22.39 2.69 3.73
C MET A 423 -23.72 2.11 3.23
N MET A 424 -24.21 1.04 3.86
CA MET A 424 -25.49 0.42 3.50
C MET A 424 -26.65 1.40 3.74
N LEU A 425 -26.66 2.06 4.89
CA LEU A 425 -27.66 3.07 5.23
C LEU A 425 -27.69 4.21 4.20
N ALA A 426 -26.53 4.77 3.83
CA ALA A 426 -26.43 5.82 2.81
C ALA A 426 -26.91 5.35 1.43
N THR A 427 -26.55 4.13 1.03
CA THR A 427 -26.94 3.56 -0.27
C THR A 427 -28.44 3.31 -0.33
N LEU A 428 -29.05 2.80 0.74
CA LEU A 428 -30.50 2.58 0.83
C LEU A 428 -31.29 3.89 0.88
N ARG A 429 -30.82 4.90 1.62
CA ARG A 429 -31.44 6.24 1.69
C ARG A 429 -31.50 6.96 0.34
N HIS A 430 -30.59 6.63 -0.57
CA HIS A 430 -30.62 7.18 -1.91
C HIS A 430 -31.84 6.69 -2.71
N GLN A 431 -32.34 5.48 -2.43
CA GLN A 431 -33.45 4.87 -3.18
C GLN A 431 -34.79 4.85 -2.44
N PHE A 432 -34.77 4.69 -1.11
CA PHE A 432 -35.98 4.49 -0.30
C PHE A 432 -36.22 5.66 0.64
N ARG A 433 -37.51 6.02 0.80
CA ARG A 433 -37.93 7.13 1.67
C ARG A 433 -37.91 6.75 3.15
N ASN A 434 -38.44 5.57 3.48
CA ASN A 434 -38.62 5.13 4.86
C ASN A 434 -37.65 3.98 5.17
N ILE A 435 -36.94 4.10 6.30
CA ILE A 435 -35.94 3.11 6.75
C ILE A 435 -36.10 2.89 8.24
N VAL A 436 -36.12 1.62 8.65
CA VAL A 436 -36.10 1.20 10.03
C VAL A 436 -35.00 0.17 10.29
N ILE A 437 -34.53 0.12 11.53
CA ILE A 437 -33.42 -0.75 11.93
C ILE A 437 -33.86 -1.72 13.02
N LYS A 438 -33.50 -3.00 12.87
CA LYS A 438 -33.46 -3.96 13.97
C LYS A 438 -32.01 -4.09 14.45
N PRO A 439 -31.73 -3.78 15.72
CA PRO A 439 -30.36 -3.76 16.23
C PRO A 439 -29.84 -5.13 16.68
N GLY A 440 -28.55 -5.20 16.98
CA GLY A 440 -27.86 -6.39 17.52
C GLY A 440 -26.60 -6.76 16.75
N ASP A 441 -26.09 -7.98 16.99
CA ASP A 441 -24.92 -8.53 16.28
C ASP A 441 -25.21 -8.71 14.78
N GLU A 442 -26.47 -8.98 14.44
CA GLU A 442 -27.00 -8.86 13.08
C GLU A 442 -27.95 -7.68 13.03
N THR A 443 -27.54 -6.63 12.32
CA THR A 443 -28.37 -5.48 12.04
C THR A 443 -29.22 -5.76 10.80
N TRP A 444 -30.53 -5.53 10.89
CA TRP A 444 -31.39 -5.55 9.70
C TRP A 444 -31.86 -4.14 9.38
N LEU A 445 -31.53 -3.68 8.19
CA LEU A 445 -32.03 -2.43 7.62
C LEU A 445 -33.25 -2.75 6.76
N ILE A 446 -34.41 -2.27 7.18
CA ILE A 446 -35.70 -2.56 6.58
C ILE A 446 -36.22 -1.29 5.92
N VAL A 447 -36.53 -1.36 4.64
CA VAL A 447 -36.80 -0.19 3.81
C VAL A 447 -38.09 -0.34 3.00
N SER A 448 -38.75 0.79 2.76
CA SER A 448 -39.95 0.87 1.92
C SER A 448 -40.14 2.27 1.37
N ASN A 449 -40.89 2.37 0.26
CA ASN A 449 -41.41 3.63 -0.23
C ASN A 449 -42.80 3.97 0.33
N GLY A 450 -43.47 3.01 0.98
CA GLY A 450 -44.73 3.21 1.70
C GLY A 450 -44.49 3.59 3.16
N ASP A 451 -45.50 4.19 3.79
CA ASP A 451 -45.42 4.75 5.17
C ASP A 451 -45.69 3.70 6.27
N GLY A 452 -45.73 2.42 5.91
CA GLY A 452 -46.15 1.33 6.80
C GLY A 452 -45.11 0.87 7.84
N LEU A 453 -43.85 1.27 7.74
CA LEU A 453 -42.78 0.77 8.61
C LEU A 453 -42.89 1.29 10.05
N SER A 454 -42.47 0.48 11.03
CA SER A 454 -42.45 0.89 12.44
C SER A 454 -41.22 0.36 13.18
N GLN A 455 -40.77 1.10 14.19
CA GLN A 455 -39.74 0.66 15.15
C GLN A 455 -40.32 0.44 16.57
N SER A 456 -41.61 0.70 16.79
CA SER A 456 -42.23 0.49 18.11
C SER A 456 -42.37 -1.03 18.38
N PRO A 457 -41.78 -1.54 19.47
CA PRO A 457 -41.93 -2.93 19.89
C PRO A 457 -43.39 -3.34 20.01
N GLU A 458 -44.23 -2.47 20.57
CA GLU A 458 -45.63 -2.72 20.86
C GLU A 458 -46.43 -2.86 19.56
N THR A 459 -46.22 -1.92 18.61
CA THR A 459 -46.89 -1.93 17.31
C THR A 459 -46.52 -3.18 16.51
N LEU A 460 -45.24 -3.57 16.51
CA LEU A 460 -44.76 -4.74 15.77
C LEU A 460 -45.26 -6.05 16.38
N ARG A 461 -45.31 -6.13 17.72
CA ARG A 461 -45.93 -7.26 18.44
C ARG A 461 -47.40 -7.42 18.06
N GLU A 462 -48.17 -6.35 18.07
CA GLU A 462 -49.60 -6.37 17.73
C GLU A 462 -49.83 -6.81 16.28
N ARG A 463 -49.09 -6.20 15.35
CA ARG A 463 -49.12 -6.56 13.92
C ARG A 463 -48.80 -8.02 13.69
N TYR A 464 -47.79 -8.56 14.36
CA TYR A 464 -47.43 -9.97 14.25
C TYR A 464 -48.47 -10.90 14.88
N SER A 465 -49.01 -10.53 16.03
CA SER A 465 -50.04 -11.31 16.73
C SER A 465 -51.35 -11.43 15.95
N ALA A 466 -51.64 -10.48 15.07
CA ALA A 466 -52.82 -10.49 14.19
C ALA A 466 -52.73 -11.51 13.04
N ILE A 467 -51.54 -12.08 12.79
CA ILE A 467 -51.33 -13.05 11.72
C ILE A 467 -51.75 -14.45 12.18
N ALA A 468 -52.67 -15.08 11.44
CA ALA A 468 -53.15 -16.42 11.74
C ALA A 468 -51.99 -17.45 11.69
N GLY A 469 -51.76 -18.15 12.82
CA GLY A 469 -50.70 -19.16 12.94
C GLY A 469 -49.30 -18.60 13.22
N ALA A 470 -49.13 -17.29 13.44
CA ALA A 470 -47.82 -16.71 13.73
C ALA A 470 -47.26 -17.10 15.11
N GLN A 471 -48.11 -17.24 16.13
CA GLN A 471 -47.68 -17.57 17.50
C GLN A 471 -47.04 -18.96 17.62
N THR A 472 -47.39 -19.90 16.74
CA THR A 472 -46.76 -21.23 16.70
C THR A 472 -45.42 -21.21 15.96
N LEU A 473 -45.15 -20.17 15.16
CA LEU A 473 -43.89 -19.97 14.46
C LEU A 473 -42.85 -19.32 15.38
N TYR A 474 -43.23 -18.24 16.06
CA TYR A 474 -42.36 -17.48 16.96
C TYR A 474 -43.23 -16.73 18.00
N PRO A 475 -42.79 -16.58 19.26
CA PRO A 475 -43.57 -15.86 20.26
C PRO A 475 -43.67 -14.35 19.93
N PRO A 476 -44.87 -13.73 20.00
CA PRO A 476 -45.03 -12.29 19.76
C PRO A 476 -44.18 -11.41 20.68
N GLU A 477 -43.99 -11.81 21.94
CA GLU A 477 -43.12 -11.13 22.90
C GLU A 477 -41.66 -11.13 22.42
N GLY A 478 -41.23 -12.20 21.74
CA GLY A 478 -39.92 -12.28 21.11
C GLY A 478 -39.73 -11.20 20.05
N VAL A 479 -40.77 -10.88 19.27
CA VAL A 479 -40.71 -9.82 18.23
C VAL A 479 -40.47 -8.44 18.85
N ALA A 480 -41.15 -8.14 19.97
CA ALA A 480 -40.92 -6.88 20.71
C ALA A 480 -39.47 -6.77 21.21
N MET A 481 -38.90 -7.88 21.70
CA MET A 481 -37.50 -7.93 22.17
C MET A 481 -36.46 -7.73 21.06
N LEU A 482 -36.83 -7.86 19.79
CA LEU A 482 -35.92 -7.58 18.68
C LEU A 482 -35.68 -6.08 18.48
N TYR A 483 -36.53 -5.20 19.02
CA TYR A 483 -36.49 -3.74 18.80
C TYR A 483 -36.29 -2.89 20.08
N PRO A 484 -35.28 -3.15 20.93
CA PRO A 484 -35.04 -2.31 22.11
C PRO A 484 -34.74 -0.85 21.69
N PRO A 485 -35.53 0.16 22.12
CA PRO A 485 -35.42 1.54 21.63
C PRO A 485 -34.04 2.18 21.85
N ASP A 486 -33.45 1.91 23.00
CA ASP A 486 -32.11 2.33 23.41
C ASP A 486 -31.01 1.75 22.51
N ARG A 487 -31.16 0.49 22.03
CA ARG A 487 -30.21 -0.13 21.11
C ARG A 487 -30.40 0.31 19.66
N VAL A 488 -31.64 0.58 19.28
CA VAL A 488 -31.97 1.19 17.99
C VAL A 488 -31.27 2.54 17.88
N ALA A 489 -31.44 3.42 18.88
CA ALA A 489 -30.81 4.73 18.92
C ALA A 489 -29.27 4.61 18.90
N PHE A 490 -28.70 3.77 19.78
CA PHE A 490 -27.26 3.57 19.86
C PHE A 490 -26.61 3.18 18.52
N GLN A 491 -27.17 2.20 17.80
CA GLN A 491 -26.59 1.76 16.53
C GLN A 491 -26.83 2.77 15.40
N LEU A 492 -28.02 3.38 15.35
CA LEU A 492 -28.33 4.39 14.34
C LEU A 492 -27.43 5.62 14.49
N ASP A 493 -27.21 6.10 15.72
CA ASP A 493 -26.31 7.21 16.03
C ASP A 493 -24.88 6.89 15.62
N ALA A 494 -24.41 5.66 15.82
CA ALA A 494 -23.07 5.25 15.38
C ALA A 494 -22.92 5.35 13.85
N TYR A 495 -23.94 4.94 13.08
CA TYR A 495 -23.94 5.04 11.62
C TYR A 495 -24.04 6.50 11.16
N GLU A 496 -24.92 7.30 11.77
CA GLU A 496 -25.12 8.72 11.43
C GLU A 496 -23.89 9.58 11.75
N ASN A 497 -23.25 9.36 12.91
CA ASN A 497 -22.02 10.06 13.26
C ASN A 497 -20.90 9.77 12.25
N THR A 498 -20.84 8.53 11.74
CA THR A 498 -19.89 8.13 10.70
C THR A 498 -20.19 8.83 9.37
N LEU A 499 -21.48 8.95 8.99
CA LEU A 499 -21.91 9.68 7.80
C LEU A 499 -21.69 11.19 7.91
N ALA A 500 -21.84 11.78 9.10
CA ALA A 500 -21.62 13.20 9.34
C ALA A 500 -20.13 13.57 9.32
N ALA A 501 -19.24 12.64 9.69
CA ALA A 501 -17.80 12.85 9.71
C ALA A 501 -17.14 12.82 8.32
N SER A 502 -17.85 12.39 7.27
CA SER A 502 -17.35 12.26 5.90
C SER A 502 -18.30 12.91 4.90
N ALA A 503 -17.83 13.19 3.68
CA ALA A 503 -18.73 13.67 2.62
C ALA A 503 -19.71 12.54 2.24
N ARG A 504 -21.01 12.83 2.10
CA ARG A 504 -22.05 11.82 1.80
C ARG A 504 -21.76 10.97 0.56
N ASP A 505 -21.12 11.54 -0.46
CA ASP A 505 -20.75 10.82 -1.70
C ASP A 505 -19.63 9.78 -1.49
N GLU A 506 -18.90 9.84 -0.37
CA GLU A 506 -17.78 8.93 -0.08
C GLU A 506 -18.24 7.51 0.30
N PHE A 507 -19.43 7.40 0.88
CA PHE A 507 -20.03 6.15 1.37
C PHE A 507 -21.02 5.51 0.39
N LEU A 508 -21.30 6.15 -0.75
CA LEU A 508 -22.24 5.61 -1.74
C LEU A 508 -21.61 4.44 -2.48
N ASN A 509 -22.22 3.25 -2.36
CA ASN A 509 -21.75 2.04 -3.02
C ASN A 509 -22.37 1.90 -4.43
N THR A 510 -21.53 1.83 -5.47
CA THR A 510 -21.97 1.70 -6.87
C THR A 510 -21.24 0.57 -7.58
N ASP A 511 -21.80 0.09 -8.70
CA ASP A 511 -21.16 -0.95 -9.53
C ASP A 511 -19.75 -0.56 -10.02
N SER A 512 -19.49 0.74 -10.21
CA SER A 512 -18.19 1.25 -10.69
C SER A 512 -17.19 1.55 -9.56
N HIS A 513 -17.68 1.71 -8.34
CA HIS A 513 -16.91 2.03 -7.13
C HIS A 513 -17.44 1.18 -5.95
N PRO A 514 -16.93 -0.07 -5.81
CA PRO A 514 -17.39 -1.01 -4.78
C PRO A 514 -16.83 -0.64 -3.41
N LYS A 515 -17.43 0.35 -2.74
CA LYS A 515 -16.97 0.88 -1.46
C LYS A 515 -17.01 -0.16 -0.33
N ALA A 516 -17.90 -1.14 -0.41
CA ALA A 516 -17.94 -2.21 0.60
C ALA A 516 -16.64 -3.00 0.66
N LEU A 517 -16.00 -3.24 -0.49
CA LEU A 517 -14.71 -3.95 -0.57
C LEU A 517 -13.59 -3.15 0.13
N GLN A 518 -13.63 -1.82 0.04
CA GLN A 518 -12.68 -0.95 0.73
C GLN A 518 -12.80 -1.14 2.26
N HIS A 519 -14.01 -1.19 2.80
CA HIS A 519 -14.25 -1.42 4.23
C HIS A 519 -13.90 -2.84 4.68
N GLY A 520 -14.25 -3.86 3.87
CA GLY A 520 -13.84 -5.23 4.11
C GLY A 520 -12.31 -5.38 4.18
N LEU A 521 -11.57 -4.72 3.28
CA LEU A 521 -10.11 -4.71 3.30
C LEU A 521 -9.52 -4.09 4.57
N TYR A 522 -10.09 -2.98 5.05
CA TYR A 522 -9.66 -2.37 6.32
C TYR A 522 -9.90 -3.29 7.52
N LEU A 523 -11.07 -3.96 7.56
CA LEU A 523 -11.38 -4.93 8.59
C LEU A 523 -10.37 -6.08 8.57
N SER A 524 -10.06 -6.64 7.40
CA SER A 524 -9.06 -7.70 7.26
C SER A 524 -7.66 -7.27 7.73
N PHE A 525 -7.23 -6.03 7.42
CA PHE A 525 -5.94 -5.53 7.91
C PHE A 525 -5.91 -5.29 9.42
N LYS A 526 -7.03 -4.87 10.02
CA LYS A 526 -7.14 -4.68 11.47
C LYS A 526 -7.14 -6.01 12.22
N GLN A 527 -7.85 -7.02 11.71
CA GLN A 527 -7.84 -8.39 12.23
C GLN A 527 -6.47 -9.06 12.11
N ALA A 528 -5.68 -8.69 11.10
CA ALA A 528 -4.29 -9.16 10.93
C ALA A 528 -3.26 -8.45 11.85
N GLU A 529 -3.71 -7.78 12.92
CA GLU A 529 -2.91 -7.01 13.89
C GLU A 529 -2.09 -5.85 13.30
N TRP A 530 -2.29 -5.49 12.03
CA TRP A 530 -1.56 -4.42 11.36
C TRP A 530 -2.20 -3.05 11.56
N ARG A 531 -2.52 -2.72 12.81
CA ARG A 531 -3.25 -1.49 13.20
C ARG A 531 -2.53 -0.21 12.74
N ALA A 532 -1.19 -0.20 12.77
CA ALA A 532 -0.39 0.91 12.27
C ALA A 532 -0.53 1.08 10.75
N PHE A 533 -0.48 -0.03 9.99
CA PHE A 533 -0.66 -0.01 8.55
C PHE A 533 -2.10 0.34 8.15
N ALA A 534 -3.12 -0.20 8.83
CA ALA A 534 -4.52 0.12 8.55
C ALA A 534 -4.83 1.62 8.77
N ARG A 535 -4.28 2.22 9.83
CA ARG A 535 -4.37 3.66 10.09
C ARG A 535 -3.61 4.47 9.04
N ALA A 536 -2.35 4.12 8.78
CA ALA A 536 -1.54 4.78 7.77
C ALA A 536 -2.20 4.71 6.40
N LEU A 537 -2.74 3.55 6.02
CA LEU A 537 -3.50 3.35 4.80
C LEU A 537 -4.72 4.28 4.78
N ARG A 538 -5.57 4.30 5.82
CA ARG A 538 -6.72 5.24 5.88
C ARG A 538 -6.31 6.70 5.66
N HIS A 539 -5.18 7.14 6.21
CA HIS A 539 -4.64 8.50 5.98
C HIS A 539 -4.06 8.69 4.57
N LEU A 540 -3.29 7.73 4.06
CA LEU A 540 -2.74 7.74 2.69
C LEU A 540 -3.85 7.74 1.64
N LEU A 541 -4.98 7.09 1.92
CA LEU A 541 -6.08 6.96 0.97
C LEU A 541 -6.84 8.25 0.72
N ARG A 542 -6.75 9.21 1.63
CA ARG A 542 -7.25 10.57 1.39
C ARG A 542 -6.41 11.36 0.38
N ALA A 543 -5.19 10.90 0.06
CA ALA A 543 -4.42 11.47 -1.05
C ALA A 543 -5.01 11.12 -2.43
N GLY A 544 -6.00 10.23 -2.49
CA GLY A 544 -6.77 9.88 -3.70
C GLY A 544 -5.87 9.39 -4.84
N LEU A 545 -6.19 9.83 -6.07
CA LEU A 545 -5.48 9.43 -7.29
C LEU A 545 -3.98 9.76 -7.26
N TRP A 546 -3.57 10.83 -6.57
CA TRP A 546 -2.18 11.27 -6.53
C TRP A 546 -1.25 10.29 -5.83
N LEU A 547 -1.77 9.46 -4.92
CA LEU A 547 -1.01 8.38 -4.30
C LEU A 547 -0.40 7.45 -5.36
N PHE A 548 -1.17 7.12 -6.40
CA PHE A 548 -0.73 6.19 -7.43
C PHE A 548 -0.16 6.87 -8.68
N ALA A 549 -0.56 8.11 -8.97
CA ALA A 549 -0.07 8.86 -10.13
C ALA A 549 1.33 9.47 -9.91
N ALA A 550 1.64 9.92 -8.68
CA ALA A 550 2.94 10.52 -8.36
C ALA A 550 4.18 9.65 -8.71
N PRO A 551 4.24 8.34 -8.45
CA PRO A 551 5.42 7.54 -8.79
C PRO A 551 5.60 7.39 -10.31
N ILE A 552 4.51 7.38 -11.08
CA ILE A 552 4.54 7.34 -12.55
C ILE A 552 5.11 8.65 -13.10
N VAL A 553 4.61 9.79 -12.62
CA VAL A 553 5.09 11.12 -13.02
C VAL A 553 6.55 11.31 -12.62
N LEU A 554 6.91 10.93 -11.39
CA LEU A 554 8.27 11.00 -10.88
C LEU A 554 9.23 10.13 -11.70
N TYR A 555 8.85 8.89 -12.01
CA TYR A 555 9.61 8.01 -12.89
C TYR A 555 9.82 8.65 -14.27
N GLY A 556 8.76 9.16 -14.89
CA GLY A 556 8.82 9.86 -16.17
C GLY A 556 9.77 11.05 -16.15
N MET A 557 9.67 11.91 -15.14
CA MET A 557 10.54 13.07 -14.95
C MET A 557 12.01 12.67 -14.77
N LEU A 558 12.30 11.74 -13.84
CA LEU A 558 13.66 11.25 -13.60
C LEU A 558 14.26 10.59 -14.85
N ARG A 559 13.44 9.87 -15.62
CA ARG A 559 13.86 9.23 -16.87
C ARG A 559 14.18 10.26 -17.95
N CYS A 560 13.34 11.29 -18.13
CA CYS A 560 13.62 12.40 -19.04
C CYS A 560 14.94 13.10 -18.67
N LEU A 561 15.14 13.40 -17.39
CA LEU A 561 16.38 14.02 -16.90
C LEU A 561 17.62 13.14 -17.14
N TYR A 562 17.51 11.82 -16.93
CA TYR A 562 18.60 10.87 -17.21
C TYR A 562 18.97 10.87 -18.70
N LEU A 563 17.96 10.83 -19.58
CA LEU A 563 18.18 10.80 -21.03
C LEU A 563 18.79 12.11 -21.55
N LEU A 564 18.40 13.26 -21.00
CA LEU A 564 18.98 14.57 -21.36
C LEU A 564 20.45 14.71 -20.97
N LYS A 565 20.89 14.06 -19.87
CA LYS A 565 22.28 14.14 -19.37
C LYS A 565 23.23 13.11 -19.99
N SER A 566 22.71 12.00 -20.53
CA SER A 566 23.53 10.92 -21.07
C SER A 566 24.07 11.25 -22.47
N ARG A 567 25.39 11.38 -22.61
CA ARG A 567 26.09 11.68 -23.89
C ARG A 567 26.97 10.50 -24.32
N GLY A 568 26.52 9.68 -25.29
CA GLY A 568 27.39 8.70 -25.97
C GLY A 568 26.68 7.71 -26.92
N ARG A 569 27.40 6.84 -27.63
CA ARG A 569 26.81 5.86 -28.56
C ARG A 569 26.65 4.49 -27.88
N GLY A 570 25.42 4.11 -27.54
CA GLY A 570 25.07 2.74 -27.14
C GLY A 570 23.55 2.56 -26.96
N ARG A 571 23.08 1.33 -27.13
CA ARG A 571 21.66 0.95 -27.03
C ARG A 571 21.44 0.21 -25.70
N SER A 572 20.50 0.67 -24.88
CA SER A 572 20.16 0.04 -23.60
C SER A 572 18.93 -0.85 -23.74
N LEU A 573 19.00 -2.08 -23.22
CA LEU A 573 17.86 -3.01 -23.17
C LEU A 573 16.91 -2.69 -22.02
N PHE A 574 17.29 -1.79 -21.10
CA PHE A 574 16.47 -1.37 -19.98
C PHE A 574 15.10 -0.84 -20.43
N ASP A 575 15.07 -0.06 -21.51
CA ASP A 575 13.80 0.48 -22.05
C ASP A 575 12.87 -0.64 -22.52
N CYS A 576 13.41 -1.72 -23.10
CA CYS A 576 12.62 -2.88 -23.48
C CYS A 576 12.02 -3.60 -22.26
N HIS A 577 12.79 -3.74 -21.18
CA HIS A 577 12.31 -4.35 -19.94
C HIS A 577 11.21 -3.52 -19.30
N VAL A 578 11.39 -2.20 -19.17
CA VAL A 578 10.37 -1.31 -18.60
C VAL A 578 9.10 -1.34 -19.44
N VAL A 579 9.20 -1.27 -20.77
CA VAL A 579 8.03 -1.34 -21.63
C VAL A 579 7.27 -2.64 -21.39
N VAL A 580 7.93 -3.80 -21.48
CA VAL A 580 7.27 -5.10 -21.29
C VAL A 580 6.68 -5.24 -19.88
N THR A 581 7.39 -4.82 -18.84
CA THR A 581 6.87 -4.86 -17.46
C THR A 581 5.68 -3.92 -17.25
N SER A 582 5.74 -2.69 -17.75
CA SER A 582 4.64 -1.73 -17.59
C SER A 582 3.42 -2.08 -18.43
N THR A 583 3.61 -2.63 -19.65
CA THR A 583 2.51 -3.10 -20.49
C THR A 583 1.92 -4.40 -19.95
N GLY A 584 2.74 -5.33 -19.43
CA GLY A 584 2.26 -6.55 -18.76
C GLY A 584 1.46 -6.23 -17.50
N LEU A 585 1.92 -5.26 -16.71
CA LEU A 585 1.18 -4.71 -15.57
C LEU A 585 -0.15 -4.13 -16.02
N ALA A 586 -0.13 -3.23 -17.02
CA ALA A 586 -1.33 -2.58 -17.53
C ALA A 586 -2.34 -3.58 -18.10
N SER A 587 -1.89 -4.59 -18.85
CA SER A 587 -2.76 -5.62 -19.43
C SER A 587 -3.39 -6.51 -18.36
N MET A 588 -2.63 -6.96 -17.34
CA MET A 588 -3.19 -7.77 -16.26
C MET A 588 -4.14 -6.96 -15.38
N ALA A 589 -3.77 -5.72 -15.04
CA ALA A 589 -4.63 -4.81 -14.30
C ALA A 589 -5.93 -4.52 -15.07
N PHE A 590 -5.83 -4.23 -16.37
CA PHE A 590 -6.99 -4.03 -17.23
C PHE A 590 -7.87 -5.28 -17.29
N ASN A 591 -7.27 -6.47 -17.44
CA ASN A 591 -8.00 -7.74 -17.42
C ASN A 591 -8.78 -7.94 -16.12
N ILE A 592 -8.18 -7.66 -14.97
CA ILE A 592 -8.87 -7.75 -13.66
C ILE A 592 -10.01 -6.71 -13.56
N VAL A 593 -9.80 -5.48 -14.02
CA VAL A 593 -10.88 -4.47 -14.06
C VAL A 593 -12.03 -4.94 -14.95
N LEU A 594 -11.74 -5.51 -16.12
CA LEU A 594 -12.75 -6.07 -16.99
C LEU A 594 -13.49 -7.24 -16.33
N MET A 595 -12.78 -8.17 -15.68
CA MET A 595 -13.37 -9.29 -14.93
C MET A 595 -14.28 -8.78 -13.81
N PHE A 596 -13.87 -7.74 -13.09
CA PHE A 596 -14.66 -7.10 -12.04
C PHE A 596 -15.98 -6.52 -12.57
N ILE A 597 -15.93 -5.71 -13.63
CA ILE A 597 -17.14 -5.12 -14.21
C ILE A 597 -18.03 -6.21 -14.83
N TYR A 598 -17.41 -7.21 -15.46
CA TYR A 598 -18.11 -8.36 -16.00
C TYR A 598 -18.89 -9.10 -14.90
N GLN A 599 -18.28 -9.30 -13.73
CA GLN A 599 -18.90 -9.94 -12.58
C GLN A 599 -20.05 -9.11 -12.00
N ALA A 600 -19.90 -7.78 -11.93
CA ALA A 600 -20.97 -6.89 -11.48
C ALA A 600 -22.19 -6.95 -12.42
N ARG A 601 -21.95 -6.87 -13.75
CA ARG A 601 -23.00 -6.75 -14.77
C ARG A 601 -23.65 -8.07 -15.18
N PHE A 602 -22.87 -9.11 -15.48
CA PHE A 602 -23.34 -10.34 -16.12
C PHE A 602 -23.42 -11.55 -15.17
N GLY A 603 -22.95 -11.42 -13.92
CA GLY A 603 -23.02 -12.48 -12.92
C GLY A 603 -21.72 -13.27 -12.78
N SER A 604 -21.82 -14.56 -12.46
CA SER A 604 -20.65 -15.33 -11.98
C SER A 604 -19.52 -15.46 -13.01
N LEU A 605 -18.39 -14.84 -12.68
CA LEU A 605 -17.11 -14.96 -13.37
C LEU A 605 -16.58 -16.41 -13.40
N PHE A 606 -16.96 -17.22 -12.43
CA PHE A 606 -16.38 -18.54 -12.20
C PHE A 606 -16.61 -19.53 -13.36
N LEU A 607 -17.69 -19.36 -14.10
CA LEU A 607 -18.00 -20.16 -15.30
C LEU A 607 -17.21 -19.68 -16.52
N ASP A 608 -17.12 -18.36 -16.67
CA ASP A 608 -16.54 -17.73 -17.84
C ASP A 608 -15.03 -17.53 -17.71
N ILE A 609 -14.41 -17.80 -16.56
CA ILE A 609 -12.99 -17.51 -16.33
C ILE A 609 -12.07 -18.23 -17.32
N GLY A 610 -12.38 -19.49 -17.65
CA GLY A 610 -11.60 -20.25 -18.63
C GLY A 610 -11.79 -19.72 -20.06
N LEU A 611 -13.00 -19.26 -20.42
CA LEU A 611 -13.29 -18.61 -21.70
C LEU A 611 -12.63 -17.22 -21.79
N ILE A 612 -12.75 -16.39 -20.76
CA ILE A 612 -12.13 -15.07 -20.65
C ILE A 612 -10.62 -15.19 -20.78
N THR A 613 -10.01 -16.13 -20.05
CA THR A 613 -8.57 -16.38 -20.13
C THR A 613 -8.18 -16.91 -21.50
N ALA A 614 -8.99 -17.77 -22.13
CA ALA A 614 -8.75 -18.24 -23.48
C ALA A 614 -8.80 -17.10 -24.52
N LEU A 615 -9.77 -16.18 -24.43
CA LEU A 615 -9.86 -15.01 -25.30
C LEU A 615 -8.65 -14.09 -25.14
N PHE A 616 -8.22 -13.83 -23.91
CA PHE A 616 -7.00 -13.06 -23.65
C PHE A 616 -5.76 -13.75 -24.25
N MET A 617 -5.59 -15.06 -24.04
CA MET A 617 -4.46 -15.82 -24.58
C MET A 617 -4.47 -15.90 -26.12
N LEU A 618 -5.65 -16.02 -26.72
CA LEU A 618 -5.83 -15.95 -28.17
C LEU A 618 -5.39 -14.59 -28.71
N GLY A 619 -5.76 -13.50 -28.02
CA GLY A 619 -5.34 -12.14 -28.35
C GLY A 619 -3.82 -11.98 -28.30
N SER A 620 -3.19 -12.46 -27.24
CA SER A 620 -1.73 -12.43 -27.07
C SER A 620 -1.01 -13.22 -28.16
N SER A 621 -1.51 -14.42 -28.49
CA SER A 621 -0.95 -15.25 -29.57
C SER A 621 -1.09 -14.55 -30.93
N ALA A 622 -2.28 -14.01 -31.23
CA ALA A 622 -2.58 -13.32 -32.48
C ALA A 622 -1.73 -12.04 -32.65
N GLY A 623 -1.62 -11.21 -31.60
CA GLY A 623 -0.79 -10.01 -31.59
C GLY A 623 0.70 -10.33 -31.83
N CYS A 624 1.23 -11.34 -31.13
CA CYS A 624 2.62 -11.79 -31.30
C CYS A 624 2.86 -12.34 -32.71
N ALA A 625 1.97 -13.19 -33.22
CA ALA A 625 2.08 -13.77 -34.55
C ALA A 625 2.01 -12.71 -35.67
N CYS A 626 1.09 -11.75 -35.56
CA CYS A 626 0.88 -10.70 -36.55
C CYS A 626 2.11 -9.80 -36.68
N VAL A 627 2.63 -9.29 -35.55
CA VAL A 627 3.82 -8.43 -35.55
C VAL A 627 5.09 -9.20 -35.91
N SER A 628 5.21 -10.48 -35.51
CA SER A 628 6.31 -11.35 -35.95
C SER A 628 6.35 -11.49 -37.47
N ARG A 629 5.19 -11.73 -38.11
CA ARG A 629 5.08 -11.81 -39.58
C ARG A 629 5.38 -10.46 -40.23
N LEU A 630 4.92 -9.36 -39.65
CA LEU A 630 5.17 -8.01 -40.16
C LEU A 630 6.68 -7.68 -40.17
N LEU A 631 7.39 -7.95 -39.08
CA LEU A 631 8.83 -7.75 -38.96
C LEU A 631 9.64 -8.65 -39.91
N GLN A 632 9.18 -9.88 -40.13
CA GLN A 632 9.84 -10.81 -41.06
C GLN A 632 9.60 -10.43 -42.53
N ARG A 633 8.39 -9.94 -42.87
CA ARG A 633 8.00 -9.51 -44.22
C ARG A 633 8.69 -8.20 -44.63
N TYR A 634 8.83 -7.25 -43.72
CA TYR A 634 9.40 -5.93 -44.01
C TYR A 634 10.65 -5.66 -43.16
N ARG A 635 11.80 -6.14 -43.63
CA ARG A 635 13.10 -6.03 -42.92
C ARG A 635 13.59 -4.58 -42.68
N GLY A 636 13.00 -3.58 -43.35
CA GLY A 636 13.33 -2.16 -43.19
C GLY A 636 12.55 -1.44 -42.08
N LEU A 637 11.52 -2.07 -41.48
CA LEU A 637 10.76 -1.46 -40.40
C LEU A 637 11.61 -1.38 -39.13
N SER A 638 11.75 -0.18 -38.56
CA SER A 638 12.42 -0.03 -37.27
C SER A 638 11.49 -0.50 -36.13
N PRO A 639 11.85 -1.55 -35.34
CA PRO A 639 11.01 -2.04 -34.25
C PRO A 639 10.67 -0.95 -33.22
N ARG A 640 11.58 0.02 -33.04
CA ARG A 640 11.42 1.15 -32.12
C ARG A 640 10.30 2.12 -32.52
N ARG A 641 10.11 2.42 -33.81
CA ARG A 641 9.01 3.31 -34.24
C ARG A 641 7.67 2.60 -34.12
N LEU A 642 7.63 1.33 -34.50
CA LEU A 642 6.43 0.49 -34.38
C LEU A 642 5.97 0.38 -32.92
N MET A 643 6.92 0.24 -31.98
CA MET A 643 6.68 0.30 -30.53
C MET A 643 5.95 1.58 -30.11
N GLY A 644 6.44 2.75 -30.57
CA GLY A 644 5.82 4.04 -30.23
C GLY A 644 4.39 4.20 -30.77
N VAL A 645 4.13 3.70 -31.98
CA VAL A 645 2.79 3.69 -32.57
C VAL A 645 1.84 2.83 -31.73
N PHE A 646 2.23 1.60 -31.40
CA PHE A 646 1.37 0.71 -30.63
C PHE A 646 1.12 1.18 -29.20
N LEU A 647 2.12 1.77 -28.53
CA LEU A 647 1.92 2.40 -27.22
C LEU A 647 0.92 3.55 -27.29
N THR A 648 0.98 4.39 -28.33
CA THR A 648 0.03 5.49 -28.52
C THR A 648 -1.40 4.97 -28.74
N VAL A 649 -1.55 3.94 -29.59
CA VAL A 649 -2.84 3.29 -29.86
C VAL A 649 -3.40 2.66 -28.57
N GLN A 650 -2.57 1.99 -27.78
CA GLN A 650 -3.00 1.40 -26.50
C GLN A 650 -3.48 2.46 -25.51
N VAL A 651 -2.78 3.59 -25.38
CA VAL A 651 -3.20 4.70 -24.50
C VAL A 651 -4.55 5.26 -24.92
N LEU A 652 -4.75 5.51 -26.22
CA LEU A 652 -6.02 6.03 -26.74
C LEU A 652 -7.19 5.07 -26.48
N ILE A 653 -6.97 3.75 -26.65
CA ILE A 653 -7.99 2.74 -26.40
C ILE A 653 -8.32 2.63 -24.90
N LEU A 654 -7.31 2.67 -24.02
CA LEU A 654 -7.56 2.70 -22.57
C LEU A 654 -8.37 3.94 -22.14
N LEU A 655 -8.03 5.13 -22.67
CA LEU A 655 -8.79 6.35 -22.39
C LEU A 655 -10.22 6.31 -22.94
N ALA A 656 -10.44 5.67 -24.10
CA ALA A 656 -11.78 5.49 -24.66
C ALA A 656 -12.64 4.50 -23.85
N ILE A 657 -12.03 3.51 -23.19
CA ILE A 657 -12.72 2.52 -22.34
C ILE A 657 -12.91 3.04 -20.90
N ALA A 658 -12.07 3.96 -20.42
CA ALA A 658 -12.15 4.55 -19.08
C ALA A 658 -13.55 5.01 -18.61
N PRO A 659 -14.45 5.59 -19.44
CA PRO A 659 -15.80 5.93 -19.01
C PRO A 659 -16.75 4.73 -18.80
N LEU A 660 -16.32 3.50 -19.10
CA LEU A 660 -17.05 2.24 -18.89
C LEU A 660 -18.46 2.18 -19.51
N PRO A 661 -18.58 2.43 -20.83
CA PRO A 661 -19.87 2.44 -21.51
C PRO A 661 -20.66 1.13 -21.36
N GLU A 662 -21.99 1.23 -21.47
CA GLU A 662 -22.90 0.09 -21.42
C GLU A 662 -22.92 -0.64 -22.77
N TRP A 663 -22.02 -1.61 -22.90
CA TRP A 663 -21.94 -2.46 -24.09
C TRP A 663 -22.56 -3.84 -23.87
N SER A 664 -22.94 -4.48 -24.98
CA SER A 664 -23.48 -5.85 -24.98
C SER A 664 -22.43 -6.88 -24.57
N ARG A 665 -22.88 -8.05 -24.06
CA ARG A 665 -21.99 -9.15 -23.62
C ARG A 665 -20.91 -9.54 -24.65
N PRO A 666 -21.20 -9.66 -25.96
CA PRO A 666 -20.17 -9.98 -26.96
C PRO A 666 -19.09 -8.90 -27.09
N VAL A 667 -19.46 -7.63 -27.00
CA VAL A 667 -18.51 -6.50 -27.08
C VAL A 667 -17.60 -6.52 -25.84
N TRP A 668 -18.15 -6.80 -24.66
CA TRP A 668 -17.35 -7.00 -23.44
C TRP A 668 -16.36 -8.16 -23.57
N LEU A 669 -16.81 -9.31 -24.10
CA LEU A 669 -15.93 -10.44 -24.35
C LEU A 669 -14.80 -10.10 -25.34
N ALA A 670 -15.06 -9.24 -26.33
CA ALA A 670 -14.03 -8.77 -27.26
C ALA A 670 -12.96 -7.88 -26.61
N LEU A 671 -13.25 -7.21 -25.48
CA LEU A 671 -12.25 -6.41 -24.77
C LEU A 671 -11.14 -7.27 -24.15
N PHE A 672 -11.46 -8.49 -23.72
CA PHE A 672 -10.45 -9.44 -23.25
C PHE A 672 -9.47 -9.84 -24.35
N LEU A 673 -9.98 -10.03 -25.58
CA LEU A 673 -9.15 -10.27 -26.76
C LEU A 673 -8.21 -9.07 -27.03
N TRP A 674 -8.72 -7.84 -26.95
CA TRP A 674 -7.90 -6.62 -27.11
C TRP A 674 -6.82 -6.47 -26.04
N GLY A 675 -7.15 -6.74 -24.77
CA GLY A 675 -6.17 -6.79 -23.69
C GLY A 675 -5.03 -7.77 -23.98
N GLY A 676 -5.36 -8.94 -24.54
CA GLY A 676 -4.38 -9.91 -25.01
C GLY A 676 -3.52 -9.38 -26.17
N ILE A 677 -4.15 -8.80 -27.20
CA ILE A 677 -3.46 -8.26 -28.38
C ILE A 677 -2.36 -7.28 -27.98
N PHE A 678 -2.64 -6.35 -27.07
CA PHE A 678 -1.63 -5.38 -26.62
C PHE A 678 -0.44 -6.05 -25.94
N THR A 679 -0.67 -7.08 -25.12
CA THR A 679 0.40 -7.85 -24.49
C THR A 679 1.27 -8.56 -25.53
N GLY A 680 0.62 -9.24 -26.49
CA GLY A 680 1.30 -10.02 -27.52
C GLY A 680 2.14 -9.19 -28.51
N ILE A 681 1.73 -7.97 -28.82
CA ILE A 681 2.40 -7.09 -29.80
C ILE A 681 3.84 -6.73 -29.39
N TYR A 682 4.11 -6.58 -28.09
CA TYR A 682 5.40 -6.09 -27.61
C TYR A 682 6.50 -7.16 -27.57
N VAL A 683 6.12 -8.42 -27.39
CA VAL A 683 7.05 -9.57 -27.35
C VAL A 683 7.95 -9.65 -28.60
N PRO A 684 7.42 -9.68 -29.84
CA PRO A 684 8.27 -9.75 -31.04
C PRO A 684 9.11 -8.49 -31.27
N LEU A 685 8.65 -7.32 -30.82
CA LEU A 685 9.40 -6.06 -30.95
C LEU A 685 10.63 -6.03 -30.05
N VAL A 686 10.50 -6.52 -28.81
CA VAL A 686 11.62 -6.63 -27.89
C VAL A 686 12.52 -7.81 -28.25
N ALA A 687 11.97 -8.93 -28.73
CA ALA A 687 12.76 -10.04 -29.24
C ALA A 687 13.65 -9.61 -30.42
N ALA A 688 13.12 -8.84 -31.37
CA ALA A 688 13.88 -8.31 -32.50
C ALA A 688 15.00 -7.34 -32.07
N GLN A 689 14.72 -6.47 -31.10
CA GLN A 689 15.74 -5.56 -30.54
C GLN A 689 16.83 -6.30 -29.76
N SER A 690 16.46 -7.35 -29.03
CA SER A 690 17.40 -8.20 -28.29
C SER A 690 18.31 -9.00 -29.22
N ALA A 691 17.75 -9.55 -30.30
CA ALA A 691 18.51 -10.21 -31.35
C ALA A 691 19.47 -9.24 -32.05
N ALA A 692 19.03 -8.02 -32.36
CA ALA A 692 19.87 -6.97 -32.93
C ALA A 692 20.98 -6.48 -31.97
N ALA A 693 20.84 -6.74 -30.67
CA ALA A 693 21.87 -6.46 -29.65
C ALA A 693 22.82 -7.65 -29.40
N GLY A 694 22.68 -8.76 -30.13
CA GLY A 694 23.55 -9.94 -30.01
C GLY A 694 23.27 -10.82 -28.78
N ILE A 695 22.09 -10.72 -28.17
CA ILE A 695 21.71 -11.56 -27.02
C ILE A 695 21.28 -12.95 -27.51
N ALA A 696 21.80 -14.00 -26.89
CA ALA A 696 21.39 -15.38 -27.16
C ALA A 696 19.89 -15.61 -26.90
N ALA A 697 19.25 -16.46 -27.70
CA ALA A 697 17.80 -16.69 -27.65
C ALA A 697 17.27 -17.12 -26.27
N PRO A 698 17.94 -18.00 -25.49
CA PRO A 698 17.46 -18.39 -24.16
C PRO A 698 17.48 -17.23 -23.16
N ARG A 699 18.48 -16.34 -23.24
CA ARG A 699 18.58 -15.16 -22.37
C ARG A 699 17.55 -14.11 -22.77
N ALA A 700 17.35 -13.88 -24.07
CA ALA A 700 16.32 -12.97 -24.57
C ALA A 700 14.91 -13.46 -24.15
N GLY A 701 14.63 -14.75 -24.29
CA GLY A 701 13.39 -15.38 -23.83
C GLY A 701 13.19 -15.25 -22.33
N ALA A 702 14.20 -15.60 -21.52
CA ALA A 702 14.15 -15.43 -20.06
C ALA A 702 13.89 -13.98 -19.63
N HIS A 703 14.51 -13.02 -20.30
CA HIS A 703 14.34 -11.60 -20.02
C HIS A 703 12.95 -11.08 -20.37
N LEU A 704 12.37 -11.55 -21.48
CA LEU A 704 11.00 -11.24 -21.88
C LEU A 704 10.00 -11.80 -20.87
N GLU A 705 10.10 -13.09 -20.59
CA GLU A 705 9.19 -13.81 -19.69
C GLU A 705 9.24 -13.22 -18.27
N LEU A 706 10.45 -12.99 -17.74
CA LEU A 706 10.65 -12.32 -16.46
C LEU A 706 9.97 -10.95 -16.40
N SER A 707 10.08 -10.17 -17.48
CA SER A 707 9.57 -8.79 -17.48
C SER A 707 8.05 -8.77 -17.56
N ASP A 708 7.46 -9.60 -18.41
CA ASP A 708 6.01 -9.69 -18.63
C ASP A 708 5.30 -10.21 -17.38
N THR A 709 5.78 -11.33 -16.83
CA THR A 709 5.20 -11.96 -15.64
C THR A 709 5.41 -11.15 -14.36
N LEU A 710 6.56 -10.48 -14.19
CA LEU A 710 6.75 -9.53 -13.08
C LEU A 710 5.79 -8.34 -13.19
N GLY A 711 5.59 -7.83 -14.41
CA GLY A 711 4.59 -6.80 -14.70
C GLY A 711 3.19 -7.27 -14.33
N GLY A 712 2.78 -8.42 -14.84
CA GLY A 712 1.49 -9.03 -14.55
C GLY A 712 1.28 -9.30 -13.05
N ALA A 713 2.31 -9.76 -12.33
CA ALA A 713 2.24 -9.99 -10.89
C ALA A 713 1.98 -8.69 -10.11
N LEU A 714 2.70 -7.62 -10.45
CA LEU A 714 2.47 -6.29 -9.88
C LEU A 714 1.09 -5.75 -10.24
N GLY A 715 0.62 -6.01 -11.46
CA GLY A 715 -0.71 -5.61 -11.94
C GLY A 715 -1.81 -6.33 -11.16
N ALA A 716 -1.66 -7.63 -10.94
CA ALA A 716 -2.60 -8.43 -10.16
C ALA A 716 -2.68 -7.98 -8.71
N LEU A 717 -1.52 -7.85 -8.05
CA LEU A 717 -1.44 -7.45 -6.65
C LEU A 717 -1.97 -6.03 -6.42
N SER A 718 -1.51 -5.07 -7.23
CA SER A 718 -1.91 -3.67 -7.07
C SER A 718 -3.39 -3.45 -7.40
N THR A 719 -3.92 -4.09 -8.44
CA THR A 719 -5.31 -3.86 -8.86
C THR A 719 -6.32 -4.44 -7.89
N GLY A 720 -6.14 -5.71 -7.49
CA GLY A 720 -7.08 -6.38 -6.58
C GLY A 720 -7.06 -5.84 -5.16
N LEU A 721 -5.87 -5.48 -4.63
CA LEU A 721 -5.75 -5.00 -3.25
C LEU A 721 -5.92 -3.48 -3.11
N LEU A 722 -5.51 -2.70 -4.11
CA LEU A 722 -5.40 -1.25 -3.96
C LEU A 722 -6.19 -0.49 -5.04
N LEU A 723 -5.88 -0.64 -6.32
CA LEU A 723 -6.42 0.28 -7.34
C LEU A 723 -7.95 0.22 -7.44
N LEU A 724 -8.55 -0.98 -7.47
CA LEU A 724 -10.01 -1.12 -7.59
C LEU A 724 -10.78 -0.64 -6.35
N PRO A 725 -10.47 -1.09 -5.11
CA PRO A 725 -11.17 -0.61 -3.92
C PRO A 725 -11.07 0.90 -3.73
N LEU A 726 -9.99 1.53 -4.22
CA LEU A 726 -9.65 2.91 -3.88
C LEU A 726 -9.97 3.92 -4.97
N LEU A 727 -9.68 3.61 -6.23
CA LEU A 727 -9.89 4.49 -7.38
C LEU A 727 -11.15 4.15 -8.18
N GLY A 728 -11.79 3.02 -7.86
CA GLY A 728 -12.79 2.41 -8.72
C GLY A 728 -12.25 2.00 -10.08
N ALA A 729 -13.14 1.51 -10.93
CA ALA A 729 -12.73 1.02 -12.25
C ALA A 729 -12.25 2.14 -13.18
N LYS A 730 -12.95 3.29 -13.22
CA LYS A 730 -12.59 4.45 -14.06
C LYS A 730 -11.24 5.06 -13.69
N GLY A 731 -10.99 5.27 -12.40
CA GLY A 731 -9.72 5.82 -11.92
C GLY A 731 -8.56 4.86 -12.20
N THR A 732 -8.79 3.56 -12.03
CA THR A 732 -7.80 2.51 -12.35
C THR A 732 -7.41 2.54 -13.83
N VAL A 733 -8.37 2.45 -14.77
CA VAL A 733 -8.07 2.44 -16.21
C VAL A 733 -7.34 3.71 -16.65
N THR A 734 -7.73 4.87 -16.10
CA THR A 734 -7.05 6.16 -16.37
C THR A 734 -5.59 6.14 -15.92
N LEU A 735 -5.32 5.60 -14.73
CA LEU A 735 -3.96 5.45 -14.21
C LEU A 735 -3.13 4.47 -15.08
N LEU A 736 -3.72 3.38 -15.55
CA LEU A 736 -3.06 2.45 -16.46
C LEU A 736 -2.67 3.12 -17.79
N ALA A 737 -3.54 3.99 -18.33
CA ALA A 737 -3.22 4.79 -19.50
C ALA A 737 -2.00 5.70 -19.25
N ALA A 738 -1.92 6.35 -18.08
CA ALA A 738 -0.77 7.15 -17.70
C ALA A 738 0.52 6.31 -17.54
N LEU A 739 0.42 5.11 -16.97
CA LEU A 739 1.54 4.17 -16.83
C LEU A 739 2.08 3.74 -18.19
N VAL A 740 1.22 3.45 -19.17
CA VAL A 740 1.67 3.11 -20.53
C VAL A 740 2.26 4.33 -21.23
N ALA A 741 1.63 5.50 -21.09
CA ALA A 741 2.06 6.75 -21.73
C ALA A 741 3.46 7.21 -21.30
N VAL A 742 3.90 6.92 -20.07
CA VAL A 742 5.24 7.30 -19.58
C VAL A 742 6.38 6.69 -20.43
N ASN A 743 6.10 5.58 -21.12
CA ASN A 743 7.05 4.91 -22.01
C ASN A 743 7.24 5.61 -23.37
N LEU A 744 6.39 6.58 -23.72
CA LEU A 744 6.52 7.34 -24.97
C LEU A 744 7.72 8.31 -24.92
N ALA A 745 8.00 8.91 -23.77
CA ALA A 745 9.06 9.92 -23.63
C ALA A 745 10.47 9.39 -24.01
N PRO A 746 10.91 8.19 -23.56
CA PRO A 746 12.17 7.59 -24.00
C PRO A 746 12.25 7.25 -25.48
N LEU A 747 11.10 7.01 -26.13
CA LEU A 747 11.03 6.66 -27.54
C LEU A 747 11.21 7.89 -28.43
N LEU A 748 10.66 9.03 -28.02
CA LEU A 748 10.74 10.32 -28.71
C LEU A 748 12.10 11.02 -28.56
N LEU A 749 12.79 10.82 -27.42
CA LEU A 749 14.11 11.39 -27.20
C LEU A 749 15.21 10.49 -27.82
N PRO A 750 16.13 11.02 -28.66
CA PRO A 750 17.21 10.24 -29.22
C PRO A 750 18.17 9.79 -28.11
N ALA A 751 18.00 8.54 -27.67
CA ALA A 751 18.82 7.94 -26.63
C ALA A 751 20.26 7.72 -27.14
N ARG A 752 21.18 8.48 -26.54
CA ARG A 752 22.63 8.36 -26.71
C ARG A 752 23.22 7.78 -25.41
N ASN A 753 22.95 6.51 -25.12
CA ASN A 753 23.34 5.87 -23.86
C ASN A 753 24.60 5.01 -23.99
N THR A 754 25.71 5.43 -23.40
CA THR A 754 26.80 4.51 -23.08
C THR A 754 26.41 3.63 -21.89
N ILE A 755 26.46 2.31 -22.04
CA ILE A 755 26.75 1.44 -20.90
C ILE A 755 28.18 1.83 -20.50
N THR A 756 28.33 2.64 -19.45
CA THR A 756 29.67 2.99 -18.97
C THR A 756 30.38 1.70 -18.56
N ALA A 757 31.54 1.45 -19.17
CA ALA A 757 32.55 0.50 -18.69
C ALA A 757 33.02 0.95 -17.30
N GLY A 758 32.23 0.62 -16.28
CA GLY A 758 32.55 0.80 -14.87
C GLY A 758 32.58 -0.55 -14.17
N ASP A 759 33.20 -0.61 -13.01
CA ASP A 759 33.18 -1.78 -12.13
C ASP A 759 31.74 -2.12 -11.70
N TRP A 760 31.49 -3.35 -11.24
CA TRP A 760 30.17 -3.81 -10.78
C TRP A 760 29.57 -2.87 -9.73
N PHE A 761 30.42 -2.32 -8.84
CA PHE A 761 30.00 -1.43 -7.76
C PHE A 761 29.47 -0.09 -8.28
N ASP A 762 30.08 0.50 -9.32
CA ASP A 762 29.61 1.77 -9.88
C ASP A 762 28.27 1.62 -10.62
N ARG A 763 28.04 0.46 -11.25
CA ARG A 763 26.74 0.13 -11.84
C ARG A 763 25.66 0.01 -10.75
N LEU A 764 25.95 -0.71 -9.67
CA LEU A 764 25.03 -0.91 -8.56
C LEU A 764 24.71 0.42 -7.86
N ARG A 765 25.74 1.18 -7.47
CA ARG A 765 25.60 2.46 -6.75
C ARG A 765 24.72 3.46 -7.50
N ARG A 766 24.89 3.60 -8.81
CA ARG A 766 24.08 4.53 -9.62
C ARG A 766 22.61 4.11 -9.65
N SER A 767 22.35 2.83 -9.93
CA SER A 767 20.97 2.30 -9.95
C SER A 767 20.29 2.43 -8.60
N CYS A 768 20.96 2.00 -7.52
CA CYS A 768 20.46 2.13 -6.15
C CYS A 768 20.24 3.61 -5.77
N GLY A 769 21.13 4.51 -6.17
CA GLY A 769 20.99 5.94 -5.90
C GLY A 769 19.75 6.56 -6.56
N TYR A 770 19.47 6.25 -7.83
CA TYR A 770 18.24 6.70 -8.49
C TYR A 770 16.98 6.11 -7.87
N ILE A 771 17.01 4.82 -7.51
CA ILE A 771 15.88 4.14 -6.86
C ILE A 771 15.61 4.76 -5.49
N LEU A 772 16.62 4.89 -4.63
CA LEU A 772 16.48 5.48 -3.30
C LEU A 772 16.03 6.94 -3.36
N ALA A 773 16.56 7.74 -4.30
CA ALA A 773 16.10 9.11 -4.52
C ALA A 773 14.63 9.15 -4.95
N GLY A 774 14.23 8.27 -5.87
CA GLY A 774 12.84 8.14 -6.30
C GLY A 774 11.91 7.76 -5.15
N ILE A 775 12.29 6.77 -4.35
CA ILE A 775 11.52 6.34 -3.16
C ILE A 775 11.42 7.46 -2.14
N ALA A 776 12.52 8.16 -1.84
CA ALA A 776 12.51 9.25 -0.88
C ALA A 776 11.62 10.41 -1.33
N VAL A 777 11.71 10.83 -2.60
CA VAL A 777 10.85 11.89 -3.16
C VAL A 777 9.38 11.46 -3.17
N TYR A 778 9.09 10.22 -3.56
CA TYR A 778 7.74 9.68 -3.54
C TYR A 778 7.17 9.64 -2.11
N ALA A 779 7.93 9.09 -1.16
CA ALA A 779 7.55 9.02 0.24
C ALA A 779 7.27 10.42 0.80
N LEU A 780 8.15 11.39 0.55
CA LEU A 780 7.96 12.79 0.97
C LEU A 780 6.70 13.41 0.35
N LEU A 781 6.46 13.21 -0.94
CA LEU A 781 5.29 13.74 -1.64
C LEU A 781 4.00 13.14 -1.08
N VAL A 782 3.92 11.82 -0.93
CA VAL A 782 2.76 11.14 -0.34
C VAL A 782 2.54 11.59 1.09
N SER A 783 3.61 11.65 1.87
CA SER A 783 3.61 12.13 3.23
C SER A 783 3.08 13.57 3.31
N GLN A 784 3.40 14.44 2.34
CA GLN A 784 2.92 15.84 2.32
C GLN A 784 1.44 15.92 1.96
N LEU A 785 0.98 15.09 1.03
CA LEU A 785 -0.43 14.99 0.68
C LEU A 785 -1.25 14.48 1.89
N ALA A 786 -0.74 13.46 2.58
CA ALA A 786 -1.36 12.92 3.78
C ALA A 786 -1.40 13.94 4.93
N ASP A 787 -0.31 14.70 5.14
CA ASP A 787 -0.23 15.75 6.15
C ASP A 787 -1.22 16.91 5.88
N ARG A 788 -1.36 17.35 4.63
CA ARG A 788 -2.39 18.33 4.26
C ARG A 788 -3.81 17.83 4.53
N ALA A 789 -4.08 16.55 4.27
CA ALA A 789 -5.36 15.93 4.56
C ALA A 789 -5.58 15.75 6.08
N ARG A 790 -4.51 15.55 6.87
CA ARG A 790 -4.53 15.45 8.33
C ARG A 790 -4.79 16.80 9.00
N GLN A 791 -4.10 17.86 8.56
CA GLN A 791 -4.27 19.22 9.08
C GLN A 791 -5.70 19.75 8.90
N ALA A 792 -6.39 19.36 7.83
CA ALA A 792 -7.80 19.69 7.63
C ALA A 792 -8.72 19.08 8.71
N GLN A 793 -8.32 17.96 9.33
CA GLN A 793 -9.08 17.27 10.38
C GLN A 793 -8.61 17.61 11.80
N GLU A 794 -7.33 17.95 12.02
CA GLU A 794 -6.81 18.31 13.35
C GLU A 794 -7.44 19.60 13.93
N ASN A 795 -8.09 20.42 13.11
CA ASN A 795 -8.95 21.49 13.62
C ASN A 795 -10.13 20.96 14.48
N GLN A 796 -10.53 19.68 14.35
CA GLN A 796 -11.47 19.01 15.27
C GLN A 796 -10.80 18.44 16.54
N SER A 797 -9.48 18.20 16.55
CA SER A 797 -8.78 17.63 17.72
C SER A 797 -8.37 18.67 18.76
N ILE A 798 -8.47 19.97 18.44
CA ILE A 798 -8.22 21.08 19.38
C ILE A 798 -9.15 20.94 20.60
N GLU A 799 -10.40 20.54 20.41
CA GLU A 799 -11.35 20.35 21.53
C GLU A 799 -10.96 19.16 22.42
N VAL A 800 -10.44 18.09 21.83
CA VAL A 800 -9.96 16.91 22.58
C VAL A 800 -8.70 17.24 23.37
N SER A 801 -7.73 17.91 22.74
CA SER A 801 -6.54 18.42 23.43
C SER A 801 -6.93 19.43 24.51
N ALA A 802 -7.82 20.38 24.24
CA ALA A 802 -8.31 21.35 25.20
C ALA A 802 -8.99 20.68 26.42
N ARG A 803 -9.72 19.57 26.23
CA ARG A 803 -10.27 18.78 27.34
C ARG A 803 -9.16 18.11 28.17
N ALA A 804 -8.09 17.62 27.54
CA ALA A 804 -6.92 17.12 28.26
C ALA A 804 -6.21 18.23 29.06
N PHE A 805 -6.05 19.43 28.46
CA PHE A 805 -5.47 20.62 29.09
C PHE A 805 -6.27 21.14 30.29
N THR A 806 -7.59 20.98 30.24
CA THR A 806 -8.49 21.53 31.26
C THR A 806 -8.96 20.48 32.27
N GLY A 807 -8.50 19.23 32.17
CA GLY A 807 -8.88 18.15 33.08
C GLY A 807 -10.34 17.70 32.92
N SER A 808 -10.83 17.59 31.68
CA SER A 808 -12.19 17.18 31.33
C SER A 808 -13.32 18.12 31.76
N ARG A 809 -13.03 19.41 31.95
CA ARG A 809 -14.04 20.44 32.27
C ARG A 809 -14.97 20.72 31.09
N VAL A 810 -16.14 21.29 31.38
CA VAL A 810 -17.11 21.71 30.36
C VAL A 810 -16.56 22.91 29.59
N LEU A 811 -16.40 22.74 28.28
CA LEU A 811 -15.94 23.76 27.34
C LEU A 811 -17.12 24.30 26.54
N ARG A 812 -17.21 25.63 26.41
CA ARG A 812 -18.15 26.30 25.51
C ARG A 812 -17.38 26.88 24.32
N LYS A 813 -17.78 26.54 23.10
CA LYS A 813 -17.24 27.17 21.88
C LYS A 813 -17.81 28.57 21.74
N GLU A 814 -16.93 29.53 21.50
CA GLU A 814 -17.29 30.92 21.19
C GLU A 814 -16.57 31.36 19.92
N THR A 815 -17.19 32.26 19.18
CA THR A 815 -16.69 32.77 17.91
C THR A 815 -16.33 34.24 18.06
N ALA A 816 -15.16 34.63 17.58
CA ALA A 816 -14.74 36.02 17.51
C ALA A 816 -14.12 36.32 16.14
N HIS A 817 -14.05 37.61 15.80
CA HIS A 817 -13.52 38.05 14.53
C HIS A 817 -12.06 38.47 14.67
N ARG A 818 -11.20 37.95 13.80
CA ARG A 818 -9.81 38.39 13.68
C ARG A 818 -9.72 39.81 13.12
N ALA A 819 -8.54 40.41 13.24
CA ALA A 819 -8.20 41.70 12.63
C ALA A 819 -8.37 41.76 11.09
N ASP A 820 -8.41 40.62 10.40
CA ASP A 820 -8.65 40.51 8.95
C ASP A 820 -10.13 40.26 8.57
N GLY A 821 -11.03 40.23 9.57
CA GLY A 821 -12.47 39.98 9.40
C GLY A 821 -12.88 38.51 9.35
N ALA A 822 -11.93 37.56 9.36
CA ALA A 822 -12.25 36.14 9.41
C ALA A 822 -12.79 35.74 10.80
N ALA A 823 -13.86 34.95 10.84
CA ALA A 823 -14.37 34.36 12.09
C ALA A 823 -13.45 33.20 12.53
N THR A 824 -13.03 33.21 13.79
CA THR A 824 -12.25 32.16 14.44
C THR A 824 -12.90 31.72 15.75
N GLU A 825 -12.74 30.44 16.07
CA GLU A 825 -13.32 29.83 17.27
C GLU A 825 -12.29 29.77 18.41
N TYR A 826 -12.74 29.96 19.64
CA TYR A 826 -11.98 29.69 20.86
C TYR A 826 -12.86 28.98 21.89
N LEU A 827 -12.24 28.35 22.89
CA LEU A 827 -12.92 27.54 23.90
C LEU A 827 -12.91 28.27 25.24
N ALA A 828 -14.09 28.66 25.72
CA ALA A 828 -14.27 29.18 27.07
C ALA A 828 -14.40 28.02 28.07
N VAL A 829 -13.57 28.01 29.10
CA VAL A 829 -13.60 27.05 30.21
C VAL A 829 -14.54 27.61 31.27
N LEU A 830 -15.64 26.92 31.52
CA LEU A 830 -16.61 27.35 32.53
C LEU A 830 -16.01 27.25 33.94
N PRO A 831 -16.28 28.23 34.83
CA PRO A 831 -15.84 28.19 36.22
C PRO A 831 -16.50 27.04 36.99
N ASP A 832 -15.75 26.44 37.91
CA ASP A 832 -16.22 25.43 38.88
C ASP A 832 -16.02 25.98 40.30
N THR A 833 -16.64 25.37 41.32
CA THR A 833 -16.72 25.91 42.69
C THR A 833 -15.36 26.27 43.32
N ASP A 834 -14.27 25.61 42.91
CA ASP A 834 -12.91 25.80 43.44
C ASP A 834 -11.92 26.49 42.48
N THR A 835 -12.26 26.73 41.20
CA THR A 835 -11.31 27.36 40.26
C THR A 835 -11.96 28.34 39.29
N PRO A 836 -11.40 29.56 39.12
CA PRO A 836 -11.93 30.51 38.14
C PRO A 836 -11.78 29.94 36.72
N GLY A 837 -12.75 30.27 35.86
CA GLY A 837 -12.82 29.86 34.45
C GLY A 837 -11.59 30.29 33.63
N GLY A 838 -11.62 30.15 32.31
CA GLY A 838 -10.46 30.50 31.48
C GLY A 838 -10.73 30.40 29.99
N TYR A 839 -9.67 30.54 29.20
CA TYR A 839 -9.73 30.52 27.75
C TYR A 839 -8.66 29.58 27.19
N VAL A 840 -9.06 28.74 26.24
CA VAL A 840 -8.14 27.93 25.43
C VAL A 840 -8.27 28.36 23.98
N PHE A 841 -7.15 28.74 23.37
CA PHE A 841 -7.13 29.22 21.99
C PHE A 841 -5.85 28.83 21.26
N ASP A 842 -5.92 28.85 19.95
CA ASP A 842 -4.81 28.55 19.05
C ASP A 842 -3.98 29.79 18.75
N SER A 843 -2.67 29.74 18.96
CA SER A 843 -1.81 30.89 18.71
C SER A 843 -1.82 31.34 17.24
N ALA A 844 -2.06 30.45 16.27
CA ALA A 844 -2.06 30.79 14.85
C ALA A 844 -3.26 31.65 14.40
N ASP A 845 -4.34 31.64 15.18
CA ASP A 845 -5.53 32.43 14.92
C ASP A 845 -5.33 33.89 15.39
N TRP A 846 -4.54 34.09 16.44
CA TRP A 846 -4.40 35.40 17.08
C TRP A 846 -3.04 36.07 16.84
N SER A 847 -2.07 35.37 16.24
CA SER A 847 -0.74 35.89 15.92
C SER A 847 -0.36 35.66 14.45
N PRO A 848 0.46 36.53 13.83
CA PRO A 848 1.23 36.16 12.65
C PRO A 848 2.04 34.89 12.90
N ARG A 849 2.30 34.07 11.86
CA ARG A 849 3.13 32.87 12.02
C ARG A 849 4.52 33.22 12.56
N VAL A 850 4.81 32.75 13.77
CA VAL A 850 6.12 32.87 14.41
C VAL A 850 6.97 31.65 14.06
N TYR A 851 8.26 31.87 13.76
CA TYR A 851 9.19 30.84 13.31
C TYR A 851 10.31 30.61 14.34
N GLY A 852 10.51 29.36 14.75
CA GLY A 852 11.66 28.88 15.50
C GLY A 852 12.79 28.36 14.59
N TYR A 853 13.76 27.64 15.17
CA TYR A 853 14.89 27.07 14.43
C TYR A 853 14.45 26.00 13.41
N GLY A 854 13.39 25.24 13.72
CA GLY A 854 12.85 24.17 12.90
C GLY A 854 11.70 24.55 11.96
N GLY A 855 11.19 25.78 12.04
CA GLY A 855 10.07 26.25 11.22
C GLY A 855 8.97 26.94 12.03
N PRO A 856 7.73 27.05 11.50
CA PRO A 856 6.65 27.72 12.20
C PRO A 856 6.22 26.96 13.45
N LEU A 857 5.87 27.71 14.50
CA LEU A 857 5.35 27.18 15.76
C LEU A 857 3.86 27.50 15.89
N ARG A 858 3.08 26.50 16.29
CA ARG A 858 1.67 26.63 16.66
C ARG A 858 1.50 26.13 18.08
N LEU A 859 1.03 27.00 18.96
CA LEU A 859 0.86 26.74 20.37
C LEU A 859 -0.63 26.68 20.70
N LEU A 860 -1.03 25.70 21.51
CA LEU A 860 -2.34 25.72 22.16
C LEU A 860 -2.15 26.39 23.52
N VAL A 861 -2.79 27.53 23.74
CA VAL A 861 -2.57 28.38 24.91
C VAL A 861 -3.74 28.24 25.87
N TYR A 862 -3.47 27.94 27.15
CA TYR A 862 -4.46 27.95 28.22
C TYR A 862 -4.20 29.09 29.19
N MET A 863 -5.16 30.00 29.27
CA MET A 863 -5.04 31.27 30.00
C MET A 863 -6.19 31.47 30.98
N ALA A 864 -5.90 32.10 32.11
CA ALA A 864 -6.88 32.53 33.09
C ALA A 864 -7.59 33.84 32.67
N PRO A 865 -8.69 34.24 33.32
CA PRO A 865 -9.50 35.41 32.90
C PRO A 865 -8.79 36.76 33.11
N ASP A 866 -7.82 36.78 34.03
CA ASP A 866 -6.90 37.88 34.32
C ASP A 866 -5.72 37.98 33.34
N GLY A 867 -5.64 37.06 32.37
CA GLY A 867 -4.57 37.00 31.38
C GLY A 867 -3.39 36.13 31.80
N SER A 868 -3.40 35.55 33.00
CA SER A 868 -2.30 34.74 33.51
C SER A 868 -2.17 33.41 32.73
N LEU A 869 -1.00 33.12 32.19
CA LEU A 869 -0.71 31.90 31.44
C LEU A 869 -0.73 30.69 32.40
N ARG A 870 -1.71 29.79 32.25
CA ARG A 870 -1.81 28.58 33.09
C ARG A 870 -0.96 27.45 32.53
N ASP A 871 -1.06 27.22 31.22
CA ASP A 871 -0.27 26.21 30.53
C ASP A 871 -0.23 26.50 29.01
N TYR A 872 0.70 25.88 28.30
CA TYR A 872 0.70 25.84 26.84
C TYR A 872 1.25 24.51 26.32
N ASP A 873 0.73 24.08 25.18
CA ASP A 873 1.33 22.98 24.40
C ASP A 873 1.93 23.45 23.10
N LEU A 874 2.93 22.72 22.63
CA LEU A 874 3.39 22.82 21.26
C LEU A 874 2.56 21.90 20.37
N PHE A 875 1.38 22.39 19.95
CA PHE A 875 0.44 21.64 19.13
C PHE A 875 0.99 21.28 17.74
N GLN A 876 1.79 22.16 17.13
CA GLN A 876 2.49 21.86 15.88
C GLN A 876 3.88 22.53 15.85
N HIS A 877 4.93 21.73 15.70
CA HIS A 877 6.30 22.21 15.58
C HIS A 877 7.19 21.24 14.78
N ASN A 878 8.29 21.76 14.22
CA ASN A 878 9.34 20.97 13.55
C ASN A 878 10.72 21.15 14.22
N GLU A 879 10.71 21.55 15.49
CA GLU A 879 11.91 21.66 16.32
C GLU A 879 12.53 20.29 16.59
N THR A 880 13.86 20.21 16.61
CA THR A 880 14.56 18.97 16.98
C THR A 880 14.38 18.67 18.46
N PRO A 881 14.30 17.40 18.87
CA PRO A 881 14.10 17.01 20.27
C PRO A 881 15.08 17.68 21.24
N ALA A 882 16.36 17.75 20.87
CA ALA A 882 17.39 18.36 21.70
C ALA A 882 17.10 19.85 22.02
N TYR A 883 16.70 20.65 21.02
CA TYR A 883 16.32 22.05 21.25
C TYR A 883 14.96 22.19 21.94
N LEU A 884 14.04 21.26 21.67
CA LEU A 884 12.73 21.24 22.31
C LEU A 884 12.84 20.96 23.81
N GLU A 885 13.58 19.92 24.22
CA GLU A 885 13.84 19.58 25.62
C GLU A 885 14.51 20.76 26.36
N MET A 886 15.49 21.42 25.72
CA MET A 886 16.13 22.61 26.28
C MET A 886 15.16 23.79 26.42
N ALA A 887 14.35 24.07 25.39
CA ALA A 887 13.39 25.17 25.42
C ALA A 887 12.24 24.92 26.41
N GLN A 888 11.76 23.68 26.52
CA GLN A 888 10.72 23.26 27.47
C GLN A 888 11.25 23.21 28.91
N GLY A 889 12.54 23.03 29.14
CA GLY A 889 13.15 23.17 30.46
C GLY A 889 12.91 24.56 31.09
N GLY A 890 12.67 25.59 30.28
CA GLY A 890 12.28 26.94 30.72
C GLY A 890 10.77 27.16 30.89
N LYS A 891 9.92 26.17 30.60
CA LYS A 891 8.45 26.30 30.59
C LYS A 891 7.90 26.86 31.91
N LEU A 892 8.43 26.39 33.05
CA LEU A 892 8.00 26.83 34.39
C LEU A 892 8.21 28.33 34.64
N GLN A 893 9.18 28.97 33.97
CA GLN A 893 9.45 30.40 34.13
C GLN A 893 8.43 31.29 33.39
N LEU A 894 7.70 30.71 32.44
CA LEU A 894 6.68 31.40 31.63
C LEU A 894 5.29 31.33 32.27
N LEU A 895 5.00 30.27 33.04
CA LEU A 895 3.70 30.07 33.68
C LEU A 895 3.43 31.12 34.77
N GLY A 896 2.16 31.50 34.93
CA GLY A 896 1.69 32.49 35.91
C GLY A 896 1.85 33.95 35.48
N ARG A 897 2.53 34.25 34.37
CA ARG A 897 2.70 35.60 33.84
C ARG A 897 1.49 36.05 33.04
N SER A 898 1.10 37.32 33.16
CA SER A 898 -0.07 37.86 32.44
C SER A 898 0.27 38.23 31.01
N LEU A 899 -0.34 37.54 30.04
CA LEU A 899 -0.24 37.83 28.60
C LEU A 899 -0.93 39.15 28.21
N PHE A 900 -1.70 39.77 29.11
CA PHE A 900 -2.26 41.11 28.90
C PHE A 900 -1.28 42.22 29.28
N SER A 901 -0.12 41.88 29.87
CA SER A 901 0.97 42.85 30.07
C SER A 901 1.56 43.28 28.71
N PRO A 902 1.96 44.54 28.52
CA PRO A 902 2.57 45.00 27.27
C PRO A 902 3.90 44.31 26.96
N VAL A 903 4.64 43.83 27.96
CA VAL A 903 5.88 43.03 27.78
C VAL A 903 5.92 41.91 28.83
N PRO A 904 5.24 40.77 28.61
CA PRO A 904 5.03 39.74 29.64
C PRO A 904 6.32 38.98 30.04
N PHE A 905 7.36 39.01 29.20
CA PHE A 905 8.56 38.20 29.33
C PHE A 905 9.88 39.00 29.28
N GLU A 906 9.87 40.30 29.57
CA GLU A 906 11.06 41.17 29.48
C GLU A 906 12.24 40.71 30.37
N ASP A 907 11.91 40.15 31.53
CA ASP A 907 12.83 39.63 32.55
C ASP A 907 13.13 38.12 32.39
N VAL A 908 12.66 37.48 31.31
CA VAL A 908 12.92 36.07 31.04
C VAL A 908 14.03 35.93 30.01
N ASP A 909 15.18 35.43 30.46
CA ASP A 909 16.32 35.16 29.59
C ASP A 909 16.03 33.99 28.64
N ALA A 910 16.44 34.15 27.38
CA ALA A 910 16.39 33.07 26.41
C ALA A 910 17.36 31.93 26.79
N VAL A 911 16.94 30.68 26.57
CA VAL A 911 17.75 29.51 26.94
C VAL A 911 19.00 29.43 26.06
N SER A 912 20.18 29.44 26.69
CA SER A 912 21.47 29.32 25.99
C SER A 912 21.52 28.00 25.20
N GLY A 913 21.86 28.10 23.92
CA GLY A 913 21.87 26.97 22.99
C GLY A 913 20.53 26.69 22.31
N ALA A 914 19.40 27.16 22.83
CA ALA A 914 18.06 27.07 22.22
C ALA A 914 17.39 28.45 22.04
N THR A 915 18.21 29.49 21.86
CA THR A 915 17.81 30.90 21.88
C THR A 915 16.77 31.25 20.80
N VAL A 916 16.93 30.72 19.58
CA VAL A 916 15.98 30.98 18.47
C VAL A 916 14.60 30.41 18.79
N THR A 917 14.55 29.16 19.26
CA THR A 917 13.30 28.45 19.56
C THR A 917 12.62 28.99 20.81
N SER A 918 13.37 29.28 21.88
CA SER A 918 12.82 29.88 23.12
C SER A 918 12.25 31.28 22.87
N ASN A 919 12.97 32.15 22.13
CA ASN A 919 12.46 33.46 21.73
C ASN A 919 11.22 33.35 20.85
N ALA A 920 11.15 32.36 19.96
CA ALA A 920 9.98 32.14 19.12
C ALA A 920 8.75 31.73 19.94
N ILE A 921 8.91 30.88 20.96
CA ILE A 921 7.82 30.53 21.88
C ILE A 921 7.32 31.76 22.65
N MET A 922 8.23 32.54 23.26
CA MET A 922 7.85 33.75 24.01
C MET A 922 7.11 34.76 23.14
N ARG A 923 7.61 35.01 21.91
CA ARG A 923 6.95 35.90 20.95
C ARG A 923 5.59 35.38 20.48
N ALA A 924 5.45 34.06 20.29
CA ALA A 924 4.18 33.46 19.89
C ALA A 924 3.13 33.60 20.99
N LEU A 925 3.51 33.38 22.25
CA LEU A 925 2.63 33.56 23.41
C LEU A 925 2.23 35.04 23.60
N GLU A 926 3.19 35.95 23.51
CA GLU A 926 2.96 37.39 23.63
C GLU A 926 2.03 37.92 22.53
N GLN A 927 2.37 37.67 21.26
CA GLN A 927 1.57 38.16 20.12
C GLN A 927 0.17 37.54 20.08
N ALA A 928 0.05 36.23 20.38
CA ALA A 928 -1.25 35.58 20.40
C ALA A 928 -2.10 36.07 21.59
N GLY A 929 -1.50 36.28 22.76
CA GLY A 929 -2.17 36.83 23.93
C GLY A 929 -2.70 38.24 23.68
N HIS A 930 -1.88 39.13 23.10
CA HIS A 930 -2.31 40.48 22.72
C HIS A 930 -3.41 40.45 21.65
N GLY A 931 -3.22 39.64 20.60
CA GLY A 931 -4.19 39.48 19.53
C GLY A 931 -5.54 38.95 20.04
N PHE A 932 -5.53 38.04 21.00
CA PHE A 932 -6.72 37.51 21.65
C PHE A 932 -7.39 38.54 22.55
N ALA A 933 -6.63 39.27 23.36
CA ALA A 933 -7.16 40.32 24.25
C ALA A 933 -7.91 41.41 23.48
N VAL A 934 -7.31 41.88 22.38
CA VAL A 934 -7.87 42.99 21.58
C VAL A 934 -9.04 42.52 20.73
N ASN A 935 -8.90 41.39 20.01
CA ASN A 935 -9.88 40.99 19.00
C ASN A 935 -11.00 40.09 19.55
N ALA A 936 -10.71 39.24 20.54
CA ALA A 936 -11.70 38.32 21.12
C ALA A 936 -12.38 38.89 22.37
N LEU A 937 -11.60 39.54 23.26
CA LEU A 937 -12.11 40.06 24.54
C LEU A 937 -12.42 41.56 24.53
N HIS A 938 -12.11 42.27 23.44
CA HIS A 938 -12.25 43.73 23.31
C HIS A 938 -11.61 44.52 24.48
N LYS A 939 -10.52 44.00 25.05
CA LYS A 939 -9.78 44.66 26.13
C LYS A 939 -8.67 45.53 25.55
N GLU A 940 -8.66 46.81 25.93
CA GLU A 940 -7.53 47.70 25.63
C GLU A 940 -6.38 47.44 26.61
N ILE A 941 -5.22 47.03 26.09
CA ILE A 941 -4.00 46.92 26.87
C ILE A 941 -3.37 48.32 26.95
N THR A 942 -3.62 49.01 28.07
CA THR A 942 -3.03 50.32 28.38
C THR A 942 -1.52 50.23 28.48
N GLY A 943 -0.79 51.07 27.76
CA GLY A 943 0.67 51.01 27.69
C GLY A 943 1.20 50.15 26.54
N MET A 944 0.34 49.65 25.65
CA MET A 944 0.78 49.27 24.31
C MET A 944 1.42 50.50 23.65
N LYS A 945 2.75 50.60 23.70
CA LYS A 945 3.44 51.15 22.54
C LYS A 945 2.87 50.36 21.36
N GLN A 946 2.39 51.04 20.31
CA GLN A 946 2.28 50.38 19.02
C GLN A 946 3.54 49.55 18.90
N ILE A 947 3.44 48.21 18.85
CA ILE A 947 4.57 47.42 18.39
C ILE A 947 4.83 48.04 17.04
N PRO A 948 5.91 48.81 16.84
CA PRO A 948 6.17 49.37 15.53
C PRO A 948 6.15 48.17 14.58
N PRO A 949 5.59 48.23 13.34
CA PRO A 949 5.97 47.22 12.37
C PRO A 949 7.48 47.18 12.45
N ALA A 950 8.02 46.01 12.84
CA ALA A 950 9.30 45.89 13.56
C ALA A 950 10.20 47.06 13.18
N PRO A 951 10.72 47.89 14.12
CA PRO A 951 11.71 48.89 13.73
C PRO A 951 12.66 48.18 12.78
N SER A 952 12.86 48.72 11.59
CA SER A 952 13.77 48.12 10.61
C SER A 952 15.17 47.87 11.22
N GLY A 953 15.45 48.51 12.36
CA GLY A 953 16.33 48.01 13.41
C GLY A 953 15.72 46.85 14.19
N ILE A 954 15.69 45.66 13.56
CA ILE A 954 15.98 44.40 14.23
C ILE A 954 17.10 44.72 15.23
N GLU A 955 16.92 44.47 16.53
CA GLU A 955 18.07 44.34 17.42
C GLU A 955 19.08 43.50 16.67
N ASN A 956 20.22 44.14 16.36
CA ASN A 956 21.13 43.92 15.24
C ASN A 956 21.81 42.53 15.23
N THR A 957 21.08 41.45 15.46
CA THR A 957 21.53 40.07 15.63
C THR A 957 21.22 39.28 14.37
N GLY A 958 19.96 39.23 13.91
CA GLY A 958 19.59 38.50 12.70
C GLY A 958 20.29 38.98 11.42
N LEU A 959 20.33 40.31 11.21
CA LEU A 959 21.04 40.93 10.09
C LEU A 959 22.56 40.84 10.26
N ARG A 960 23.08 41.01 11.47
CA ARG A 960 24.51 40.81 11.77
C ARG A 960 24.95 39.40 11.43
N ASP A 961 24.19 38.39 11.83
CA ASP A 961 24.50 36.99 11.55
C ASP A 961 24.49 36.74 10.04
N PHE A 962 23.49 37.29 9.34
CA PHE A 962 23.41 37.24 7.88
C PHE A 962 24.63 37.89 7.21
N LEU A 963 25.04 39.08 7.66
CA LEU A 963 26.17 39.82 7.13
C LEU A 963 27.51 39.12 7.43
N LEU A 964 27.69 38.59 8.64
CA LEU A 964 28.87 37.82 9.03
C LEU A 964 29.02 36.55 8.18
N LEU A 965 27.93 35.78 8.01
CA LEU A 965 27.93 34.58 7.17
C LEU A 965 28.16 34.94 5.69
N SER A 966 27.59 36.05 5.21
CA SER A 966 27.83 36.56 3.85
C SER A 966 29.29 36.94 3.65
N LEU A 967 29.91 37.63 4.61
CA LEU A 967 31.33 38.00 4.57
C LEU A 967 32.23 36.76 4.54
N LEU A 968 31.94 35.74 5.37
CA LEU A 968 32.65 34.47 5.35
C LEU A 968 32.54 33.77 3.99
N LEU A 969 31.33 33.74 3.40
CA LEU A 969 31.12 33.17 2.07
C LEU A 969 31.89 33.92 0.98
N MET A 970 31.88 35.24 1.00
CA MET A 970 32.67 36.07 0.06
C MET A 970 34.16 35.83 0.22
N ALA A 971 34.66 35.74 1.45
CA ALA A 971 36.05 35.38 1.74
C ALA A 971 36.39 33.99 1.20
N ALA A 972 35.52 32.99 1.37
CA ALA A 972 35.70 31.65 0.83
C ALA A 972 35.81 31.65 -0.71
N VAL A 973 34.95 32.42 -1.41
CA VAL A 973 35.00 32.55 -2.87
C VAL A 973 36.28 33.24 -3.32
N ALA A 974 36.68 34.34 -2.68
CA ALA A 974 37.92 35.06 -2.98
C ALA A 974 39.17 34.19 -2.77
N LEU A 975 39.19 33.42 -1.67
CA LEU A 975 40.27 32.47 -1.37
C LEU A 975 40.35 31.34 -2.37
N ARG A 976 39.21 30.89 -2.89
CA ARG A 976 39.20 29.89 -3.95
C ARG A 976 39.77 30.43 -5.26
N LEU A 977 39.53 31.70 -5.60
CA LEU A 977 40.16 32.33 -6.77
C LEU A 977 41.69 32.48 -6.60
N ARG A 978 42.18 32.63 -5.37
CA ARG A 978 43.62 32.75 -5.04
C ARG A 978 44.02 31.81 -3.89
N PRO A 979 44.13 30.48 -4.16
CA PRO A 979 44.27 29.48 -3.12
C PRO A 979 45.57 29.67 -2.33
N SER A 980 45.50 29.51 -1.01
CA SER A 980 46.65 29.55 -0.09
C SER A 980 46.36 28.69 1.13
N LEU A 981 47.33 27.87 1.56
CA LEU A 981 47.14 26.97 2.69
C LEU A 981 46.92 27.72 4.01
N TRP A 982 47.70 28.76 4.28
CA TRP A 982 47.64 29.50 5.55
C TRP A 982 46.37 30.34 5.67
N ARG A 983 46.03 31.12 4.64
CA ARG A 983 44.78 31.91 4.63
C ARG A 983 43.53 31.02 4.72
N ARG A 984 43.58 29.81 4.15
CA ARG A 984 42.50 28.84 4.29
C ARG A 984 42.38 28.31 5.73
N ARG A 985 43.49 27.99 6.40
CA ARG A 985 43.46 27.57 7.81
C ARG A 985 42.89 28.69 8.69
N LEU A 986 43.30 29.94 8.45
CA LEU A 986 42.74 31.10 9.13
C LEU A 986 41.21 31.19 8.95
N LEU A 987 40.72 31.04 7.71
CA LEU A 987 39.28 31.04 7.44
C LEU A 987 38.56 29.87 8.15
N LEU A 988 39.13 28.66 8.16
CA LEU A 988 38.55 27.51 8.85
C LEU A 988 38.49 27.73 10.38
N CYS A 989 39.55 28.28 10.99
CA CYS A 989 39.54 28.64 12.40
C CYS A 989 38.49 29.71 12.69
N THR A 990 38.42 30.75 11.85
CA THR A 990 37.42 31.82 11.97
C THR A 990 36.01 31.26 11.85
N SER A 991 35.78 30.35 10.90
CA SER A 991 34.49 29.71 10.70
C SER A 991 34.09 28.79 11.86
N LEU A 992 35.05 28.07 12.46
CA LEU A 992 34.81 27.23 13.63
C LEU A 992 34.40 28.09 14.85
N VAL A 993 35.10 29.19 15.09
CA VAL A 993 34.79 30.09 16.22
C VAL A 993 33.49 30.86 15.97
N VAL A 994 33.36 31.52 14.81
CA VAL A 994 32.22 32.38 14.50
C VAL A 994 30.95 31.58 14.23
N ALA A 995 30.94 30.72 13.19
CA ALA A 995 29.72 30.00 12.83
C ALA A 995 29.42 28.81 13.76
N GLY A 996 30.45 28.17 14.33
CA GLY A 996 30.30 27.06 15.27
C GLY A 996 29.95 27.51 16.69
N PHE A 997 30.87 28.19 17.38
CA PHE A 997 30.71 28.50 18.80
C PHE A 997 29.94 29.79 19.10
N LEU A 998 30.18 30.87 18.34
CA LEU A 998 29.53 32.16 18.61
C LEU A 998 28.09 32.20 18.11
N LEU A 999 27.84 31.78 16.88
CA LEU A 999 26.52 31.82 16.27
C LEU A 999 25.71 30.54 16.49
N ASN A 1000 26.37 29.39 16.70
CA ASN A 1000 25.73 28.06 16.68
C ASN A 1000 24.81 27.86 15.45
N LEU A 1001 25.24 28.37 14.30
CA LEU A 1001 24.49 28.32 13.04
C LEU A 1001 25.29 27.53 12.01
N GLN A 1002 24.89 26.29 11.77
CA GLN A 1002 25.45 25.46 10.71
C GLN A 1002 24.38 24.71 9.92
N PHE A 1003 24.66 24.46 8.64
CA PHE A 1003 23.85 23.62 7.77
C PHE A 1003 23.90 22.16 8.25
N SER A 1004 22.77 21.67 8.75
CA SER A 1004 22.54 20.34 9.31
C SER A 1004 21.44 19.59 8.54
N THR A 1005 21.12 18.37 8.95
CA THR A 1005 20.07 17.58 8.28
C THR A 1005 18.66 18.18 8.52
N GLN A 1006 18.49 19.01 9.55
CA GLN A 1006 17.22 19.72 9.80
C GLN A 1006 16.84 20.69 8.69
N GLN A 1007 17.81 21.45 8.15
CA GLN A 1007 17.52 22.33 7.02
C GLN A 1007 17.22 21.52 5.75
N VAL A 1008 17.80 20.33 5.60
CA VAL A 1008 17.41 19.41 4.52
C VAL A 1008 15.95 18.99 4.67
N LEU A 1009 15.52 18.56 5.87
CA LEU A 1009 14.12 18.20 6.10
C LEU A 1009 13.17 19.37 5.82
N THR A 1010 13.50 20.57 6.32
CA THR A 1010 12.69 21.79 6.12
C THR A 1010 12.52 22.13 4.64
N LEU A 1011 13.61 22.07 3.86
CA LEU A 1011 13.57 22.27 2.41
C LEU A 1011 12.71 21.20 1.72
N THR A 1012 12.87 19.93 2.11
CA THR A 1012 12.10 18.84 1.52
C THR A 1012 10.63 18.83 1.93
N ALA A 1013 10.28 19.44 3.07
CA ALA A 1013 8.91 19.65 3.50
C ALA A 1013 8.21 20.81 2.76
N MET A 1014 8.93 21.54 1.89
CA MET A 1014 8.47 22.75 1.19
C MET A 1014 7.89 23.82 2.13
N ASN A 1015 8.33 23.83 3.39
CA ASN A 1015 7.90 24.79 4.39
C ASN A 1015 8.87 25.98 4.42
N PHE A 1016 8.88 26.74 3.32
CA PHE A 1016 9.68 27.95 3.23
C PHE A 1016 9.00 29.04 4.08
N GLY A 1017 9.67 29.49 5.14
CA GLY A 1017 9.24 30.67 5.88
C GLY A 1017 9.26 31.92 4.99
N ARG A 1018 8.81 33.06 5.54
CA ARG A 1018 8.96 34.35 4.85
C ARG A 1018 10.45 34.64 4.57
N ALA A 1019 10.76 35.06 3.34
CA ALA A 1019 12.10 35.47 2.97
C ALA A 1019 12.54 36.64 3.88
N SER A 1020 13.57 36.42 4.69
CA SER A 1020 14.07 37.39 5.67
C SER A 1020 15.60 37.36 5.72
N PHE A 1021 16.23 38.49 6.03
CA PHE A 1021 17.69 38.58 6.15
C PHE A 1021 18.16 38.11 7.54
N THR A 1022 17.90 36.84 7.86
CA THR A 1022 18.31 36.20 9.13
C THR A 1022 19.38 35.14 8.88
N GLY A 1023 20.21 34.86 9.90
CA GLY A 1023 21.20 33.79 9.84
C GLY A 1023 20.58 32.41 9.52
N ALA A 1024 19.40 32.10 10.06
CA ALA A 1024 18.66 30.87 9.75
C ALA A 1024 18.25 30.78 8.27
N PHE A 1025 17.74 31.87 7.69
CA PHE A 1025 17.43 31.94 6.26
C PHE A 1025 18.67 31.81 5.37
N PHE A 1026 19.80 32.40 5.78
CA PHE A 1026 21.07 32.25 5.09
C PHE A 1026 21.48 30.77 4.98
N VAL A 1027 21.44 30.05 6.10
CA VAL A 1027 21.76 28.61 6.13
C VAL A 1027 20.74 27.81 5.31
N LEU A 1028 19.44 28.09 5.44
CA LEU A 1028 18.38 27.36 4.74
C LEU A 1028 18.44 27.53 3.21
N ALA A 1029 18.60 28.75 2.71
CA ALA A 1029 18.42 29.07 1.29
C ALA A 1029 19.73 29.46 0.57
N ILE A 1030 20.54 30.33 1.18
CA ILE A 1030 21.74 30.87 0.52
C ILE A 1030 22.85 29.82 0.43
N VAL A 1031 23.03 28.96 1.44
CA VAL A 1031 24.05 27.89 1.40
C VAL A 1031 23.78 26.88 0.26
N PRO A 1032 22.59 26.25 0.14
CA PRO A 1032 22.31 25.37 -1.00
C PRO A 1032 22.41 26.07 -2.36
N LEU A 1033 21.95 27.33 -2.47
CA LEU A 1033 22.06 28.12 -3.69
C LEU A 1033 23.53 28.37 -4.08
N ALA A 1034 24.37 28.78 -3.13
CA ALA A 1034 25.79 28.96 -3.36
C ALA A 1034 26.47 27.66 -3.80
N VAL A 1035 26.08 26.53 -3.22
CA VAL A 1035 26.58 25.21 -3.62
C VAL A 1035 26.12 24.81 -5.03
N LEU A 1036 24.87 25.11 -5.40
CA LEU A 1036 24.33 24.86 -6.73
C LEU A 1036 25.06 25.67 -7.82
N LEU A 1037 25.45 26.92 -7.50
CA LEU A 1037 26.14 27.81 -8.43
C LEU A 1037 27.64 27.54 -8.52
N LEU A 1038 28.33 27.43 -7.38
CA LEU A 1038 29.79 27.44 -7.28
C LEU A 1038 30.40 26.05 -7.01
N GLY A 1039 29.59 25.03 -6.73
CA GLY A 1039 30.04 23.75 -6.19
C GLY A 1039 30.12 23.78 -4.66
N ASN A 1040 30.46 22.66 -4.02
CA ASN A 1040 30.37 22.47 -2.56
C ASN A 1040 31.40 23.27 -1.71
N VAL A 1041 31.40 24.60 -1.86
CA VAL A 1041 32.28 25.57 -1.18
C VAL A 1041 32.01 25.62 0.32
N TYR A 1042 30.76 25.40 0.73
CA TYR A 1042 30.36 25.38 2.15
C TYR A 1042 31.11 24.27 2.91
N CYS A 1043 31.02 23.02 2.44
CA CYS A 1043 31.77 21.93 3.06
C CYS A 1043 33.29 22.15 2.99
N GLY A 1044 33.81 22.79 1.93
CA GLY A 1044 35.24 23.03 1.74
C GLY A 1044 35.87 24.09 2.65
N TYR A 1045 35.13 25.17 2.93
CA TYR A 1045 35.66 26.40 3.55
C TYR A 1045 34.85 26.99 4.72
N LEU A 1046 33.56 26.63 4.89
CA LEU A 1046 32.64 27.30 5.83
C LEU A 1046 31.99 26.38 6.87
N CYS A 1047 31.97 25.07 6.66
CA CYS A 1047 31.35 24.15 7.62
C CYS A 1047 32.16 24.08 8.93
N PRO A 1048 31.60 24.46 10.10
CA PRO A 1048 32.32 24.44 11.38
C PRO A 1048 32.80 23.04 11.77
N PHE A 1049 31.93 22.03 11.66
CA PHE A 1049 32.32 20.65 11.95
C PHE A 1049 33.38 20.10 10.98
N GLY A 1050 33.31 20.51 9.71
CA GLY A 1050 34.33 20.17 8.72
C GLY A 1050 35.68 20.84 8.99
N ALA A 1051 35.65 22.08 9.50
CA ALA A 1051 36.83 22.79 9.97
C ALA A 1051 37.47 22.10 11.18
N LEU A 1052 36.66 21.73 12.19
CA LEU A 1052 37.12 21.01 13.37
C LEU A 1052 37.85 19.71 13.02
N GLN A 1053 37.23 18.85 12.19
CA GLN A 1053 37.83 17.59 11.76
C GLN A 1053 39.13 17.78 10.96
N GLU A 1054 39.20 18.83 10.13
CA GLU A 1054 40.40 19.08 9.34
C GLU A 1054 41.54 19.68 10.17
N LEU A 1055 41.24 20.61 11.09
CA LEU A 1055 42.21 21.18 12.02
C LEU A 1055 42.73 20.09 12.97
N ALA A 1056 41.87 19.22 13.49
CA ALA A 1056 42.26 18.07 14.31
C ALA A 1056 43.24 17.14 13.58
N GLY A 1057 42.96 16.82 12.30
CA GLY A 1057 43.88 16.02 11.47
C GLY A 1057 45.17 16.74 11.05
N ASP A 1058 45.23 18.07 11.17
CA ASP A 1058 46.44 18.87 10.92
C ASP A 1058 47.34 19.00 12.16
N LEU A 1059 46.84 18.71 13.38
CA LEU A 1059 47.59 18.78 14.64
C LEU A 1059 48.57 17.61 14.87
N VAL A 1060 48.26 16.42 14.33
CA VAL A 1060 49.12 15.23 14.51
C VAL A 1060 50.12 15.12 13.36
N ALA A 1061 51.37 15.48 13.63
CA ALA A 1061 52.48 15.41 12.70
C ALA A 1061 53.11 13.99 12.70
N GLY A 1062 52.51 13.06 11.95
CA GLY A 1062 53.11 11.74 11.70
C GLY A 1062 52.07 10.63 11.51
N GLY A 1063 52.24 9.80 10.47
CA GLY A 1063 51.48 8.56 10.29
C GLY A 1063 50.04 8.70 9.75
N ARG A 1064 49.80 9.57 8.76
CA ARG A 1064 48.48 9.66 8.10
C ARG A 1064 48.21 8.40 7.26
N HIS A 1065 47.28 7.55 7.71
CA HIS A 1065 46.74 6.48 6.88
C HIS A 1065 45.69 7.06 5.94
N ILE A 1066 46.00 7.14 4.65
CA ILE A 1066 45.04 7.53 3.63
C ILE A 1066 44.57 6.22 2.99
N PRO A 1067 43.31 5.78 3.22
CA PRO A 1067 42.79 4.59 2.57
C PRO A 1067 42.93 4.69 1.06
N ASP A 1068 43.14 3.56 0.39
CA ASP A 1068 43.24 3.52 -1.06
C ASP A 1068 42.02 4.17 -1.72
N LYS A 1069 42.22 4.76 -2.89
CA LYS A 1069 41.13 5.39 -3.66
C LYS A 1069 39.99 4.40 -3.96
N SER A 1070 40.29 3.11 -4.05
CA SER A 1070 39.35 2.00 -4.20
C SER A 1070 38.52 1.73 -2.94
N THR A 1071 39.04 1.95 -1.73
CA THR A 1071 38.34 1.74 -0.46
C THR A 1071 37.41 2.92 -0.13
N TRP A 1072 37.87 4.15 -0.40
CA TRP A 1072 37.06 5.37 -0.22
C TRP A 1072 35.76 5.37 -1.01
N ARG A 1073 35.67 4.65 -2.14
CA ARG A 1073 34.46 4.62 -2.96
C ARG A 1073 33.28 3.95 -2.24
N TYR A 1074 33.55 2.96 -1.40
CA TYR A 1074 32.52 2.23 -0.65
C TYR A 1074 31.97 3.07 0.50
N GLY A 1075 32.85 3.62 1.34
CA GLY A 1075 32.45 4.46 2.47
C GLY A 1075 31.67 5.72 2.05
N ARG A 1076 32.00 6.33 0.91
CA ARG A 1076 31.28 7.51 0.40
C ARG A 1076 29.85 7.25 -0.05
N ALA A 1077 29.51 6.01 -0.42
CA ALA A 1077 28.14 5.66 -0.77
C ALA A 1077 27.22 5.68 0.47
N VAL A 1078 27.77 5.43 1.66
CA VAL A 1078 27.01 5.28 2.91
C VAL A 1078 26.32 6.58 3.32
N LYS A 1079 26.94 7.75 3.20
CA LYS A 1079 26.27 9.04 3.49
C LYS A 1079 25.03 9.31 2.63
N TYR A 1080 25.00 8.82 1.38
CA TYR A 1080 23.81 8.95 0.51
C TYR A 1080 22.72 7.97 0.93
N LEU A 1081 23.11 6.73 1.28
CA LEU A 1081 22.19 5.76 1.87
C LEU A 1081 21.57 6.33 3.15
N PHE A 1082 22.38 6.94 4.01
CA PHE A 1082 21.94 7.53 5.26
C PHE A 1082 20.99 8.71 5.04
N LEU A 1083 21.31 9.62 4.11
CA LEU A 1083 20.42 10.72 3.72
C LEU A 1083 19.04 10.20 3.29
N PHE A 1084 18.99 9.24 2.36
CA PHE A 1084 17.71 8.71 1.87
C PHE A 1084 16.96 7.93 2.96
N ALA A 1085 17.66 7.19 3.83
CA ALA A 1085 17.04 6.50 4.96
C ALA A 1085 16.36 7.49 5.92
N LEU A 1086 17.03 8.59 6.28
CA LEU A 1086 16.44 9.63 7.13
C LEU A 1086 15.25 10.33 6.47
N LEU A 1087 15.33 10.63 5.16
CA LEU A 1087 14.20 11.24 4.42
C LEU A 1087 12.99 10.31 4.36
N ILE A 1088 13.20 9.00 4.15
CA ILE A 1088 12.12 8.02 4.14
C ILE A 1088 11.53 7.86 5.54
N LEU A 1089 12.38 7.76 6.58
CA LEU A 1089 11.92 7.62 7.96
C LEU A 1089 11.14 8.86 8.43
N TYR A 1090 11.60 10.07 8.09
CA TYR A 1090 10.85 11.31 8.30
C TYR A 1090 9.54 11.32 7.51
N ALA A 1091 9.52 10.87 6.25
CA ALA A 1091 8.29 10.78 5.48
C ALA A 1091 7.27 9.82 6.10
N CYS A 1092 7.71 8.72 6.71
CA CYS A 1092 6.83 7.76 7.38
C CYS A 1092 6.29 8.25 8.74
N THR A 1093 7.09 9.02 9.48
CA THR A 1093 6.78 9.43 10.87
C THR A 1093 6.21 10.84 10.97
N ARG A 1094 6.59 11.74 10.05
CA ARG A 1094 6.35 13.19 10.11
C ARG A 1094 6.95 13.89 11.34
N ASP A 1095 7.89 13.24 12.01
CA ASP A 1095 8.47 13.74 13.25
C ASP A 1095 9.96 14.09 13.06
N ALA A 1096 10.35 15.28 13.54
CA ALA A 1096 11.74 15.73 13.56
C ALA A 1096 12.62 14.91 14.53
N SER A 1097 12.04 14.06 15.38
CA SER A 1097 12.75 13.14 16.28
C SER A 1097 13.63 12.11 15.58
N VAL A 1098 13.38 11.87 14.29
CA VAL A 1098 14.24 11.08 13.40
C VAL A 1098 15.65 11.66 13.30
N LEU A 1099 15.84 12.95 13.60
CA LEU A 1099 17.14 13.62 13.56
C LEU A 1099 17.93 13.54 14.87
N ARG A 1100 17.46 12.82 15.89
CA ARG A 1100 18.15 12.70 17.19
C ARG A 1100 19.61 12.27 17.05
N GLY A 1101 19.91 11.39 16.09
CA GLY A 1101 21.27 10.93 15.80
C GLY A 1101 22.17 11.92 15.03
N ASP A 1102 21.70 13.10 14.63
CA ASP A 1102 22.51 14.05 13.85
C ASP A 1102 23.51 14.81 14.74
N ILE A 1103 24.79 14.44 14.61
CA ILE A 1103 25.92 15.06 15.31
C ILE A 1103 26.05 16.56 15.01
N LEU A 1104 25.63 17.01 13.81
CA LEU A 1104 25.69 18.43 13.44
C LEU A 1104 24.69 19.27 14.24
N ILE A 1105 23.68 18.68 14.87
CA ILE A 1105 22.72 19.46 15.65
C ILE A 1105 23.21 19.57 17.10
N THR A 1106 23.76 18.47 17.62
CA THR A 1106 24.08 18.32 19.04
C THR A 1106 25.46 18.85 19.44
N LEU A 1107 26.47 18.78 18.57
CA LEU A 1107 27.88 19.03 18.97
C LEU A 1107 28.17 20.49 19.38
N PHE A 1108 27.62 21.46 18.65
CA PHE A 1108 27.76 22.89 18.97
C PHE A 1108 26.55 23.44 19.74
N GLY A 1109 25.49 22.64 19.87
CA GLY A 1109 24.37 22.92 20.76
C GLY A 1109 24.71 22.61 22.22
N GLY A 1110 24.03 23.27 23.16
CA GLY A 1110 24.19 23.02 24.59
C GLY A 1110 23.67 21.66 25.08
N ALA A 1111 22.98 20.89 24.20
CA ALA A 1111 22.37 19.61 24.52
C ALA A 1111 23.44 18.51 24.68
N ARG A 1112 23.57 17.96 25.89
CA ARG A 1112 24.57 16.93 26.23
C ARG A 1112 23.97 15.51 26.22
N GLU A 1113 23.41 15.08 25.10
CA GLU A 1113 23.06 13.65 24.95
C GLU A 1113 24.36 12.82 24.87
N ARG A 1114 24.65 12.05 25.93
CA ARG A 1114 25.93 11.35 26.11
C ARG A 1114 26.26 10.42 24.95
N ALA A 1115 25.25 9.75 24.39
CA ALA A 1115 25.42 8.82 23.28
C ALA A 1115 25.83 9.55 21.99
N VAL A 1116 25.14 10.63 21.60
CA VAL A 1116 25.47 11.40 20.39
C VAL A 1116 26.84 12.09 20.53
N LEU A 1117 27.15 12.60 21.74
CA LEU A 1117 28.46 13.19 22.02
C LEU A 1117 29.59 12.15 21.90
N ALA A 1118 29.39 10.92 22.37
CA ALA A 1118 30.37 9.84 22.20
C ALA A 1118 30.64 9.54 20.71
N VAL A 1119 29.59 9.50 19.88
CA VAL A 1119 29.75 9.31 18.43
C VAL A 1119 30.48 10.51 17.80
N ALA A 1120 30.18 11.74 18.23
CA ALA A 1120 30.84 12.95 17.75
C ALA A 1120 32.35 12.97 18.07
N VAL A 1121 32.71 12.63 19.31
CA VAL A 1121 34.11 12.52 19.76
C VAL A 1121 34.82 11.41 18.99
N LEU A 1122 34.19 10.25 18.82
CA LEU A 1122 34.73 9.15 18.02
C LEU A 1122 34.95 9.57 16.56
N ALA A 1123 34.01 10.32 15.97
CA ALA A 1123 34.15 10.84 14.61
C ALA A 1123 35.31 11.82 14.44
N VAL A 1124 35.57 12.68 15.44
CA VAL A 1124 36.74 13.57 15.46
C VAL A 1124 38.03 12.78 15.67
N ALA A 1125 38.05 11.79 16.57
CA ALA A 1125 39.20 10.91 16.78
C ALA A 1125 39.57 10.12 15.51
N LEU A 1126 38.58 9.55 14.81
CA LEU A 1126 38.78 8.89 13.52
C LEU A 1126 39.23 9.86 12.42
N SER A 1127 38.89 11.15 12.54
CA SER A 1127 39.34 12.20 11.60
C SER A 1127 40.83 12.55 11.73
N VAL A 1128 41.46 12.22 12.86
CA VAL A 1128 42.93 12.29 13.03
C VAL A 1128 43.62 11.27 12.13
N LEU A 1129 43.08 10.05 12.07
CA LEU A 1129 43.61 8.95 11.24
C LEU A 1129 43.27 9.15 9.76
N SER A 1130 42.00 9.45 9.46
CA SER A 1130 41.45 9.63 8.12
C SER A 1130 40.78 11.00 7.99
N PRO A 1131 41.43 12.00 7.34
CA PRO A 1131 40.95 13.39 7.34
C PRO A 1131 39.48 13.54 6.95
N ARG A 1132 38.72 14.26 7.78
CA ARG A 1132 37.28 14.53 7.59
C ARG A 1132 36.43 13.25 7.48
N PHE A 1133 36.66 12.27 8.36
CA PHE A 1133 36.02 10.96 8.31
C PHE A 1133 34.50 11.07 8.19
N TRP A 1134 33.83 11.76 9.12
CA TRP A 1134 32.35 11.90 9.13
C TRP A 1134 31.83 12.61 7.88
N CYS A 1135 32.43 13.76 7.53
CA CYS A 1135 32.00 14.54 6.37
C CYS A 1135 32.10 13.76 5.05
N ARG A 1136 32.95 12.73 4.98
CA ARG A 1136 33.16 11.93 3.77
C ARG A 1136 32.31 10.67 3.74
N THR A 1137 32.09 10.01 4.88
CA THR A 1137 31.45 8.68 4.92
C THR A 1137 30.01 8.72 5.41
N LEU A 1138 29.63 9.65 6.29
CA LEU A 1138 28.35 9.56 7.02
C LEU A 1138 27.52 10.85 7.09
N CYS A 1139 28.06 12.02 6.74
CA CYS A 1139 27.32 13.29 6.84
C CYS A 1139 26.13 13.38 5.85
N PRO A 1140 24.85 13.34 6.31
CA PRO A 1140 23.68 13.40 5.42
C PRO A 1140 23.48 14.79 4.80
N ALA A 1141 23.68 15.85 5.60
CA ALA A 1141 23.66 17.24 5.12
C ALA A 1141 24.72 17.48 4.02
N GLY A 1142 25.91 16.91 4.20
CA GLY A 1142 26.98 16.95 3.20
C GLY A 1142 26.67 16.13 1.94
N ALA A 1143 25.94 15.02 2.06
CA ALA A 1143 25.43 14.26 0.91
C ALA A 1143 24.41 15.07 0.10
N PHE A 1144 23.49 15.79 0.76
CA PHE A 1144 22.52 16.67 0.11
C PHE A 1144 23.22 17.79 -0.68
N LEU A 1145 24.16 18.51 -0.06
CA LEU A 1145 24.95 19.55 -0.74
C LEU A 1145 25.78 18.98 -1.90
N SER A 1146 26.32 17.76 -1.76
CA SER A 1146 26.98 17.07 -2.87
C SER A 1146 26.05 16.80 -4.06
N LEU A 1147 24.77 16.44 -3.83
CA LEU A 1147 23.77 16.32 -4.90
C LEU A 1147 23.50 17.66 -5.59
N CYS A 1148 23.36 18.75 -4.83
CA CYS A 1148 23.19 20.11 -5.38
C CYS A 1148 24.40 20.55 -6.23
N SER A 1149 25.61 20.18 -5.82
CA SER A 1149 26.85 20.53 -6.53
C SER A 1149 26.97 19.94 -7.94
N GLY A 1150 26.14 18.95 -8.28
CA GLY A 1150 26.14 18.31 -9.61
C GLY A 1150 25.66 19.20 -10.76
N VAL A 1151 25.05 20.36 -10.47
CA VAL A 1151 24.62 21.35 -11.48
C VAL A 1151 25.76 22.33 -11.80
N SER A 1152 26.26 23.06 -10.79
CA SER A 1152 27.45 23.94 -10.86
C SER A 1152 27.48 24.90 -12.07
N LEU A 1153 26.46 25.75 -12.22
CA LEU A 1153 26.29 26.63 -13.40
C LEU A 1153 27.51 27.54 -13.67
N LEU A 1154 28.17 28.03 -12.62
CA LEU A 1154 29.31 28.96 -12.71
C LEU A 1154 30.67 28.26 -12.65
N ARG A 1155 30.71 26.93 -12.87
CA ARG A 1155 31.93 26.12 -12.79
C ARG A 1155 33.07 26.60 -13.71
N ARG A 1156 32.74 27.29 -14.81
CA ARG A 1156 33.74 27.85 -15.75
C ARG A 1156 34.64 28.91 -15.12
N TRP A 1157 34.17 29.63 -14.11
CA TRP A 1157 34.89 30.75 -13.50
C TRP A 1157 35.70 30.36 -12.25
N MET A 1158 35.62 29.11 -11.83
CA MET A 1158 36.31 28.61 -10.64
C MET A 1158 37.47 27.67 -11.01
N PRO A 1159 38.52 27.54 -10.18
CA PRO A 1159 39.61 26.61 -10.43
C PRO A 1159 39.13 25.17 -10.60
N LYS A 1160 39.72 24.47 -11.57
CA LYS A 1160 39.39 23.07 -11.86
C LYS A 1160 40.07 22.16 -10.85
N PRO A 1161 39.34 21.22 -10.21
CA PRO A 1161 39.95 20.23 -9.34
C PRO A 1161 40.88 19.31 -10.14
N LEU A 1162 41.98 18.87 -9.52
CA LEU A 1162 42.98 17.95 -10.08
C LEU A 1162 42.94 16.61 -9.33
N PRO A 1163 42.11 15.63 -9.75
CA PRO A 1163 41.87 14.37 -9.01
C PRO A 1163 43.13 13.52 -8.80
N ARG A 1164 44.11 13.62 -9.71
CA ARG A 1164 45.39 12.90 -9.59
C ARG A 1164 46.09 13.20 -8.26
N HIS A 1165 46.08 14.48 -7.84
CA HIS A 1165 46.71 14.97 -6.60
C HIS A 1165 45.72 15.09 -5.43
N CYS A 1166 44.52 14.49 -5.53
CA CYS A 1166 43.52 14.56 -4.47
C CYS A 1166 43.78 13.57 -3.35
N HIS A 1167 43.99 14.08 -2.13
CA HIS A 1167 44.15 13.30 -0.90
C HIS A 1167 42.83 12.84 -0.27
N LEU A 1168 41.68 13.28 -0.81
CA LEU A 1168 40.34 12.91 -0.33
C LEU A 1168 39.67 11.84 -1.21
N GLY A 1169 40.44 11.16 -2.08
CA GLY A 1169 39.96 10.04 -2.88
C GLY A 1169 39.02 10.41 -4.05
N VAL A 1170 39.01 11.66 -4.50
CA VAL A 1170 38.26 12.07 -5.71
C VAL A 1170 38.96 11.50 -6.95
N MET A 1171 38.21 10.81 -7.80
CA MET A 1171 38.77 10.09 -8.96
C MET A 1171 38.66 10.88 -10.27
N THR A 1172 37.55 11.59 -10.46
CA THR A 1172 37.27 12.35 -11.68
C THR A 1172 36.92 13.79 -11.32
N PRO A 1173 37.14 14.76 -12.22
CA PRO A 1173 36.75 16.14 -11.96
C PRO A 1173 35.23 16.30 -11.79
N ALA A 1174 34.43 15.36 -12.29
CA ALA A 1174 32.96 15.36 -12.22
C ALA A 1174 32.41 14.54 -11.04
N ASP A 1175 33.26 14.10 -10.11
CA ASP A 1175 32.83 13.38 -8.90
C ASP A 1175 32.01 14.32 -7.99
N LEU A 1176 30.75 13.96 -7.69
CA LEU A 1176 29.82 14.72 -6.83
C LEU A 1176 30.36 14.91 -5.40
N ASP A 1177 31.31 14.07 -5.01
CA ASP A 1177 31.95 14.12 -3.71
C ASP A 1177 33.08 15.16 -3.62
N CYS A 1178 33.38 15.92 -4.67
CA CYS A 1178 34.37 16.99 -4.61
C CYS A 1178 33.88 18.16 -3.74
N ILE A 1179 34.52 18.38 -2.59
CA ILE A 1179 34.22 19.51 -1.70
C ILE A 1179 34.94 20.81 -2.08
N HIS A 1180 35.59 20.83 -3.25
CA HIS A 1180 36.35 22.00 -3.74
C HIS A 1180 37.27 22.65 -2.70
N CYS A 1181 38.03 21.86 -1.94
CA CYS A 1181 38.99 22.36 -0.94
C CYS A 1181 40.30 22.94 -1.52
N ASP A 1182 40.49 22.85 -2.85
CA ASP A 1182 41.63 23.34 -3.64
C ASP A 1182 43.05 22.91 -3.20
N ARG A 1183 43.19 22.03 -2.19
CA ARG A 1183 44.48 21.41 -1.81
C ARG A 1183 45.16 20.66 -2.96
N CYS A 1184 44.39 20.08 -3.87
CA CYS A 1184 44.93 19.39 -5.05
C CYS A 1184 45.54 20.36 -6.08
N VAL A 1185 45.10 21.63 -6.10
CA VAL A 1185 45.67 22.69 -6.94
C VAL A 1185 46.96 23.21 -6.29
N LEU A 1186 46.95 23.43 -4.98
CA LEU A 1186 48.14 23.87 -4.22
C LEU A 1186 49.30 22.88 -4.31
N ARG A 1187 49.03 21.58 -4.08
CA ARG A 1187 50.05 20.53 -4.19
C ARG A 1187 50.62 20.35 -5.59
N HIS A 1188 49.86 20.71 -6.62
CA HIS A 1188 50.36 20.68 -7.99
C HIS A 1188 51.36 21.81 -8.25
N ASN A 1189 51.11 22.99 -7.67
CA ASN A 1189 51.99 24.15 -7.80
C ASN A 1189 53.29 24.02 -6.98
N ASP A 1190 53.26 23.28 -5.86
CA ASP A 1190 54.40 23.15 -4.93
C ASP A 1190 55.45 22.07 -5.31
N ALA A 1191 55.30 21.38 -6.45
CA ALA A 1191 56.26 20.43 -7.04
C ALA A 1191 57.29 19.78 -6.08
N LYS A 1192 56.82 19.03 -5.07
CA LYS A 1192 57.66 18.07 -4.32
C LYS A 1192 57.14 16.65 -4.56
N PRO A 1193 58.03 15.66 -4.77
CA PRO A 1193 57.65 14.28 -5.01
C PRO A 1193 56.87 13.72 -3.82
N SER A 1194 55.90 12.86 -4.14
CA SER A 1194 55.00 12.19 -3.22
C SER A 1194 55.73 11.48 -2.08
N VAL A 1195 55.26 11.71 -0.85
CA VAL A 1195 55.59 10.89 0.32
C VAL A 1195 55.27 9.42 0.00
N PRO A 1196 56.15 8.45 0.33
CA PRO A 1196 55.91 7.04 0.03
C PRO A 1196 54.65 6.54 0.75
N GLU A 1197 53.86 5.70 0.06
CA GLU A 1197 52.75 4.99 0.68
C GLU A 1197 53.29 4.02 1.75
N PRO A 1198 52.77 4.03 2.99
CA PRO A 1198 53.18 3.08 4.01
C PRO A 1198 52.80 1.66 3.56
N ARG A 1199 53.82 0.82 3.32
CA ARG A 1199 53.71 -0.54 2.77
C ARG A 1199 52.96 -1.56 3.66
N ASN A 1200 52.55 -1.21 4.89
CA ASN A 1200 51.91 -2.12 5.86
C ASN A 1200 50.62 -1.55 6.45
N ALA A 1201 49.58 -1.33 5.63
CA ALA A 1201 48.28 -0.88 6.13
C ALA A 1201 47.07 -1.66 5.58
N TYR A 1202 47.27 -2.91 5.13
CA TYR A 1202 46.19 -3.78 4.67
C TYR A 1202 45.11 -4.00 5.75
N TRP A 1203 45.51 -4.14 7.02
CA TRP A 1203 44.56 -4.32 8.12
C TRP A 1203 43.77 -3.04 8.44
N LEU A 1204 44.40 -1.87 8.36
CA LEU A 1204 43.72 -0.57 8.50
C LEU A 1204 42.74 -0.31 7.33
N ASN A 1205 43.07 -0.75 6.12
CA ASN A 1205 42.15 -0.71 4.97
C ASN A 1205 40.95 -1.65 5.12
N ALA A 1206 41.10 -2.77 5.83
CA ALA A 1206 40.00 -3.69 6.15
C ALA A 1206 39.12 -3.20 7.31
N LEU A 1207 39.71 -2.52 8.31
CA LEU A 1207 38.99 -1.95 9.46
C LEU A 1207 38.17 -0.71 9.09
N PHE A 1208 38.60 0.09 8.10
CA PHE A 1208 37.89 1.29 7.65
C PHE A 1208 36.42 1.05 7.25
N PRO A 1209 36.06 0.12 6.33
CA PRO A 1209 34.67 -0.12 5.98
C PRO A 1209 33.85 -0.68 7.16
N LEU A 1210 34.45 -1.49 8.03
CA LEU A 1210 33.80 -1.99 9.25
C LEU A 1210 33.43 -0.83 10.20
N ALA A 1211 34.35 0.10 10.43
CA ALA A 1211 34.11 1.30 11.24
C ALA A 1211 32.99 2.18 10.66
N VAL A 1212 32.95 2.35 9.33
CA VAL A 1212 31.86 3.08 8.65
C VAL A 1212 30.52 2.39 8.84
N VAL A 1213 30.45 1.06 8.70
CA VAL A 1213 29.20 0.30 8.86
C VAL A 1213 28.72 0.31 10.31
N LEU A 1214 29.60 0.09 11.29
CA LEU A 1214 29.23 0.13 12.72
C LEU A 1214 28.74 1.52 13.15
N MET A 1215 29.41 2.58 12.70
CA MET A 1215 28.97 3.95 13.02
C MET A 1215 27.67 4.32 12.27
N PHE A 1216 27.46 3.81 11.05
CA PHE A 1216 26.17 3.94 10.36
C PHE A 1216 25.04 3.24 11.12
N LEU A 1217 25.24 1.97 11.50
CA LEU A 1217 24.21 1.19 12.18
C LEU A 1217 23.86 1.74 13.56
N SER A 1218 24.84 2.21 14.33
CA SER A 1218 24.58 2.84 15.64
C SER A 1218 23.75 4.11 15.53
N VAL A 1219 24.13 5.04 14.63
CA VAL A 1219 23.37 6.30 14.45
C VAL A 1219 22.00 6.04 13.83
N LEU A 1220 21.90 5.12 12.88
CA LEU A 1220 20.62 4.72 12.30
C LEU A 1220 19.72 4.07 13.35
N PHE A 1221 20.26 3.21 14.21
CA PHE A 1221 19.51 2.58 15.30
C PHE A 1221 18.96 3.63 16.27
N MET A 1222 19.75 4.63 16.67
CA MET A 1222 19.27 5.75 17.51
C MET A 1222 18.13 6.54 16.85
N SER A 1223 18.19 6.71 15.52
CA SER A 1223 17.16 7.42 14.75
C SER A 1223 15.88 6.59 14.57
N VAL A 1224 16.03 5.27 14.41
CA VAL A 1224 14.90 4.33 14.28
C VAL A 1224 14.24 4.06 15.63
N SER A 1225 15.00 3.99 16.72
CA SER A 1225 14.46 3.77 18.06
C SER A 1225 13.64 4.96 18.54
N SER A 1226 14.09 6.20 18.28
CA SER A 1226 13.28 7.40 18.56
C SER A 1226 11.98 7.42 17.76
N ALA A 1227 12.05 7.11 16.47
CA ALA A 1227 10.89 6.97 15.60
C ALA A 1227 9.94 5.83 16.03
N GLY A 1228 10.50 4.72 16.52
CA GLY A 1228 9.76 3.56 17.00
C GLY A 1228 8.92 3.88 18.22
N ILE A 1229 9.48 4.63 19.18
CA ILE A 1229 8.77 5.13 20.37
C ILE A 1229 7.57 6.01 19.95
N PHE A 1230 7.75 6.89 18.96
CA PHE A 1230 6.66 7.71 18.42
C PHE A 1230 5.56 6.89 17.69
N LEU A 1231 5.94 5.85 16.94
CA LEU A 1231 4.97 4.95 16.29
C LEU A 1231 4.15 4.15 17.32
N THR A 1232 4.72 3.85 18.49
CA THR A 1232 4.00 3.30 19.64
C THR A 1232 3.18 4.34 20.41
N ASP A 1233 3.64 5.59 20.52
CA ASP A 1233 2.92 6.69 21.19
C ASP A 1233 1.77 7.26 20.35
N MET A 1234 1.82 7.16 19.02
CA MET A 1234 0.63 7.25 18.16
C MET A 1234 -0.44 6.19 18.55
N GLY A 1235 -0.13 5.26 19.44
CA GLY A 1235 -1.04 4.36 20.13
C GLY A 1235 -1.81 4.95 21.31
N ALA A 1236 -1.57 6.19 21.76
CA ALA A 1236 -2.34 6.83 22.84
C ALA A 1236 -2.40 8.38 22.71
N PRO A 1237 -3.54 9.06 22.90
CA PRO A 1237 -4.87 8.58 23.24
C PRO A 1237 -5.85 8.75 22.06
N ALA A 1238 -6.29 7.65 21.47
CA ALA A 1238 -7.65 7.62 20.98
C ALA A 1238 -8.57 7.73 22.20
N VAL A 1239 -9.62 8.54 22.08
CA VAL A 1239 -10.75 8.57 23.01
C VAL A 1239 -11.10 7.13 23.41
N THR A 1240 -10.94 6.83 24.70
CA THR A 1240 -11.36 5.62 25.41
C THR A 1240 -10.94 4.27 24.78
N ASP A 1241 -9.66 3.92 24.95
CA ASP A 1241 -9.19 2.51 25.09
C ASP A 1241 -9.40 2.01 26.55
N GLY A 1242 -10.26 2.71 27.31
CA GLY A 1242 -10.41 2.64 28.77
C GLY A 1242 -11.55 1.75 29.27
N VAL A 1243 -12.02 0.78 28.49
CA VAL A 1243 -12.85 -0.32 29.01
C VAL A 1243 -12.26 -1.63 28.51
N GLY A 1244 -11.51 -2.31 29.37
CA GLY A 1244 -11.07 -3.69 29.13
C GLY A 1244 -9.55 -3.95 29.11
N LYS A 1245 -8.68 -2.94 29.26
CA LYS A 1245 -7.30 -3.22 29.71
C LYS A 1245 -7.27 -3.16 31.23
N PRO A 1246 -6.79 -4.19 31.94
CA PRO A 1246 -6.47 -4.02 33.36
C PRO A 1246 -5.48 -2.84 33.42
N ARG A 1247 -5.80 -1.82 34.23
CA ARG A 1247 -4.78 -0.84 34.61
C ARG A 1247 -3.62 -1.65 35.16
N GLU A 1248 -2.42 -1.48 34.61
CA GLU A 1248 -1.21 -1.89 35.33
C GLU A 1248 -1.12 -0.97 36.55
N VAL A 1249 -1.79 -1.37 37.62
CA VAL A 1249 -1.64 -0.77 38.93
C VAL A 1249 -0.28 -1.24 39.41
N ASP A 1250 0.65 -0.31 39.62
CA ASP A 1250 1.90 -0.59 40.31
C ASP A 1250 1.56 -0.93 41.77
N VAL A 1251 1.27 -2.22 42.01
CA VAL A 1251 0.82 -2.74 43.30
C VAL A 1251 1.85 -2.48 44.38
N ASP A 1252 3.13 -2.41 44.02
CA ASP A 1252 4.21 -2.18 44.97
C ASP A 1252 4.30 -0.70 45.37
N LEU A 1253 4.05 0.23 44.45
CA LEU A 1253 3.90 1.65 44.78
C LEU A 1253 2.70 1.88 45.70
N PHE A 1254 1.55 1.28 45.40
CA PHE A 1254 0.34 1.43 46.24
C PHE A 1254 0.51 0.84 47.64
N LYS A 1255 1.11 -0.35 47.76
CA LYS A 1255 1.42 -0.94 49.07
C LYS A 1255 2.37 -0.06 49.87
N ARG A 1256 3.35 0.55 49.20
CA ARG A 1256 4.29 1.46 49.86
C ARG A 1256 3.58 2.73 50.35
N LEU A 1257 2.70 3.32 49.54
CA LEU A 1257 1.93 4.52 49.92
C LEU A 1257 0.89 4.25 51.02
N ILE A 1258 0.30 3.04 51.07
CA ILE A 1258 -0.57 2.60 52.17
C ILE A 1258 0.25 2.41 53.47
N GLN A 1259 1.42 1.77 53.38
CA GLN A 1259 2.32 1.58 54.53
C GLN A 1259 2.89 2.91 55.06
N GLU A 1260 3.09 3.89 54.17
CA GLU A 1260 3.54 5.24 54.51
C GLU A 1260 2.39 6.14 55.02
N GLY A 1261 1.15 5.65 55.07
CA GLY A 1261 -0.02 6.39 55.56
C GLY A 1261 -0.52 7.49 54.63
N ALA A 1262 -0.02 7.55 53.40
CA ALA A 1262 -0.40 8.52 52.38
C ALA A 1262 -1.71 8.13 51.64
N LEU A 1263 -2.16 6.88 51.76
CA LEU A 1263 -3.40 6.34 51.17
C LEU A 1263 -4.19 5.55 52.23
N SER A 1264 -5.50 5.79 52.31
CA SER A 1264 -6.42 5.13 53.25
C SER A 1264 -6.73 3.68 52.82
N GLU A 1265 -6.77 2.75 53.78
CA GLU A 1265 -7.13 1.34 53.55
C GLU A 1265 -8.66 1.10 53.34
N ARG A 1266 -9.50 2.14 53.40
CA ARG A 1266 -10.97 2.03 53.38
C ARG A 1266 -11.61 2.45 52.05
N GLU A 1267 -11.08 1.95 50.95
CA GLU A 1267 -11.59 2.29 49.60
C GLU A 1267 -13.03 1.81 49.37
N ALA A 1268 -13.47 0.76 50.08
CA ALA A 1268 -14.83 0.21 49.98
C ALA A 1268 -15.94 1.15 50.51
N ASP A 1269 -15.63 2.10 51.40
CA ASP A 1269 -16.63 3.02 51.96
C ASP A 1269 -17.03 4.15 50.98
N PHE A 1270 -16.26 4.37 49.90
CA PHE A 1270 -16.54 5.43 48.91
C PHE A 1270 -17.45 5.00 47.74
N TYR A 1271 -17.67 3.69 47.54
CA TYR A 1271 -18.46 3.17 46.43
C TYR A 1271 -19.92 2.84 46.77
N ILE A 1272 -20.35 3.06 48.02
CA ILE A 1272 -21.74 2.91 48.44
C ILE A 1272 -22.32 4.31 48.74
N LYS A 1273 -23.05 4.85 47.76
CA LYS A 1273 -23.78 6.14 47.69
C LYS A 1273 -23.02 7.32 47.06
N LYS A 1274 -23.22 7.48 45.75
CA LYS A 1274 -23.82 8.70 45.18
C LYS A 1274 -24.47 8.38 43.84
#